data_AF-A0A9K3KN14-F1
#
_entry.id   AF-A0A9K3KN14-F1
#
_cell.length_a   1.000
_cell.length_b   1.000
_cell.length_c   1.000
_cell.angle_alpha   90.00
_cell.angle_beta   90.00
_cell.angle_gamma   90.00
#
_symmetry.space_group_name_H-M   'P 1'
#
loop_
_entity.id
_entity.type
_entity.pdbx_description
1 polymer ?
#
loop_
_entity_poly.entity_id
_entity_poly.type
_entity_poly.pdbx_seq_one_letter_code
_entity_poly.pdbx_strand_id
1 'polypeptide(L)'
;MSTRTYHGTSINRRLVLNPPDSPPPTYHPGDVIVNTSNGQQLFLERMPEKCRNCRSTEIFLDDDQGDRICHQCGHVAEGHIMIMNHRSTSERNYHCLRQSQGEEFSSMEIDDQRVPLSCNAKPINKYCRDGPSSKLAATAGKRSQVRKIPRLRKRRRLLPAKETTVEVVQHPALTTSFNTNHRNDHESQMPLSIVSQCNTCVGLHQQSPEQSQPTRIFPPPMERTSIPQESTPEPTQRQDAIERKHLPLHRGKPSHDDTPSRKDMTSVTSKDPRSDVGWKFSIPHFGHQSLPSLRQLCQAIAAVMLVMLWLERCKLVSAVNPLPDTVTDTQFVISLKDWQLSSHDQSYANLSAPGVVPGDVLTILLNNGIILDPYHDRNFVTQRHIWMGGDQDPVDGNFTERQWTTTWIYSTTFETPAPSNDTALLYWKVILEGVKMGADVAVNGIKIGEATDQFLRYDIDLDQRVLRQGVLQGDSLRHNLTISFDPSKKVDGRFTACSGGWDWAPYAREQDAQGTQMFTLGVVKPVSVIGVQHFYISYVVPKIYYLGDHPTSPMQRAEADFRLEVEIHLNIVAPTAYRFMSDLVLRTPFGNKTARVAPVNRRQHSTVVTMSLIVPKEKVELWWPNGMGGHQLYDISVGIDNRSATECIHKRVGFRVSALVTTNDTAINETSYATLQEGSGQHGMYFRINGAVVVARGANFIPTDQLEGRQSDQAHRIIVQSAARANMNMIRIWGGGMVPPDAFYDACDEEGVLLYHDLMFVDEAGHRPVKTLTVKNEIRHLVRSLASHPSIVVWSGCNECDVVMGTPSEIYATFAMKTVAEEDDSRSIWPSSPSRHGWRSGVNQLNSRPLGGKSHDLTTWDPRSFSSVAESHGPYMRSFSRSYRGMNGNDAHFPYMNTPPILKEVDVGVSFPNQFSSEFGSSVMSSFESMSGTLSQQFWSLHGGSGPDNCTHNHGNDNNCVGVNVMAERNYPCDTHIFAYFGVEEDALDDTGKYAFQKQLYMCLMAQTLWMKGEIESRRSKNMYGMLIWQLNENFPTGGWGCIEYGKDTKDGSQLSGGRWKPLMHLLESSLFRDQIVACGQEGLCYVRNDGMSAVGAIATFEAWNLHRRNGLENVNKFLYNTTLNSGEIQWFRLPNDFVIGDNQVFLLNLDTGLPGTSTRVSSESVFLQTMPKNITGLGGSVSIKILSIQGVEKGRALVSLESDRLALFVVLTTRAKGRFAENCFSLRPLQKKTVEFRPFIEGESVDLNLLKSSIRVEHLGLYIRDGIAEDAKIQ
;
A
#
# COMPACT_ATOMS: atom_id res chain seq x y z
N MET A 1 30.57 -47.61 -18.22
CA MET A 1 31.22 -48.40 -17.15
C MET A 1 31.31 -47.49 -15.93
N SER A 2 30.76 -47.78 -14.74
CA SER A 2 30.99 -48.94 -13.83
C SER A 2 32.47 -49.07 -13.44
N THR A 3 32.87 -49.19 -12.18
CA THR A 3 32.25 -49.82 -10.98
C THR A 3 32.24 -48.86 -9.76
N ARG A 4 31.47 -49.01 -8.67
CA ARG A 4 31.24 -50.16 -7.73
C ARG A 4 32.55 -50.63 -7.04
N THR A 5 32.66 -50.94 -5.74
CA THR A 5 31.70 -50.97 -4.59
C THR A 5 32.41 -51.22 -3.23
N TYR A 6 31.96 -50.57 -2.13
CA TYR A 6 31.85 -51.11 -0.74
C TYR A 6 33.12 -51.68 0.00
N HIS A 7 33.14 -52.11 1.29
CA HIS A 7 32.15 -52.17 2.40
C HIS A 7 32.83 -52.16 3.80
N GLY A 8 32.05 -51.85 4.87
CA GLY A 8 32.22 -52.40 6.23
C GLY A 8 31.38 -51.65 7.30
N THR A 9 30.19 -52.04 7.81
CA THR A 9 29.66 -53.25 8.50
C THR A 9 30.02 -53.34 10.00
N SER A 10 29.15 -53.66 10.97
CA SER A 10 27.67 -53.89 11.06
C SER A 10 27.23 -53.78 12.57
N ILE A 11 26.18 -54.34 13.24
CA ILE A 11 25.27 -55.51 13.13
C ILE A 11 23.90 -55.24 13.82
N ASN A 12 22.80 -55.47 13.08
CA ASN A 12 21.45 -56.02 13.42
C ASN A 12 20.84 -56.06 14.85
N ARG A 13 19.51 -55.88 14.89
CA ARG A 13 18.53 -56.98 15.13
C ARG A 13 17.22 -56.77 14.32
N ARG A 14 16.39 -57.82 14.17
CA ARG A 14 15.22 -57.92 13.26
C ARG A 14 13.89 -58.13 14.01
N LEU A 15 12.78 -57.74 13.38
CA LEU A 15 11.42 -58.34 13.36
C LEU A 15 10.73 -57.77 12.09
N VAL A 16 10.47 -58.54 11.03
CA VAL A 16 9.34 -59.48 10.77
C VAL A 16 7.96 -58.78 10.74
N LEU A 17 7.28 -58.90 9.60
CA LEU A 17 5.91 -58.43 9.33
C LEU A 17 5.02 -59.65 9.02
N ASN A 18 3.77 -59.63 9.47
CA ASN A 18 2.70 -60.55 9.07
C ASN A 18 1.65 -59.79 8.22
N PRO A 19 0.93 -60.45 7.30
CA PRO A 19 -0.19 -59.86 6.58
C PRO A 19 -1.46 -59.77 7.45
N PRO A 20 -2.41 -58.86 7.14
CA PRO A 20 -3.73 -58.82 7.78
C PRO A 20 -4.74 -59.77 7.11
N ASP A 21 -5.37 -60.65 7.89
CA ASP A 21 -6.47 -61.50 7.44
C ASP A 21 -7.82 -60.77 7.49
N SER A 22 -8.24 -60.15 6.38
CA SER A 22 -9.66 -59.98 5.98
C SER A 22 -9.80 -59.16 4.69
N PRO A 23 -10.76 -59.50 3.80
CA PRO A 23 -11.11 -58.63 2.67
C PRO A 23 -12.00 -57.46 3.13
N PRO A 24 -11.88 -56.26 2.54
CA PRO A 24 -12.82 -55.16 2.77
C PRO A 24 -14.21 -55.49 2.18
N PRO A 25 -15.29 -54.88 2.70
CA PRO A 25 -16.64 -55.10 2.17
C PRO A 25 -16.78 -54.59 0.73
N THR A 26 -17.53 -55.33 -0.10
CA THR A 26 -17.83 -54.95 -1.48
C THR A 26 -19.08 -54.05 -1.53
N TYR A 27 -18.87 -52.76 -1.80
CA TYR A 27 -19.94 -51.77 -1.96
C TYR A 27 -20.78 -52.00 -3.22
N HIS A 28 -22.06 -51.60 -3.18
CA HIS A 28 -22.96 -51.67 -4.34
C HIS A 28 -23.37 -50.27 -4.86
N PRO A 29 -23.67 -50.12 -6.16
CA PRO A 29 -24.12 -48.83 -6.69
C PRO A 29 -25.53 -48.46 -6.19
N GLY A 30 -25.60 -47.73 -5.08
CA GLY A 30 -26.85 -47.30 -4.46
C GLY A 30 -26.76 -46.93 -2.97
N ASP A 31 -25.67 -47.31 -2.30
CA ASP A 31 -25.46 -47.06 -0.87
C ASP A 31 -25.27 -45.56 -0.58
N VAL A 32 -25.93 -45.03 0.47
CA VAL A 32 -25.85 -43.61 0.85
C VAL A 32 -25.18 -43.46 2.21
N ILE A 33 -24.14 -42.61 2.26
CA ILE A 33 -23.45 -42.20 3.49
C ILE A 33 -24.10 -40.91 4.00
N VAL A 34 -24.44 -40.87 5.28
CA VAL A 34 -24.95 -39.67 5.97
C VAL A 34 -24.05 -39.38 7.17
N ASN A 35 -23.51 -38.16 7.23
CA ASN A 35 -22.83 -37.65 8.42
C ASN A 35 -23.87 -37.09 9.40
N THR A 36 -23.76 -37.41 10.69
CA THR A 36 -24.59 -36.80 11.74
C THR A 36 -23.88 -35.61 12.40
N SER A 37 -24.64 -34.75 13.07
CA SER A 37 -24.14 -33.54 13.77
C SER A 37 -23.15 -33.84 14.90
N ASN A 38 -23.09 -35.08 15.40
CA ASN A 38 -22.13 -35.57 16.38
C ASN A 38 -20.94 -36.33 15.76
N GLY A 39 -20.72 -36.22 14.44
CA GLY A 39 -19.53 -36.74 13.75
C GLY A 39 -19.51 -38.25 13.47
N GLN A 40 -20.64 -38.94 13.60
CA GLN A 40 -20.76 -40.35 13.20
C GLN A 40 -21.13 -40.47 11.72
N GLN A 41 -20.61 -41.52 11.06
CA GLN A 41 -21.02 -41.90 9.71
C GLN A 41 -22.01 -43.06 9.80
N LEU A 42 -23.17 -42.88 9.17
CA LEU A 42 -24.20 -43.90 9.04
C LEU A 42 -24.33 -44.32 7.58
N PHE A 43 -24.44 -45.64 7.38
CA PHE A 43 -24.70 -46.27 6.09
C PHE A 43 -26.16 -46.74 6.05
N LEU A 44 -26.87 -46.41 4.97
CA LEU A 44 -28.25 -46.85 4.73
C LEU A 44 -28.29 -47.77 3.49
N GLU A 45 -28.65 -49.04 3.68
CA GLU A 45 -28.74 -50.05 2.60
C GLU A 45 -29.81 -49.73 1.54
N ARG A 46 -30.75 -48.82 1.84
CA ARG A 46 -31.68 -48.18 0.88
C ARG A 46 -32.32 -46.92 1.47
N MET A 47 -32.51 -45.90 0.64
CA MET A 47 -33.52 -44.86 0.91
C MET A 47 -34.95 -45.38 0.67
N PRO A 48 -35.93 -45.09 1.55
CA PRO A 48 -37.35 -45.27 1.26
C PRO A 48 -37.78 -44.48 0.02
N GLU A 49 -38.64 -45.05 -0.82
CA GLU A 49 -38.96 -44.45 -2.13
C GLU A 49 -39.54 -43.04 -2.06
N LYS A 50 -40.31 -42.73 -1.00
CA LYS A 50 -40.90 -41.40 -0.75
C LYS A 50 -39.85 -40.29 -0.54
N CYS A 51 -38.60 -40.63 -0.22
CA CYS A 51 -37.54 -39.65 0.02
C CYS A 51 -36.71 -39.32 -1.23
N ARG A 52 -36.77 -40.12 -2.31
CA ARG A 52 -35.88 -40.02 -3.49
C ARG A 52 -35.90 -38.67 -4.24
N ASN A 53 -36.91 -37.83 -4.04
CA ASN A 53 -37.02 -36.51 -4.69
C ASN A 53 -36.44 -35.36 -3.83
N CYS A 54 -35.98 -35.63 -2.60
CA CYS A 54 -35.44 -34.61 -1.69
C CYS A 54 -33.99 -34.26 -2.10
N ARG A 55 -33.78 -33.08 -2.71
CA ARG A 55 -32.48 -32.65 -3.24
C ARG A 55 -31.58 -32.00 -2.18
N SER A 56 -31.26 -32.73 -1.12
CA SER A 56 -30.38 -32.30 -0.02
C SER A 56 -29.49 -33.46 0.43
N THR A 57 -28.26 -33.17 0.87
CA THR A 57 -27.38 -34.16 1.53
C THR A 57 -27.70 -34.32 3.02
N GLU A 58 -28.52 -33.43 3.59
CA GLU A 58 -29.03 -33.48 4.95
C GLU A 58 -30.56 -33.56 4.90
N ILE A 59 -31.15 -34.60 5.50
CA ILE A 59 -32.58 -34.96 5.29
C ILE A 59 -33.34 -35.24 6.60
N PHE A 60 -32.69 -35.78 7.63
CA PHE A 60 -33.33 -36.25 8.85
C PHE A 60 -32.88 -35.48 10.09
N LEU A 61 -33.81 -35.27 11.02
CA LEU A 61 -33.55 -34.84 12.40
C LEU A 61 -34.12 -35.89 13.36
N ASP A 62 -33.51 -36.01 14.55
CA ASP A 62 -34.13 -36.67 15.70
C ASP A 62 -35.21 -35.75 16.29
N ASP A 63 -36.35 -36.31 16.71
CA ASP A 63 -37.34 -35.60 17.53
C ASP A 63 -37.15 -35.86 19.04
N ASP A 64 -37.96 -35.22 19.88
CA ASP A 64 -37.89 -35.32 21.36
C ASP A 64 -38.20 -36.74 21.90
N GLN A 65 -38.62 -37.68 21.05
CA GLN A 65 -38.85 -39.09 21.40
C GLN A 65 -37.79 -40.03 20.81
N GLY A 66 -36.88 -39.51 19.97
CA GLY A 66 -35.80 -40.26 19.33
C GLY A 66 -36.18 -40.86 17.96
N ASP A 67 -37.34 -40.50 17.40
CA ASP A 67 -37.74 -40.93 16.07
C ASP A 67 -37.15 -40.00 14.98
N ARG A 68 -36.64 -40.60 13.90
CA ARG A 68 -35.94 -39.86 12.83
C ARG A 68 -36.88 -39.48 11.69
N ILE A 69 -37.22 -38.20 11.63
CA ILE A 69 -38.22 -37.64 10.69
C ILE A 69 -37.51 -36.92 9.53
N CYS A 70 -37.90 -37.24 8.29
CA CYS A 70 -37.47 -36.50 7.11
C CYS A 70 -38.09 -35.10 7.08
N HIS A 71 -37.29 -34.03 7.24
CA HIS A 71 -37.80 -32.66 7.33
C HIS A 71 -38.46 -32.15 6.02
N GLN A 72 -38.18 -32.76 4.86
CA GLN A 72 -38.83 -32.39 3.59
C GLN A 72 -40.14 -33.13 3.29
N CYS A 73 -40.45 -34.26 3.94
CA CYS A 73 -41.69 -35.02 3.66
C CYS A 73 -42.41 -35.64 4.87
N GLY A 74 -41.93 -35.41 6.10
CA GLY A 74 -42.60 -35.84 7.34
C GLY A 74 -42.64 -37.34 7.57
N HIS A 75 -41.74 -38.12 6.95
CA HIS A 75 -41.75 -39.58 7.06
C HIS A 75 -40.69 -40.08 8.06
N VAL A 76 -41.10 -40.95 8.98
CA VAL A 76 -40.25 -41.69 9.93
C VAL A 76 -39.56 -42.85 9.20
N ALA A 77 -38.32 -43.17 9.58
CA ALA A 77 -37.53 -44.26 8.97
C ALA A 77 -37.38 -45.48 9.90
N GLU A 78 -38.09 -46.56 9.61
CA GLU A 78 -37.93 -47.86 10.28
C GLU A 78 -36.83 -48.71 9.61
N GLY A 79 -35.82 -49.15 10.37
CA GLY A 79 -34.78 -50.06 9.88
C GLY A 79 -33.66 -50.32 10.89
N HIS A 80 -33.04 -51.50 10.84
CA HIS A 80 -31.89 -51.83 11.71
C HIS A 80 -30.61 -51.09 11.27
N ILE A 81 -29.87 -50.56 12.26
CA ILE A 81 -28.62 -49.81 12.04
C ILE A 81 -27.43 -50.63 12.57
N MET A 82 -26.36 -50.77 11.78
CA MET A 82 -25.05 -51.21 12.26
C MET A 82 -24.14 -49.99 12.51
N ILE A 83 -23.47 -49.97 13.66
CA ILE A 83 -22.54 -48.90 14.07
C ILE A 83 -21.12 -49.47 14.10
N MET A 84 -20.19 -48.88 13.33
CA MET A 84 -18.77 -49.20 13.40
C MET A 84 -17.98 -48.11 14.10
N ASN A 85 -17.38 -48.44 15.26
CA ASN A 85 -16.49 -47.54 15.99
C ASN A 85 -15.03 -47.75 15.58
N HIS A 86 -14.49 -46.90 14.69
CA HIS A 86 -13.05 -46.87 14.42
C HIS A 86 -12.29 -46.06 15.47
N ARG A 87 -11.43 -46.72 16.25
CA ARG A 87 -10.43 -46.07 17.11
C ARG A 87 -9.14 -45.81 16.33
N SER A 88 -8.69 -44.56 16.27
CA SER A 88 -7.33 -44.19 15.87
C SER A 88 -6.45 -43.96 17.11
N THR A 89 -5.36 -44.73 17.27
CA THR A 89 -4.44 -44.57 18.42
C THR A 89 -3.05 -44.14 18.00
N SER A 90 -2.62 -42.97 18.45
CA SER A 90 -1.22 -42.50 18.34
C SER A 90 -0.75 -41.72 19.57
N GLU A 91 -0.91 -42.29 20.76
CA GLU A 91 -0.30 -41.79 22.00
C GLU A 91 0.76 -42.76 22.55
N ARG A 92 1.99 -42.25 22.78
CA ARG A 92 2.99 -42.68 23.79
C ARG A 92 3.98 -41.53 23.96
N ASN A 93 4.49 -41.18 25.14
CA ASN A 93 4.25 -41.61 26.52
C ASN A 93 4.79 -40.50 27.46
N TYR A 94 4.26 -40.32 28.67
CA TYR A 94 4.93 -40.67 29.94
C TYR A 94 4.11 -40.26 31.19
N HIS A 95 3.80 -41.26 32.03
CA HIS A 95 3.65 -41.30 33.51
C HIS A 95 3.69 -39.99 34.36
N CYS A 96 2.96 -39.84 35.48
CA CYS A 96 2.13 -40.82 36.23
C CYS A 96 1.14 -40.21 37.25
N LEU A 97 -0.05 -40.82 37.35
CA LEU A 97 -0.87 -41.09 38.56
C LEU A 97 -0.88 -40.10 39.76
N ARG A 98 -2.09 -39.61 40.10
CA ARG A 98 -2.95 -40.31 41.10
C ARG A 98 -4.44 -39.95 40.96
N GLN A 99 -5.30 -40.67 41.69
CA GLN A 99 -6.76 -40.76 41.48
C GLN A 99 -7.55 -40.01 42.56
N SER A 100 -8.75 -39.54 42.20
CA SER A 100 -9.99 -39.97 42.88
C SER A 100 -11.25 -39.48 42.15
N GLN A 101 -12.20 -40.39 41.91
CA GLN A 101 -13.64 -40.08 41.93
C GLN A 101 -14.22 -40.59 43.25
N GLY A 102 -15.28 -39.98 43.74
CA GLY A 102 -15.98 -40.39 44.96
C GLY A 102 -16.79 -39.22 45.54
N GLU A 103 -18.06 -39.45 45.83
CA GLU A 103 -19.01 -38.45 46.29
C GLU A 103 -19.05 -38.33 47.84
N GLU A 104 -19.93 -37.44 48.30
CA GLU A 104 -20.61 -37.41 49.62
C GLU A 104 -20.04 -36.66 50.84
N PHE A 105 -20.98 -35.86 51.38
CA PHE A 105 -21.25 -35.41 52.76
C PHE A 105 -20.35 -34.44 53.58
N SER A 106 -21.04 -33.35 53.96
CA SER A 106 -21.08 -32.68 55.27
C SER A 106 -19.89 -31.83 55.77
N SER A 107 -20.13 -30.51 55.77
CA SER A 107 -19.95 -29.56 56.89
C SER A 107 -18.94 -29.86 58.00
N MET A 108 -18.04 -28.90 58.27
CA MET A 108 -18.25 -27.98 59.40
C MET A 108 -17.43 -26.69 59.32
N GLU A 109 -17.73 -25.76 60.23
CA GLU A 109 -17.05 -24.46 60.42
C GLU A 109 -15.61 -24.63 60.96
N ILE A 110 -14.76 -23.61 60.80
CA ILE A 110 -14.35 -22.74 61.93
C ILE A 110 -13.55 -21.51 61.41
N ASP A 111 -13.65 -20.43 62.17
CA ASP A 111 -13.15 -19.07 61.90
C ASP A 111 -11.71 -18.84 62.45
N ASP A 112 -11.25 -17.58 62.39
CA ASP A 112 -10.22 -16.97 63.25
C ASP A 112 -8.73 -17.35 63.04
N GLN A 113 -7.73 -16.49 63.32
CA GLN A 113 -7.64 -15.01 63.36
C GLN A 113 -6.16 -14.59 63.57
N ARG A 114 -5.78 -13.36 63.14
CA ARG A 114 -4.72 -12.45 63.68
C ARG A 114 -3.24 -12.96 63.70
N VAL A 115 -2.19 -12.20 63.31
CA VAL A 115 -1.73 -10.83 63.67
C VAL A 115 -1.17 -10.74 65.11
N PRO A 116 0.00 -10.10 65.41
CA PRO A 116 1.20 -9.75 64.61
C PRO A 116 2.56 -10.06 65.34
N LEU A 117 3.73 -9.65 64.78
CA LEU A 117 4.79 -8.80 65.40
C LEU A 117 6.23 -8.99 64.90
N SER A 118 7.04 -7.95 65.11
CA SER A 118 8.46 -7.79 64.74
C SER A 118 9.44 -8.14 65.87
N CYS A 119 10.69 -8.51 65.54
CA CYS A 119 11.88 -7.81 66.09
C CYS A 119 13.22 -8.17 65.40
N ASN A 120 14.31 -7.55 65.87
CA ASN A 120 15.51 -7.27 65.08
C ASN A 120 16.81 -7.94 65.60
N ALA A 121 17.65 -8.38 64.65
CA ALA A 121 19.14 -8.37 64.66
C ALA A 121 20.01 -9.35 65.49
N LYS A 122 21.23 -9.60 64.93
CA LYS A 122 22.61 -9.68 65.52
C LYS A 122 23.52 -10.85 65.01
N PRO A 123 24.87 -10.71 65.07
CA PRO A 123 25.81 -11.27 64.07
C PRO A 123 27.03 -12.02 64.70
N ILE A 124 28.19 -12.17 63.99
CA ILE A 124 29.59 -11.94 64.50
C ILE A 124 30.73 -12.27 63.46
N ASN A 125 31.68 -11.32 63.26
CA ASN A 125 33.17 -11.40 62.99
C ASN A 125 33.83 -12.44 62.03
N LYS A 126 35.05 -12.29 61.45
CA LYS A 126 36.07 -11.20 61.23
C LYS A 126 37.22 -11.72 60.31
N TYR A 127 37.86 -10.87 59.48
CA TYR A 127 39.30 -10.46 59.52
C TYR A 127 39.78 -9.64 58.29
N CYS A 128 41.04 -9.18 58.27
CA CYS A 128 41.65 -8.17 57.37
C CYS A 128 42.46 -8.82 56.20
N ARG A 129 43.25 -8.18 55.31
CA ARG A 129 43.98 -6.88 55.30
C ARG A 129 44.50 -6.51 53.88
N ASP A 130 45.13 -5.35 53.71
CA ASP A 130 45.71 -4.76 52.48
C ASP A 130 47.08 -5.33 52.02
N GLY A 131 47.48 -5.11 50.74
CA GLY A 131 48.88 -5.29 50.27
C GLY A 131 49.10 -5.34 48.72
N PRO A 132 50.09 -4.63 48.11
CA PRO A 132 50.30 -4.56 46.64
C PRO A 132 51.66 -5.09 46.11
N SER A 133 51.84 -5.24 44.77
CA SER A 133 53.01 -4.75 43.97
C SER A 133 53.26 -5.44 42.60
N SER A 134 53.78 -4.65 41.62
CA SER A 134 54.72 -5.02 40.50
C SER A 134 54.41 -6.15 39.48
N LYS A 135 55.11 -6.31 38.33
CA LYS A 135 55.64 -5.41 37.24
C LYS A 135 56.44 -6.30 36.24
N LEU A 136 56.36 -6.05 34.92
CA LEU A 136 57.29 -6.57 33.87
C LEU A 136 57.28 -8.12 33.65
N ALA A 137 57.79 -8.71 32.56
CA ALA A 137 58.47 -8.19 31.36
C ALA A 137 58.03 -8.95 30.08
N ALA A 138 58.42 -8.46 28.89
CA ALA A 138 58.23 -9.13 27.59
C ALA A 138 59.54 -9.68 27.02
N THR A 139 59.50 -10.62 26.07
CA THR A 139 60.55 -10.79 25.04
C THR A 139 60.05 -11.50 23.78
N ALA A 140 60.77 -11.36 22.66
CA ALA A 140 60.45 -11.95 21.36
C ALA A 140 61.59 -12.84 20.81
N GLY A 141 61.25 -13.81 19.95
CA GLY A 141 62.19 -14.73 19.27
C GLY A 141 62.07 -14.67 17.73
N LYS A 142 63.14 -15.01 17.00
CA LYS A 142 63.26 -14.79 15.53
C LYS A 142 63.75 -16.01 14.75
N ARG A 143 63.14 -16.23 13.57
CA ARG A 143 63.69 -16.95 12.38
C ARG A 143 63.89 -18.49 12.61
N SER A 144 64.17 -19.35 11.62
CA SER A 144 64.81 -19.13 10.30
C SER A 144 64.60 -20.24 9.24
N GLN A 145 64.62 -19.87 7.94
CA GLN A 145 65.23 -20.61 6.80
C GLN A 145 64.60 -21.97 6.33
N VAL A 146 64.74 -22.49 5.08
CA VAL A 146 65.13 -21.95 3.75
C VAL A 146 64.73 -22.86 2.54
N ARG A 147 64.23 -22.28 1.43
CA ARG A 147 64.22 -22.77 0.00
C ARG A 147 63.55 -24.15 -0.30
N LYS A 148 63.29 -24.61 -1.55
CA LYS A 148 63.82 -24.26 -2.90
C LYS A 148 62.83 -24.61 -4.06
N ILE A 149 62.98 -23.91 -5.20
CA ILE A 149 62.20 -23.99 -6.48
C ILE A 149 62.91 -24.96 -7.48
N PRO A 150 62.23 -25.83 -8.27
CA PRO A 150 61.92 -25.58 -9.72
C PRO A 150 60.74 -26.41 -10.35
N ARG A 151 60.28 -26.32 -11.62
CA ARG A 151 60.14 -25.27 -12.68
C ARG A 151 59.35 -25.84 -13.91
N LEU A 152 58.44 -25.05 -14.50
CA LEU A 152 58.18 -24.82 -15.96
C LEU A 152 57.81 -25.95 -16.99
N ARG A 153 56.81 -25.60 -17.85
CA ARG A 153 56.58 -26.01 -19.27
C ARG A 153 56.03 -27.45 -19.51
N LYS A 154 55.32 -27.78 -20.61
CA LYS A 154 55.18 -27.20 -21.98
C LYS A 154 53.82 -27.56 -22.68
N ARG A 155 53.57 -27.05 -23.90
CA ARG A 155 52.33 -27.19 -24.73
C ARG A 155 52.15 -28.53 -25.47
N ARG A 156 50.89 -28.94 -25.74
CA ARG A 156 50.26 -29.50 -27.00
C ARG A 156 48.82 -29.94 -26.63
N ARG A 157 47.69 -29.75 -27.36
CA ARG A 157 47.23 -29.51 -28.75
C ARG A 157 46.94 -30.77 -29.61
N LEU A 158 45.66 -30.88 -30.03
CA LEU A 158 45.02 -31.66 -31.12
C LEU A 158 44.44 -33.08 -30.86
N LEU A 159 43.38 -33.38 -31.64
CA LEU A 159 42.53 -34.58 -31.74
C LEU A 159 43.14 -35.63 -32.72
N PRO A 160 42.58 -36.86 -32.85
CA PRO A 160 41.55 -37.13 -33.88
C PRO A 160 40.47 -38.19 -33.48
N ALA A 161 39.63 -38.65 -34.42
CA ALA A 161 38.47 -39.54 -34.21
C ALA A 161 38.36 -40.69 -35.26
N LYS A 162 37.42 -41.65 -35.03
CA LYS A 162 36.70 -42.60 -35.95
C LYS A 162 35.79 -43.53 -35.08
N GLU A 163 34.53 -43.87 -35.37
CA GLU A 163 33.88 -44.63 -36.48
C GLU A 163 34.14 -46.16 -36.42
N THR A 164 33.23 -47.11 -36.74
CA THR A 164 32.07 -47.12 -37.70
C THR A 164 31.08 -48.32 -37.49
N THR A 165 29.85 -48.30 -38.08
CA THR A 165 29.01 -49.45 -38.62
C THR A 165 28.36 -50.53 -37.68
N VAL A 166 27.22 -51.25 -37.93
CA VAL A 166 26.19 -51.36 -39.04
C VAL A 166 24.89 -52.18 -38.68
N GLU A 167 23.70 -51.76 -39.19
CA GLU A 167 22.41 -52.45 -39.62
C GLU A 167 21.65 -53.52 -38.73
N VAL A 168 20.43 -54.09 -39.03
CA VAL A 168 19.57 -54.19 -40.27
C VAL A 168 18.04 -54.50 -40.04
N VAL A 169 17.12 -53.99 -40.91
CA VAL A 169 15.79 -54.55 -41.42
C VAL A 169 14.58 -54.80 -40.43
N GLN A 170 13.27 -54.78 -40.79
CA GLN A 170 12.47 -54.80 -42.05
C GLN A 170 11.16 -53.92 -42.05
N HIS A 171 10.39 -53.94 -43.17
CA HIS A 171 9.19 -53.15 -43.53
C HIS A 171 7.93 -54.06 -43.75
N PRO A 172 6.77 -53.73 -44.41
CA PRO A 172 6.34 -52.60 -45.29
C PRO A 172 5.42 -51.59 -44.54
N ALA A 173 4.34 -50.90 -44.99
CA ALA A 173 3.52 -50.72 -46.23
C ALA A 173 2.65 -49.42 -46.06
N LEU A 174 1.95 -48.78 -47.02
CA LEU A 174 1.92 -48.75 -48.51
C LEU A 174 1.08 -47.51 -48.99
N THR A 175 1.68 -46.62 -49.80
CA THR A 175 1.13 -45.82 -50.96
C THR A 175 -0.26 -45.12 -50.91
N THR A 176 -0.50 -43.92 -51.50
CA THR A 176 0.04 -43.14 -52.64
C THR A 176 -0.13 -41.62 -52.35
N SER A 177 0.29 -40.58 -53.11
CA SER A 177 1.36 -40.24 -54.10
C SER A 177 1.31 -38.68 -54.27
N PHE A 178 1.89 -37.90 -55.22
CA PHE A 178 2.73 -38.10 -56.42
C PHE A 178 3.45 -36.76 -56.79
N ASN A 179 4.64 -36.83 -57.42
CA ASN A 179 5.19 -36.01 -58.54
C ASN A 179 5.13 -34.45 -58.64
N THR A 180 6.16 -33.72 -59.12
CA THR A 180 7.63 -33.96 -59.30
C THR A 180 8.40 -32.66 -59.69
N ASN A 181 9.75 -32.74 -59.68
CA ASN A 181 10.78 -31.94 -60.42
C ASN A 181 11.23 -30.56 -59.88
N HIS A 182 12.46 -30.06 -60.17
CA HIS A 182 13.82 -30.66 -60.13
C HIS A 182 14.92 -29.60 -60.46
N ARG A 183 16.14 -29.75 -59.90
CA ARG A 183 17.47 -29.28 -60.43
C ARG A 183 17.78 -27.76 -60.42
N ASN A 184 19.05 -27.27 -60.42
CA ASN A 184 20.33 -27.72 -59.82
C ASN A 184 21.44 -26.64 -59.98
N ASP A 185 22.62 -26.87 -59.36
CA ASP A 185 24.00 -26.43 -59.76
C ASP A 185 24.61 -25.01 -59.47
N HIS A 186 25.46 -24.97 -58.43
CA HIS A 186 26.92 -24.69 -58.42
C HIS A 186 27.61 -23.40 -59.00
N GLU A 187 28.26 -22.65 -58.08
CA GLU A 187 29.70 -22.25 -58.00
C GLU A 187 30.47 -21.44 -59.10
N SER A 188 30.95 -20.24 -58.67
CA SER A 188 32.39 -19.82 -58.55
C SER A 188 33.13 -18.85 -59.53
N GLN A 189 33.97 -18.00 -58.89
CA GLN A 189 35.27 -17.38 -59.29
C GLN A 189 35.48 -16.32 -60.43
N MET A 190 35.82 -15.09 -59.99
CA MET A 190 37.02 -14.26 -60.39
C MET A 190 37.14 -13.72 -61.86
N PRO A 191 38.24 -13.01 -62.26
CA PRO A 191 38.60 -11.63 -61.86
C PRO A 191 39.07 -10.69 -63.01
N LEU A 192 39.25 -9.36 -62.77
CA LEU A 192 40.44 -8.54 -63.13
C LEU A 192 40.26 -7.00 -62.96
N SER A 193 41.35 -6.22 -63.16
CA SER A 193 41.46 -4.77 -62.91
C SER A 193 42.51 -4.08 -63.82
N ILE A 194 42.45 -2.74 -64.01
CA ILE A 194 43.52 -1.81 -64.48
C ILE A 194 42.96 -0.36 -64.62
N VAL A 195 43.69 0.77 -64.58
CA VAL A 195 44.72 1.25 -63.63
C VAL A 195 45.01 2.76 -63.84
N SER A 196 45.17 3.56 -62.78
CA SER A 196 45.96 4.82 -62.68
C SER A 196 45.99 5.26 -61.20
N GLN A 197 47.12 5.42 -60.48
CA GLN A 197 48.39 6.16 -60.67
C GLN A 197 48.30 7.68 -60.40
N CYS A 198 49.29 8.36 -59.79
CA CYS A 198 50.24 8.04 -58.68
C CYS A 198 51.13 9.27 -58.38
N ASN A 199 51.55 9.48 -57.10
CA ASN A 199 52.69 10.29 -56.55
C ASN A 199 52.30 11.04 -55.25
N THR A 200 52.92 10.87 -54.07
CA THR A 200 54.29 11.25 -53.55
C THR A 200 54.48 12.78 -53.33
N CYS A 201 55.19 13.33 -52.32
CA CYS A 201 55.82 12.80 -51.09
C CYS A 201 56.21 13.94 -50.10
N VAL A 202 56.44 13.61 -48.81
CA VAL A 202 57.38 14.21 -47.80
C VAL A 202 57.55 15.75 -47.67
N GLY A 203 57.46 16.29 -46.44
CA GLY A 203 57.95 17.65 -46.10
C GLY A 203 57.97 17.98 -44.59
N LEU A 204 59.05 18.60 -44.09
CA LEU A 204 59.32 18.89 -42.66
C LEU A 204 59.17 20.38 -42.30
N HIS A 205 58.86 20.63 -41.02
CA HIS A 205 59.29 21.75 -40.16
C HIS A 205 58.99 23.25 -40.46
N GLN A 206 58.57 23.90 -39.36
CA GLN A 206 59.04 25.20 -38.81
C GLN A 206 58.40 26.55 -39.18
N GLN A 207 58.49 27.42 -38.16
CA GLN A 207 58.49 28.90 -38.13
C GLN A 207 57.17 29.67 -38.33
N SER A 208 56.75 30.31 -37.22
CA SER A 208 56.06 31.60 -37.19
C SER A 208 57.03 32.73 -37.60
N PRO A 209 56.51 33.96 -37.84
CA PRO A 209 56.85 35.03 -36.89
C PRO A 209 55.74 36.07 -36.61
N GLU A 210 55.95 36.82 -35.51
CA GLU A 210 55.68 38.26 -35.26
C GLU A 210 54.32 38.89 -35.64
N GLN A 211 53.52 39.39 -34.69
CA GLN A 211 53.66 40.61 -33.84
C GLN A 211 53.30 41.94 -34.52
N SER A 212 52.30 42.64 -33.98
CA SER A 212 52.27 44.12 -33.93
C SER A 212 51.38 44.68 -32.79
N GLN A 213 51.98 45.51 -31.95
CA GLN A 213 51.40 46.58 -31.11
C GLN A 213 52.11 47.91 -31.58
N PRO A 214 52.01 49.12 -30.97
CA PRO A 214 51.33 49.55 -29.72
C PRO A 214 50.64 50.96 -29.72
N THR A 215 49.95 51.29 -28.62
CA THR A 215 49.93 52.59 -27.84
C THR A 215 48.84 52.46 -26.74
N ARG A 216 48.96 52.79 -25.43
CA ARG A 216 49.59 53.88 -24.60
C ARG A 216 48.79 55.21 -24.68
N ILE A 217 48.50 56.01 -23.62
CA ILE A 217 49.20 56.30 -22.32
C ILE A 217 48.20 56.64 -21.14
N PHE A 218 48.46 56.09 -19.93
CA PHE A 218 48.44 56.56 -18.49
C PHE A 218 48.06 58.04 -18.04
N PRO A 219 47.91 58.39 -16.70
CA PRO A 219 47.55 57.67 -15.43
C PRO A 219 46.66 58.52 -14.41
N PRO A 220 46.78 58.61 -13.02
CA PRO A 220 45.68 59.03 -12.07
C PRO A 220 46.02 60.28 -11.19
N PRO A 221 45.45 60.55 -9.95
CA PRO A 221 45.81 59.86 -8.67
C PRO A 221 44.74 59.89 -7.50
N MET A 222 45.22 59.82 -6.24
CA MET A 222 44.58 59.63 -4.90
C MET A 222 43.89 60.91 -4.29
N GLU A 223 43.42 61.07 -3.01
CA GLU A 223 43.67 60.41 -1.68
C GLU A 223 42.67 60.79 -0.50
N ARG A 224 42.56 59.92 0.54
CA ARG A 224 42.41 60.11 2.04
C ARG A 224 41.22 60.81 2.82
N THR A 225 41.04 60.32 4.08
CA THR A 225 40.51 60.94 5.36
C THR A 225 39.02 61.36 5.53
N SER A 226 38.34 61.39 6.71
CA SER A 226 38.49 60.75 8.06
C SER A 226 37.29 61.00 9.05
N ILE A 227 36.94 60.01 9.90
CA ILE A 227 36.49 59.96 11.35
C ILE A 227 36.22 61.31 12.12
N PRO A 228 35.29 61.50 13.14
CA PRO A 228 34.52 60.57 14.07
C PRO A 228 33.02 60.92 14.47
N GLN A 229 32.38 60.07 15.33
CA GLN A 229 31.48 60.31 16.55
C GLN A 229 30.26 61.32 16.53
N GLU A 230 29.19 61.31 17.38
CA GLU A 230 28.68 60.45 18.50
C GLU A 230 27.17 60.70 18.87
N SER A 231 26.64 59.90 19.83
CA SER A 231 25.54 60.20 20.82
C SER A 231 24.03 60.31 20.43
N THR A 232 23.24 59.29 20.83
CA THR A 232 22.11 59.25 21.83
C THR A 232 21.31 60.51 22.26
N PRO A 233 20.06 60.41 22.85
CA PRO A 233 19.09 59.29 22.96
C PRO A 233 17.56 59.65 22.80
N GLU A 234 16.70 58.64 23.04
CA GLU A 234 15.31 58.55 23.61
C GLU A 234 14.62 59.77 24.33
N PRO A 235 13.32 59.66 24.77
CA PRO A 235 12.12 58.94 24.27
C PRO A 235 10.79 59.77 24.41
N THR A 236 9.60 59.18 24.17
CA THR A 236 8.42 59.21 25.10
C THR A 236 7.22 58.35 24.64
N GLN A 237 6.19 58.19 25.49
CA GLN A 237 5.08 57.21 25.38
C GLN A 237 3.66 57.86 25.42
N ARG A 238 2.64 56.99 25.26
CA ARG A 238 1.18 57.08 25.60
C ARG A 238 0.26 57.43 24.41
N GLN A 239 -0.83 56.72 24.13
CA GLN A 239 -1.95 56.07 24.88
C GLN A 239 -3.21 56.94 25.03
N ASP A 240 -4.35 56.24 25.16
CA ASP A 240 -5.72 56.69 25.42
C ASP A 240 -6.51 57.33 24.23
N ALA A 241 -7.86 57.37 24.22
CA ALA A 241 -8.86 56.30 24.36
C ALA A 241 -10.31 56.83 24.13
N ILE A 242 -11.17 56.04 23.46
CA ILE A 242 -12.61 55.81 23.76
C ILE A 242 -13.67 56.95 23.52
N GLU A 243 -14.56 56.68 22.54
CA GLU A 243 -16.05 56.86 22.48
C GLU A 243 -16.84 58.15 22.07
N ARG A 244 -17.81 57.89 21.14
CA ARG A 244 -19.28 58.21 21.12
C ARG A 244 -19.94 59.35 20.28
N LYS A 245 -20.80 58.89 19.33
CA LYS A 245 -22.16 59.34 18.89
C LYS A 245 -22.41 60.71 18.19
N HIS A 246 -23.05 60.71 17.00
CA HIS A 246 -24.52 60.90 16.80
C HIS A 246 -24.99 60.91 15.31
N LEU A 247 -26.33 60.88 15.08
CA LEU A 247 -27.13 60.97 13.82
C LEU A 247 -27.57 62.46 13.53
N PRO A 248 -28.25 62.92 12.41
CA PRO A 248 -29.37 62.26 11.67
C PRO A 248 -29.78 62.63 10.17
N LEU A 249 -30.60 61.77 9.50
CA LEU A 249 -31.72 62.03 8.51
C LEU A 249 -31.44 62.78 7.13
N HIS A 250 -32.28 62.80 6.04
CA HIS A 250 -33.67 62.36 5.72
C HIS A 250 -34.06 62.31 4.17
N ARG A 251 -35.04 61.46 3.74
CA ARG A 251 -35.97 61.50 2.53
C ARG A 251 -35.40 61.28 1.09
N GLY A 252 -36.12 60.81 0.03
CA GLY A 252 -37.57 60.48 -0.20
C GLY A 252 -37.89 59.57 -1.46
N LYS A 253 -39.15 59.51 -1.96
CA LYS A 253 -39.77 58.59 -3.00
C LYS A 253 -40.65 59.38 -4.04
N PRO A 254 -41.46 58.87 -5.05
CA PRO A 254 -42.03 57.51 -5.36
C PRO A 254 -42.21 57.06 -6.89
N SER A 255 -42.86 55.89 -7.16
CA SER A 255 -43.80 55.50 -8.29
C SER A 255 -43.39 55.50 -9.80
N HIS A 256 -44.00 54.75 -10.77
CA HIS A 256 -45.02 53.66 -10.84
C HIS A 256 -44.96 52.86 -12.20
N ASP A 257 -45.35 51.57 -12.15
CA ASP A 257 -46.08 50.63 -13.07
C ASP A 257 -45.87 50.39 -14.61
N ASP A 258 -46.01 49.08 -14.94
CA ASP A 258 -46.79 48.41 -16.01
C ASP A 258 -46.17 47.73 -17.28
N THR A 259 -46.98 46.86 -17.91
CA THR A 259 -46.65 45.71 -18.81
C THR A 259 -47.51 45.76 -20.13
N PRO A 260 -47.78 44.71 -20.99
CA PRO A 260 -47.34 43.29 -21.08
C PRO A 260 -47.11 42.64 -22.50
N SER A 261 -46.72 41.35 -22.52
CA SER A 261 -47.11 40.27 -23.49
C SER A 261 -46.50 40.23 -24.93
N ARG A 262 -46.50 39.13 -25.74
CA ARG A 262 -46.40 37.64 -25.57
C ARG A 262 -46.37 36.95 -26.98
N LYS A 263 -46.00 35.65 -27.06
CA LYS A 263 -46.18 34.67 -28.20
C LYS A 263 -45.12 34.70 -29.34
N ASP A 264 -44.45 33.61 -29.74
CA ASP A 264 -44.79 32.34 -30.49
C ASP A 264 -44.40 32.49 -32.00
N MET A 265 -43.97 31.51 -32.83
CA MET A 265 -43.53 30.10 -32.73
C MET A 265 -42.93 29.63 -34.11
N THR A 266 -42.05 28.60 -34.14
CA THR A 266 -41.82 27.62 -35.27
C THR A 266 -41.31 28.10 -36.68
N SER A 267 -40.70 27.31 -37.59
CA SER A 267 -39.94 26.01 -37.54
C SER A 267 -39.29 25.59 -38.91
N VAL A 268 -38.27 24.70 -38.86
CA VAL A 268 -38.06 23.46 -39.70
C VAL A 268 -37.45 23.46 -41.16
N THR A 269 -36.55 22.46 -41.41
CA THR A 269 -36.02 21.86 -42.70
C THR A 269 -35.16 22.69 -43.70
N SER A 270 -34.25 22.12 -44.55
CA SER A 270 -33.43 20.87 -44.52
C SER A 270 -32.44 20.70 -45.72
N LYS A 271 -31.32 19.95 -45.52
CA LYS A 271 -30.50 19.11 -46.48
C LYS A 271 -29.57 19.72 -47.56
N ASP A 272 -28.28 19.31 -47.49
CA ASP A 272 -27.31 18.70 -48.48
C ASP A 272 -27.56 18.86 -50.02
N PRO A 273 -26.55 18.92 -50.96
CA PRO A 273 -25.28 18.16 -50.90
C PRO A 273 -23.94 18.67 -51.54
N ARG A 274 -22.82 18.28 -50.88
CA ARG A 274 -21.54 17.64 -51.35
C ARG A 274 -20.65 18.12 -52.54
N SER A 275 -19.33 17.90 -52.35
CA SER A 275 -18.27 17.47 -53.30
C SER A 275 -17.73 18.48 -54.37
N ASP A 276 -16.45 18.49 -54.79
CA ASP A 276 -15.17 17.95 -54.22
C ASP A 276 -13.92 18.55 -54.94
N VAL A 277 -12.70 18.22 -54.46
CA VAL A 277 -11.35 18.47 -55.09
C VAL A 277 -10.86 19.94 -55.13
N GLY A 278 -9.60 20.31 -54.85
CA GLY A 278 -8.46 19.56 -54.28
C GLY A 278 -7.07 20.21 -54.57
N TRP A 279 -6.00 19.63 -53.97
CA TRP A 279 -4.54 19.88 -54.16
C TRP A 279 -3.76 20.78 -53.16
N LYS A 280 -2.45 20.48 -53.07
CA LYS A 280 -1.44 20.81 -52.03
C LYS A 280 -0.54 21.99 -52.49
N PHE A 281 0.44 22.58 -51.78
CA PHE A 281 1.50 22.01 -50.91
C PHE A 281 2.32 23.09 -50.13
N SER A 282 3.00 22.66 -49.06
CA SER A 282 4.26 23.18 -48.44
C SER A 282 4.34 24.56 -47.72
N ILE A 283 5.20 24.56 -46.69
CA ILE A 283 5.38 25.44 -45.50
C ILE A 283 6.84 25.17 -44.99
N PRO A 284 7.55 26.00 -44.16
CA PRO A 284 7.22 27.29 -43.50
C PRO A 284 8.22 28.46 -43.80
N HIS A 285 7.95 29.66 -43.25
CA HIS A 285 8.79 30.31 -42.21
C HIS A 285 8.03 31.47 -41.53
N PHE A 286 8.22 31.64 -40.21
CA PHE A 286 7.54 32.65 -39.39
C PHE A 286 8.56 33.46 -38.57
N GLY A 287 8.24 34.73 -38.28
CA GLY A 287 9.02 35.59 -37.40
C GLY A 287 8.15 36.65 -36.71
N HIS A 288 8.52 36.98 -35.47
CA HIS A 288 7.89 37.95 -34.56
C HIS A 288 6.46 37.65 -34.06
N GLN A 289 6.30 37.87 -32.75
CA GLN A 289 5.05 37.73 -32.01
C GLN A 289 4.24 39.04 -32.08
N SER A 290 2.92 38.93 -32.14
CA SER A 290 1.98 40.05 -31.99
C SER A 290 1.15 39.89 -30.71
N LEU A 291 0.79 40.99 -30.07
CA LEU A 291 -0.10 41.00 -28.91
C LEU A 291 -1.47 40.38 -29.24
N PRO A 292 -2.09 39.64 -28.30
CA PRO A 292 -3.39 39.00 -28.54
C PRO A 292 -4.49 40.05 -28.74
N SER A 293 -5.43 39.74 -29.63
CA SER A 293 -6.57 40.61 -29.91
C SER A 293 -7.49 40.77 -28.70
N LEU A 294 -8.24 41.88 -28.64
CA LEU A 294 -9.22 42.13 -27.58
C LEU A 294 -10.21 40.95 -27.40
N ARG A 295 -10.52 40.24 -28.49
CA ARG A 295 -11.40 39.06 -28.49
C ARG A 295 -10.78 37.86 -27.77
N GLN A 296 -9.49 37.62 -27.95
CA GLN A 296 -8.73 36.60 -27.22
C GLN A 296 -8.55 37.00 -25.75
N LEU A 297 -8.35 38.29 -25.45
CA LEU A 297 -8.31 38.78 -24.08
C LEU A 297 -9.66 38.56 -23.37
N CYS A 298 -10.79 38.86 -24.03
CA CYS A 298 -12.12 38.55 -23.50
C CYS A 298 -12.38 37.04 -23.34
N GLN A 299 -11.88 36.20 -24.26
CA GLN A 299 -11.98 34.74 -24.11
C GLN A 299 -11.13 34.21 -22.94
N ALA A 300 -9.91 34.74 -22.76
CA ALA A 300 -9.07 34.40 -21.61
C ALA A 300 -9.69 34.89 -20.29
N ILE A 301 -10.25 36.10 -20.24
CA ILE A 301 -10.97 36.63 -19.08
C ILE A 301 -12.24 35.80 -18.80
N ALA A 302 -13.00 35.38 -19.82
CA ALA A 302 -14.16 34.52 -19.64
C ALA A 302 -13.78 33.12 -19.14
N ALA A 303 -12.68 32.54 -19.64
CA ALA A 303 -12.13 31.28 -19.14
C ALA A 303 -11.64 31.41 -17.68
N VAL A 304 -10.94 32.49 -17.35
CA VAL A 304 -10.51 32.78 -15.97
C VAL A 304 -11.71 33.05 -15.05
N MET A 305 -12.77 33.73 -15.51
CA MET A 305 -14.01 33.88 -14.73
C MET A 305 -14.73 32.55 -14.54
N LEU A 306 -14.78 31.68 -15.55
CA LEU A 306 -15.33 30.32 -15.41
C LEU A 306 -14.51 29.48 -14.43
N VAL A 307 -13.17 29.55 -14.48
CA VAL A 307 -12.28 28.88 -13.52
C VAL A 307 -12.41 29.49 -12.13
N MET A 308 -12.58 30.81 -11.98
CA MET A 308 -12.82 31.45 -10.67
C MET A 308 -14.19 31.06 -10.10
N LEU A 309 -15.26 31.03 -10.89
CA LEU A 309 -16.59 30.58 -10.48
C LEU A 309 -16.62 29.08 -10.15
N TRP A 310 -15.81 28.27 -10.86
CA TRP A 310 -15.58 26.87 -10.52
C TRP A 310 -14.81 26.74 -9.21
N LEU A 311 -13.73 27.50 -9.00
CA LEU A 311 -12.96 27.51 -7.75
C LEU A 311 -13.75 28.05 -6.55
N GLU A 312 -14.64 29.03 -6.73
CA GLU A 312 -15.57 29.48 -5.67
C GLU A 312 -16.61 28.41 -5.34
N ARG A 313 -17.12 27.67 -6.34
CA ARG A 313 -17.95 26.48 -6.10
C ARG A 313 -17.18 25.36 -5.39
N CYS A 314 -15.92 25.09 -5.76
CA CYS A 314 -15.07 24.13 -5.06
C CYS A 314 -14.80 24.54 -3.61
N LYS A 315 -14.57 25.82 -3.33
CA LYS A 315 -14.42 26.34 -1.96
C LYS A 315 -15.69 26.23 -1.11
N LEU A 316 -16.86 26.22 -1.74
CA LEU A 316 -18.16 25.92 -1.11
C LEU A 316 -18.44 24.42 -0.95
N VAL A 317 -17.60 23.54 -1.51
CA VAL A 317 -17.67 22.08 -1.33
C VAL A 317 -16.60 21.57 -0.36
N SER A 318 -15.45 22.25 -0.25
CA SER A 318 -14.33 21.85 0.60
C SER A 318 -14.44 22.30 2.08
N ALA A 319 -15.57 22.87 2.51
CA ALA A 319 -15.75 23.38 3.87
C ALA A 319 -17.19 23.17 4.37
N VAL A 320 -17.33 22.31 5.39
CA VAL A 320 -18.56 22.05 6.17
C VAL A 320 -19.74 21.49 5.36
N ASN A 321 -19.87 20.18 5.36
CA ASN A 321 -21.03 19.51 5.97
C ASN A 321 -20.79 17.99 6.11
N PRO A 322 -21.37 17.30 7.12
CA PRO A 322 -21.64 15.87 7.02
C PRO A 322 -22.64 15.60 5.88
N LEU A 323 -22.84 14.32 5.52
CA LEU A 323 -23.79 13.88 4.49
C LEU A 323 -25.09 14.72 4.51
N PRO A 324 -25.47 15.37 3.40
CA PRO A 324 -26.69 16.18 3.38
C PRO A 324 -27.89 15.29 3.66
N ASP A 325 -28.88 15.82 4.39
CA ASP A 325 -30.10 15.07 4.75
C ASP A 325 -30.88 14.72 3.47
N THR A 326 -30.63 13.53 2.93
CA THR A 326 -31.16 13.05 1.64
C THR A 326 -32.61 12.63 1.78
N VAL A 327 -33.49 13.63 1.81
CA VAL A 327 -34.92 13.43 1.60
C VAL A 327 -35.13 12.77 0.23
N THR A 328 -35.81 11.63 0.24
CA THR A 328 -36.64 11.16 -0.87
C THR A 328 -38.04 10.96 -0.28
N ASP A 329 -39.12 11.04 -1.07
CA ASP A 329 -40.47 10.70 -0.57
C ASP A 329 -40.54 9.28 0.06
N THR A 330 -39.59 8.40 -0.27
CA THR A 330 -39.48 7.02 0.21
C THR A 330 -38.56 6.84 1.44
N GLN A 331 -37.66 7.77 1.73
CA GLN A 331 -36.61 7.63 2.76
C GLN A 331 -36.21 9.00 3.33
N PHE A 332 -36.18 9.07 4.66
CA PHE A 332 -35.57 10.12 5.47
C PHE A 332 -34.32 9.55 6.18
N VAL A 333 -33.28 10.38 6.36
CA VAL A 333 -32.01 10.02 7.02
C VAL A 333 -31.76 10.98 8.18
N ILE A 334 -31.42 10.44 9.35
CA ILE A 334 -30.97 11.20 10.52
C ILE A 334 -29.46 10.97 10.69
N SER A 335 -28.68 12.04 10.50
CA SER A 335 -27.27 12.08 10.86
C SER A 335 -27.10 12.27 12.37
N LEU A 336 -26.51 11.29 13.06
CA LEU A 336 -26.38 11.27 14.53
C LEU A 336 -25.23 12.17 15.02
N LYS A 337 -25.44 12.84 16.16
CA LYS A 337 -24.53 13.85 16.74
C LYS A 337 -24.43 13.68 18.26
N ASP A 338 -23.64 14.54 18.91
CA ASP A 338 -23.58 14.70 20.38
C ASP A 338 -23.31 13.42 21.18
N TRP A 339 -22.57 12.48 20.56
CA TRP A 339 -22.22 11.18 21.14
C TRP A 339 -21.49 11.33 22.47
N GLN A 340 -21.78 10.42 23.41
CA GLN A 340 -21.05 10.26 24.67
C GLN A 340 -20.48 8.84 24.76
N LEU A 341 -19.22 8.74 25.17
CA LEU A 341 -18.60 7.48 25.58
C LEU A 341 -18.72 7.36 27.11
N SER A 342 -19.03 6.16 27.61
CA SER A 342 -19.01 5.83 29.03
C SER A 342 -18.56 4.39 29.29
N SER A 343 -18.04 4.13 30.49
CA SER A 343 -17.61 2.79 30.94
C SER A 343 -18.41 2.29 32.15
N HIS A 344 -18.68 0.98 32.18
CA HIS A 344 -19.42 0.29 33.23
C HIS A 344 -18.55 -0.74 33.97
N ASP A 345 -17.49 -0.31 34.65
CA ASP A 345 -16.73 -1.15 35.60
C ASP A 345 -15.99 -0.33 36.68
N GLN A 346 -15.47 -0.96 37.73
CA GLN A 346 -15.13 -0.33 39.02
C GLN A 346 -14.05 0.78 38.94
N SER A 347 -12.91 0.57 38.28
CA SER A 347 -11.84 1.59 38.22
C SER A 347 -12.16 2.80 37.33
N TYR A 348 -13.08 2.66 36.37
CA TYR A 348 -13.57 3.77 35.53
C TYR A 348 -15.07 4.00 35.72
N ALA A 349 -15.56 3.74 36.94
CA ALA A 349 -16.98 3.82 37.26
C ALA A 349 -17.50 5.25 37.12
N ASN A 350 -18.49 5.43 36.24
CA ASN A 350 -19.09 6.73 35.89
C ASN A 350 -18.16 7.67 35.09
N LEU A 351 -17.10 7.18 34.45
CA LEU A 351 -16.47 7.95 33.38
C LEU A 351 -17.51 8.18 32.27
N SER A 352 -17.68 9.45 31.90
CA SER A 352 -18.50 9.89 30.78
C SER A 352 -17.79 11.04 30.08
N ALA A 353 -17.62 10.94 28.76
CA ALA A 353 -16.85 11.89 27.96
C ALA A 353 -17.52 12.13 26.59
N PRO A 354 -17.50 13.36 26.06
CA PRO A 354 -17.89 13.63 24.67
C PRO A 354 -17.11 12.75 23.70
N GLY A 355 -17.86 11.93 22.96
CA GLY A 355 -17.36 11.01 21.94
C GLY A 355 -17.49 11.58 20.54
N VAL A 356 -16.80 10.94 19.59
CA VAL A 356 -16.89 11.23 18.16
C VAL A 356 -17.17 9.91 17.44
N VAL A 357 -18.05 9.96 16.43
CA VAL A 357 -18.35 8.85 15.52
C VAL A 357 -18.32 9.41 14.10
N PRO A 358 -17.49 8.90 13.17
CA PRO A 358 -16.54 7.79 13.35
C PRO A 358 -15.46 8.07 14.43
N GLY A 359 -15.07 7.04 15.19
CA GLY A 359 -14.10 7.19 16.27
C GLY A 359 -13.82 5.91 17.06
N ASP A 360 -12.68 5.90 17.75
CA ASP A 360 -12.21 4.82 18.64
C ASP A 360 -12.05 5.29 20.10
N VAL A 361 -12.10 4.35 21.05
CA VAL A 361 -12.08 4.61 22.49
C VAL A 361 -10.81 5.34 22.91
N LEU A 362 -9.63 4.91 22.45
CA LEU A 362 -8.37 5.53 22.89
C LEU A 362 -8.20 6.94 22.29
N THR A 363 -8.71 7.21 21.08
CA THR A 363 -8.78 8.56 20.51
C THR A 363 -9.75 9.44 21.29
N ILE A 364 -10.92 8.95 21.71
CA ILE A 364 -11.87 9.71 22.54
C ILE A 364 -11.26 10.02 23.92
N LEU A 365 -10.66 9.04 24.58
CA LEU A 365 -10.01 9.22 25.88
C LEU A 365 -8.82 10.20 25.80
N LEU A 366 -8.01 10.15 24.75
CA LEU A 366 -6.90 11.10 24.53
C LEU A 366 -7.43 12.52 24.27
N ASN A 367 -8.44 12.66 23.41
CA ASN A 367 -9.01 13.97 23.06
C ASN A 367 -9.64 14.68 24.27
N ASN A 368 -10.12 13.91 25.25
CA ASN A 368 -10.63 14.43 26.53
C ASN A 368 -9.54 14.53 27.62
N GLY A 369 -8.28 14.22 27.32
CA GLY A 369 -7.14 14.35 28.26
C GLY A 369 -7.13 13.32 29.40
N ILE A 370 -7.84 12.21 29.25
CA ILE A 370 -8.00 11.16 30.28
C ILE A 370 -6.79 10.22 30.27
N ILE A 371 -6.22 9.96 29.09
CA ILE A 371 -5.04 9.12 28.89
C ILE A 371 -3.92 9.93 28.22
N LEU A 372 -2.69 9.41 28.26
CA LEU A 372 -1.58 9.99 27.51
C LEU A 372 -1.61 9.44 26.07
N ASP A 373 -0.81 10.02 25.17
CA ASP A 373 -0.74 9.51 23.80
C ASP A 373 -0.15 8.09 23.79
N PRO A 374 -0.87 7.05 23.32
CA PRO A 374 -0.41 5.66 23.47
C PRO A 374 0.95 5.39 22.82
N TYR A 375 1.31 6.13 21.77
CA TYR A 375 2.59 5.98 21.06
C TYR A 375 3.79 6.68 21.73
N HIS A 376 3.58 7.47 22.78
CA HIS A 376 4.66 8.12 23.50
C HIS A 376 5.37 7.12 24.43
N ASP A 377 6.70 7.03 24.33
CA ASP A 377 7.55 6.04 25.01
C ASP A 377 7.02 4.61 24.85
N ARG A 378 6.37 4.08 25.91
CA ARG A 378 5.67 2.77 25.98
C ARG A 378 4.29 2.89 26.64
N ASN A 379 3.57 4.00 26.44
CA ASN A 379 2.24 4.20 27.06
C ASN A 379 1.26 3.07 26.71
N PHE A 380 1.29 2.57 25.46
CA PHE A 380 0.51 1.40 25.03
C PHE A 380 0.84 0.09 25.78
N VAL A 381 1.96 0.01 26.51
CA VAL A 381 2.34 -1.15 27.34
C VAL A 381 2.05 -0.92 28.83
N THR A 382 1.95 0.34 29.27
CA THR A 382 1.90 0.76 30.68
C THR A 382 0.58 1.40 31.11
N GLN A 383 -0.32 1.75 30.18
CA GLN A 383 -1.65 2.28 30.51
C GLN A 383 -2.77 1.22 30.46
N ARG A 384 -2.44 -0.07 30.62
CA ARG A 384 -3.39 -1.19 30.44
C ARG A 384 -4.58 -1.21 31.41
N HIS A 385 -4.48 -0.49 32.53
CA HIS A 385 -5.56 -0.30 33.49
C HIS A 385 -6.84 0.28 32.84
N ILE A 386 -6.73 0.97 31.68
CA ILE A 386 -7.85 1.37 30.80
C ILE A 386 -8.79 0.19 30.47
N TRP A 387 -8.25 -1.02 30.36
CA TRP A 387 -8.97 -2.22 29.91
C TRP A 387 -9.29 -3.21 31.04
N MET A 388 -8.46 -3.26 32.09
CA MET A 388 -8.50 -4.33 33.11
C MET A 388 -9.35 -4.00 34.34
N GLY A 389 -9.90 -2.78 34.46
CA GLY A 389 -10.85 -2.43 35.52
C GLY A 389 -10.29 -2.41 36.96
N GLY A 390 -8.96 -2.43 37.12
CA GLY A 390 -8.27 -2.48 38.41
C GLY A 390 -7.05 -1.55 38.50
N ASP A 391 -6.71 -1.17 39.74
CA ASP A 391 -5.79 -0.08 40.08
C ASP A 391 -4.32 -0.51 40.30
N GLN A 392 -3.96 -1.76 39.99
CA GLN A 392 -2.62 -2.31 40.23
C GLN A 392 -2.01 -2.98 38.99
N ASP A 393 -0.95 -2.34 38.47
CA ASP A 393 0.02 -2.99 37.59
C ASP A 393 0.85 -3.99 38.42
N PRO A 394 0.98 -5.27 38.03
CA PRO A 394 1.75 -6.25 38.80
C PRO A 394 3.25 -5.95 38.71
N VAL A 395 3.79 -5.39 39.81
CA VAL A 395 5.19 -4.96 39.98
C VAL A 395 6.23 -6.02 39.58
N ASP A 396 5.86 -7.30 39.69
CA ASP A 396 6.74 -8.44 39.46
C ASP A 396 6.80 -8.91 37.99
N GLY A 397 6.07 -8.26 37.07
CA GLY A 397 6.12 -8.52 35.62
C GLY A 397 5.53 -9.87 35.17
N ASN A 398 4.90 -10.62 36.06
CA ASN A 398 4.34 -11.95 35.79
C ASN A 398 2.85 -11.86 35.43
N PHE A 399 2.55 -11.36 34.22
CA PHE A 399 1.20 -11.05 33.74
C PHE A 399 0.34 -12.30 33.46
N THR A 400 -0.34 -12.83 34.49
CA THR A 400 -1.26 -13.98 34.38
C THR A 400 -2.64 -13.61 33.85
N GLU A 401 -3.09 -12.38 34.06
CA GLU A 401 -4.35 -11.86 33.54
C GLU A 401 -4.06 -10.84 32.43
N ARG A 402 -4.58 -11.09 31.23
CA ARG A 402 -4.43 -10.24 30.03
C ARG A 402 -5.77 -9.78 29.46
N GLN A 403 -6.87 -10.18 30.11
CA GLN A 403 -8.21 -10.04 29.56
C GLN A 403 -8.78 -8.65 29.87
N TRP A 404 -9.33 -8.02 28.84
CA TRP A 404 -10.20 -6.86 28.93
C TRP A 404 -11.46 -7.21 29.72
N THR A 405 -11.87 -6.33 30.64
CA THR A 405 -13.05 -6.50 31.52
C THR A 405 -14.05 -5.36 31.40
N THR A 406 -13.59 -4.14 31.13
CA THR A 406 -14.41 -2.92 31.20
C THR A 406 -15.34 -2.73 30.00
N THR A 407 -16.65 -2.93 30.16
CA THR A 407 -17.64 -2.67 29.10
C THR A 407 -17.70 -1.18 28.74
N TRP A 408 -17.56 -0.89 27.43
CA TRP A 408 -17.58 0.46 26.86
C TRP A 408 -18.87 0.72 26.09
N ILE A 409 -19.53 1.85 26.33
CA ILE A 409 -20.81 2.20 25.69
C ILE A 409 -20.72 3.55 25.00
N TYR A 410 -20.97 3.56 23.69
CA TYR A 410 -21.25 4.76 22.91
C TYR A 410 -22.76 5.02 22.97
N SER A 411 -23.16 6.26 23.26
CA SER A 411 -24.57 6.66 23.36
C SER A 411 -24.86 7.97 22.62
N THR A 412 -26.05 8.10 22.05
CA THR A 412 -26.54 9.32 21.39
C THR A 412 -28.07 9.33 21.41
N THR A 413 -28.70 10.48 21.15
CA THR A 413 -30.16 10.56 21.02
C THR A 413 -30.60 11.04 19.65
N PHE A 414 -31.66 10.43 19.13
CA PHE A 414 -32.34 10.85 17.90
C PHE A 414 -33.84 11.04 18.14
N GLU A 415 -34.52 11.72 17.24
CA GLU A 415 -35.97 11.96 17.32
C GLU A 415 -36.68 11.34 16.12
N THR A 416 -37.85 10.74 16.36
CA THR A 416 -38.80 10.34 15.31
C THR A 416 -40.11 11.09 15.49
N PRO A 417 -40.92 11.28 14.42
CA PRO A 417 -42.24 11.90 14.56
C PRO A 417 -43.14 11.09 15.49
N ALA A 418 -43.95 11.78 16.32
CA ALA A 418 -44.89 11.10 17.20
C ALA A 418 -45.92 10.25 16.40
N PRO A 419 -46.49 9.18 16.98
CA PRO A 419 -47.42 8.30 16.27
C PRO A 419 -48.72 9.02 15.86
N SER A 420 -48.84 9.25 14.55
CA SER A 420 -50.01 9.82 13.87
C SER A 420 -50.46 8.89 12.75
N ASN A 421 -51.60 9.16 12.12
CA ASN A 421 -52.10 8.31 11.03
C ASN A 421 -51.14 8.23 9.82
N ASP A 422 -50.39 9.30 9.53
CA ASP A 422 -49.44 9.32 8.41
C ASP A 422 -48.06 8.77 8.80
N THR A 423 -47.58 9.07 10.01
CA THR A 423 -46.26 8.61 10.50
C THR A 423 -46.24 7.13 10.89
N ALA A 424 -47.42 6.51 11.09
CA ALA A 424 -47.60 5.07 11.28
C ALA A 424 -47.22 4.22 10.04
N LEU A 425 -46.93 4.82 8.89
CA LEU A 425 -46.51 4.14 7.66
C LEU A 425 -44.98 4.06 7.47
N LEU A 426 -44.18 4.62 8.38
CA LEU A 426 -42.71 4.56 8.31
C LEU A 426 -42.14 3.35 9.06
N TYR A 427 -41.26 2.63 8.38
CA TYR A 427 -40.40 1.57 8.91
C TYR A 427 -39.02 2.14 9.20
N TRP A 428 -38.51 1.93 10.42
CA TRP A 428 -37.25 2.54 10.83
C TRP A 428 -36.12 1.51 10.86
N LYS A 429 -34.90 1.96 10.54
CA LYS A 429 -33.67 1.16 10.61
C LYS A 429 -32.52 1.94 11.24
N VAL A 430 -31.63 1.24 11.93
CA VAL A 430 -30.31 1.74 12.32
C VAL A 430 -29.29 1.16 11.35
N ILE A 431 -28.51 2.04 10.72
CA ILE A 431 -27.47 1.69 9.74
C ILE A 431 -26.11 1.91 10.37
N LEU A 432 -25.30 0.85 10.45
CA LEU A 432 -23.92 0.88 10.92
C LEU A 432 -23.01 0.54 9.73
N GLU A 433 -22.14 1.46 9.31
CA GLU A 433 -21.24 1.23 8.16
C GLU A 433 -19.92 0.50 8.55
N GLY A 434 -19.72 0.15 9.83
CA GLY A 434 -18.55 -0.58 10.31
C GLY A 434 -18.26 -0.36 11.80
N VAL A 435 -18.01 -1.45 12.54
CA VAL A 435 -17.83 -1.46 14.01
C VAL A 435 -16.69 -2.41 14.40
N LYS A 436 -15.70 -1.90 15.15
CA LYS A 436 -14.50 -2.65 15.57
C LYS A 436 -14.51 -2.73 17.10
N MET A 437 -14.58 -3.87 17.79
CA MET A 437 -14.92 -5.22 17.37
C MET A 437 -16.04 -5.66 18.33
N GLY A 438 -17.10 -6.31 17.85
CA GLY A 438 -18.07 -6.98 18.72
C GLY A 438 -18.90 -6.04 19.61
N ALA A 439 -20.06 -5.56 19.12
CA ALA A 439 -20.93 -4.67 19.88
C ALA A 439 -22.41 -5.02 19.81
N ASP A 440 -23.10 -4.89 20.94
CA ASP A 440 -24.56 -4.94 21.02
C ASP A 440 -25.19 -3.58 20.74
N VAL A 441 -26.26 -3.59 19.96
CA VAL A 441 -26.95 -2.38 19.48
C VAL A 441 -28.32 -2.34 20.12
N ALA A 442 -28.62 -1.29 20.89
CA ALA A 442 -29.88 -1.15 21.60
C ALA A 442 -30.49 0.24 21.41
N VAL A 443 -31.82 0.31 21.40
CA VAL A 443 -32.58 1.57 21.40
C VAL A 443 -33.54 1.54 22.58
N ASN A 444 -33.59 2.65 23.34
CA ASN A 444 -34.39 2.78 24.56
C ASN A 444 -34.13 1.65 25.59
N GLY A 445 -32.90 1.12 25.62
CA GLY A 445 -32.51 -0.01 26.49
C GLY A 445 -32.90 -1.40 25.98
N ILE A 446 -33.58 -1.51 24.84
CA ILE A 446 -33.91 -2.80 24.20
C ILE A 446 -32.87 -3.11 23.11
N LYS A 447 -32.18 -4.25 23.24
CA LYS A 447 -31.30 -4.77 22.18
C LYS A 447 -32.10 -5.04 20.90
N ILE A 448 -31.68 -4.44 19.79
CA ILE A 448 -32.26 -4.59 18.45
C ILE A 448 -31.36 -5.38 17.50
N GLY A 449 -30.05 -5.47 17.79
CA GLY A 449 -29.10 -6.20 16.95
C GLY A 449 -27.71 -6.29 17.58
N GLU A 450 -26.77 -6.79 16.81
CA GLU A 450 -25.39 -7.08 17.22
C GLU A 450 -24.47 -7.00 15.98
N ALA A 451 -23.28 -6.43 16.14
CA ALA A 451 -22.28 -6.27 15.10
C ALA A 451 -20.99 -7.01 15.50
N THR A 452 -20.53 -7.92 14.65
CA THR A 452 -19.47 -8.90 14.93
C THR A 452 -18.33 -8.88 13.90
N ASP A 453 -18.41 -7.99 12.91
CA ASP A 453 -17.55 -7.94 11.72
C ASP A 453 -17.29 -6.47 11.37
N GLN A 454 -16.01 -6.06 11.38
CA GLN A 454 -15.58 -4.67 11.11
C GLN A 454 -15.87 -4.23 9.68
N PHE A 455 -15.87 -5.17 8.72
CA PHE A 455 -15.93 -4.89 7.30
C PHE A 455 -17.34 -5.07 6.70
N LEU A 456 -18.33 -5.38 7.55
CA LEU A 456 -19.73 -5.54 7.19
C LEU A 456 -20.57 -4.34 7.64
N ARG A 457 -21.36 -3.79 6.71
CA ARG A 457 -22.48 -2.88 7.01
C ARG A 457 -23.69 -3.65 7.56
N TYR A 458 -24.30 -3.12 8.62
CA TYR A 458 -25.51 -3.68 9.25
C TYR A 458 -26.74 -2.78 9.03
N ASP A 459 -27.81 -3.36 8.44
CA ASP A 459 -29.10 -2.69 8.17
C ASP A 459 -30.18 -3.12 9.19
N ILE A 460 -30.05 -2.76 10.47
CA ILE A 460 -30.86 -3.31 11.58
C ILE A 460 -32.29 -2.74 11.60
N ASP A 461 -33.33 -3.58 11.64
CA ASP A 461 -34.74 -3.16 11.80
C ASP A 461 -35.06 -2.64 13.21
N LEU A 462 -35.73 -1.49 13.29
CA LEU A 462 -36.16 -0.86 14.54
C LEU A 462 -37.68 -1.00 14.72
N ASP A 463 -38.08 -1.91 15.61
CA ASP A 463 -39.48 -2.26 15.85
C ASP A 463 -40.29 -1.08 16.43
N GLN A 464 -41.50 -0.87 15.90
CA GLN A 464 -42.51 0.08 16.39
C GLN A 464 -42.77 -0.02 17.91
N ARG A 465 -42.60 -1.20 18.52
CA ARG A 465 -42.69 -1.43 19.97
C ARG A 465 -41.57 -0.75 20.76
N VAL A 466 -40.36 -0.68 20.19
CA VAL A 466 -39.20 0.01 20.78
C VAL A 466 -39.33 1.52 20.62
N LEU A 467 -39.81 1.98 19.45
CA LEU A 467 -40.12 3.39 19.20
C LEU A 467 -41.17 3.93 20.19
N ARG A 468 -42.21 3.16 20.50
CA ARG A 468 -43.25 3.54 21.49
C ARG A 468 -42.75 3.75 22.93
N GLN A 469 -41.48 3.44 23.22
CA GLN A 469 -40.83 3.74 24.50
C GLN A 469 -40.00 5.04 24.47
N GLY A 470 -40.01 5.77 23.36
CA GLY A 470 -39.40 7.10 23.28
C GLY A 470 -40.10 8.13 24.17
N VAL A 471 -39.36 9.13 24.62
CA VAL A 471 -39.86 10.21 25.47
C VAL A 471 -40.51 11.28 24.58
N LEU A 472 -41.77 11.62 24.85
CA LEU A 472 -42.50 12.64 24.08
C LEU A 472 -41.90 14.04 24.33
N GLN A 473 -41.49 14.72 23.25
CA GLN A 473 -40.81 16.02 23.28
C GLN A 473 -41.48 17.01 22.32
N GLY A 474 -42.74 17.36 22.61
CA GLY A 474 -43.62 18.07 21.66
C GLY A 474 -44.25 17.07 20.69
N ASP A 475 -44.09 17.31 19.39
CA ASP A 475 -44.64 16.45 18.32
C ASP A 475 -43.67 15.32 17.88
N SER A 476 -42.55 15.13 18.59
CA SER A 476 -41.59 14.05 18.37
C SER A 476 -41.49 13.09 19.57
N LEU A 477 -41.07 11.86 19.31
CA LEU A 477 -40.52 10.94 20.31
C LEU A 477 -39.00 11.00 20.24
N ARG A 478 -38.34 11.23 21.37
CA ARG A 478 -36.89 11.14 21.51
C ARG A 478 -36.46 9.77 22.01
N HIS A 479 -35.43 9.23 21.39
CA HIS A 479 -34.90 7.89 21.66
C HIS A 479 -33.44 7.97 22.07
N ASN A 480 -32.99 7.02 22.89
CA ASN A 480 -31.57 6.80 23.18
C ASN A 480 -31.06 5.60 22.36
N LEU A 481 -30.04 5.79 21.52
CA LEU A 481 -29.30 4.73 20.84
C LEU A 481 -28.02 4.44 21.64
N THR A 482 -27.77 3.18 21.93
CA THR A 482 -26.53 2.72 22.55
C THR A 482 -25.86 1.61 21.74
N ILE A 483 -24.53 1.69 21.63
CA ILE A 483 -23.67 0.66 21.03
C ILE A 483 -22.68 0.24 22.12
N SER A 484 -22.80 -1.00 22.59
CA SER A 484 -22.12 -1.53 23.79
C SER A 484 -21.12 -2.61 23.43
N PHE A 485 -19.84 -2.34 23.69
CA PHE A 485 -18.71 -3.24 23.49
C PHE A 485 -18.44 -3.98 24.79
N ASP A 486 -18.61 -5.31 24.77
CA ASP A 486 -18.55 -6.20 25.93
C ASP A 486 -17.45 -7.26 25.70
N PRO A 487 -16.58 -7.57 26.68
CA PRO A 487 -15.44 -8.47 26.48
C PRO A 487 -15.79 -9.93 26.10
N SER A 488 -17.04 -10.34 26.28
CA SER A 488 -17.53 -11.67 25.89
C SER A 488 -17.85 -11.80 24.39
N LYS A 489 -17.78 -10.69 23.62
CA LYS A 489 -18.21 -10.62 22.22
C LYS A 489 -17.24 -11.27 21.25
N LYS A 490 -17.70 -12.35 20.61
CA LYS A 490 -16.97 -13.08 19.56
C LYS A 490 -17.05 -12.36 18.23
N VAL A 491 -15.90 -12.28 17.55
CA VAL A 491 -15.75 -11.64 16.23
C VAL A 491 -15.06 -12.52 15.19
N ASP A 492 -14.69 -13.76 15.54
CA ASP A 492 -14.17 -14.80 14.64
C ASP A 492 -13.15 -14.32 13.58
N GLY A 493 -12.20 -13.46 14.00
CA GLY A 493 -11.16 -12.91 13.12
C GLY A 493 -11.66 -11.90 12.08
N ARG A 494 -12.84 -11.29 12.24
CA ARG A 494 -13.41 -10.29 11.31
C ARG A 494 -13.18 -8.86 11.77
N PHE A 495 -11.91 -8.51 11.87
CA PHE A 495 -11.39 -7.16 12.11
C PHE A 495 -9.98 -7.05 11.52
N THR A 496 -9.41 -5.85 11.49
CA THR A 496 -8.06 -5.58 10.99
C THR A 496 -6.99 -6.42 11.70
N ALA A 497 -6.32 -7.32 10.99
CA ALA A 497 -5.43 -8.35 11.56
C ALA A 497 -4.20 -7.78 12.28
N CYS A 498 -3.68 -6.64 11.81
CA CYS A 498 -2.59 -5.93 12.49
C CYS A 498 -3.02 -5.19 13.77
N SER A 499 -4.28 -5.34 14.24
CA SER A 499 -4.77 -4.65 15.44
C SER A 499 -4.21 -5.18 16.75
N GLY A 500 -3.68 -6.41 16.79
CA GLY A 500 -2.94 -6.91 17.95
C GLY A 500 -1.46 -6.48 17.95
N GLY A 501 -0.97 -6.01 16.80
CA GLY A 501 0.45 -5.91 16.49
C GLY A 501 0.72 -6.45 15.09
N TRP A 502 1.92 -6.17 14.59
CA TRP A 502 2.47 -6.69 13.33
C TRP A 502 3.96 -6.30 13.28
N ASP A 503 4.73 -6.82 12.34
CA ASP A 503 6.17 -6.52 12.27
C ASP A 503 6.53 -5.04 11.96
N TRP A 504 5.54 -4.21 11.61
CA TRP A 504 5.60 -2.73 11.53
C TRP A 504 4.61 -1.98 12.47
N ALA A 505 3.83 -2.68 13.28
CA ALA A 505 2.85 -2.10 14.21
C ALA A 505 3.29 -2.23 15.68
N PRO A 506 2.74 -1.43 16.62
CA PRO A 506 2.98 -1.61 18.03
C PRO A 506 2.18 -2.82 18.52
N TYR A 507 2.81 -3.70 19.29
CA TYR A 507 2.15 -4.89 19.81
C TYR A 507 1.34 -4.54 21.06
N ALA A 508 0.03 -4.72 20.97
CA ALA A 508 -0.84 -4.72 22.13
C ALA A 508 -0.50 -5.90 23.05
N ARG A 509 -0.98 -5.84 24.29
CA ARG A 509 -0.79 -6.91 25.29
C ARG A 509 -2.13 -7.40 25.86
N GLU A 510 -3.19 -6.65 25.59
CA GLU A 510 -4.57 -6.83 25.97
C GLU A 510 -5.30 -7.76 25.01
N GLN A 511 -6.16 -8.60 25.58
CA GLN A 511 -6.89 -9.64 24.86
C GLN A 511 -8.38 -9.59 25.21
N ASP A 512 -9.24 -9.98 24.28
CA ASP A 512 -10.64 -10.30 24.60
C ASP A 512 -10.77 -11.58 25.46
N ALA A 513 -11.99 -11.96 25.84
CA ALA A 513 -12.22 -13.20 26.59
C ALA A 513 -11.99 -14.49 25.77
N GLN A 514 -11.50 -14.41 24.52
CA GLN A 514 -11.11 -15.53 23.66
C GLN A 514 -9.59 -15.58 23.41
N GLY A 515 -8.82 -14.58 23.84
CA GLY A 515 -7.38 -14.48 23.65
C GLY A 515 -6.95 -13.61 22.45
N THR A 516 -7.90 -13.01 21.73
CA THR A 516 -7.63 -12.16 20.57
C THR A 516 -6.97 -10.86 21.00
N GLN A 517 -5.73 -10.61 20.54
CA GLN A 517 -5.01 -9.37 20.87
C GLN A 517 -5.61 -8.15 20.16
N MET A 518 -5.76 -7.02 20.86
CA MET A 518 -6.30 -5.78 20.29
C MET A 518 -5.70 -4.49 20.88
N PHE A 519 -5.46 -3.49 20.03
CA PHE A 519 -4.98 -2.16 20.43
C PHE A 519 -6.11 -1.17 20.73
N THR A 520 -7.25 -1.26 20.02
CA THR A 520 -8.43 -0.42 20.30
C THR A 520 -9.73 -0.95 19.68
N LEU A 521 -10.84 -0.38 20.13
CA LEU A 521 -12.21 -0.62 19.65
C LEU A 521 -13.00 0.70 19.58
N GLY A 522 -14.05 0.74 18.76
CA GLY A 522 -15.01 1.82 18.60
C GLY A 522 -15.86 1.70 17.33
N VAL A 523 -16.57 2.78 17.02
CA VAL A 523 -17.49 2.88 15.89
C VAL A 523 -16.73 3.56 14.73
N VAL A 524 -15.97 2.75 13.98
CA VAL A 524 -14.93 3.22 13.04
C VAL A 524 -15.44 3.73 11.68
N LYS A 525 -16.75 3.62 11.41
CA LYS A 525 -17.42 4.18 10.22
C LYS A 525 -18.74 4.86 10.65
N PRO A 526 -19.40 5.65 9.77
CA PRO A 526 -20.59 6.41 10.16
C PRO A 526 -21.79 5.56 10.63
N VAL A 527 -22.68 6.19 11.39
CA VAL A 527 -23.95 5.62 11.85
C VAL A 527 -25.09 6.58 11.53
N SER A 528 -26.19 6.05 11.00
CA SER A 528 -27.40 6.83 10.74
C SER A 528 -28.66 6.06 11.15
N VAL A 529 -29.74 6.79 11.38
CA VAL A 529 -31.08 6.21 11.54
C VAL A 529 -31.90 6.62 10.32
N ILE A 530 -32.53 5.66 9.64
CA ILE A 530 -33.34 5.92 8.45
C ILE A 530 -34.81 5.56 8.68
N GLY A 531 -35.71 6.42 8.20
CA GLY A 531 -37.15 6.17 8.16
C GLY A 531 -37.58 5.92 6.71
N VAL A 532 -38.13 4.74 6.43
CA VAL A 532 -38.41 4.24 5.07
C VAL A 532 -39.90 3.93 4.92
N GLN A 533 -40.52 4.45 3.87
CA GLN A 533 -41.96 4.28 3.62
C GLN A 533 -42.29 2.99 2.85
N HIS A 534 -41.42 2.56 1.92
CA HIS A 534 -41.65 1.40 1.06
C HIS A 534 -40.38 0.56 0.86
N PHE A 535 -39.35 1.16 0.29
CA PHE A 535 -38.04 0.58 0.02
C PHE A 535 -36.98 1.70 0.07
N TYR A 536 -35.70 1.32 0.16
CA TYR A 536 -34.57 2.23 -0.02
C TYR A 536 -33.51 1.61 -0.94
N ILE A 537 -32.67 2.44 -1.55
CA ILE A 537 -31.53 1.98 -2.34
C ILE A 537 -30.38 1.66 -1.37
N SER A 538 -29.92 0.41 -1.35
CA SER A 538 -28.79 -0.02 -0.50
C SER A 538 -27.44 0.05 -1.21
N TYR A 539 -27.40 -0.22 -2.53
CA TYR A 539 -26.18 -0.10 -3.34
C TYR A 539 -26.49 0.38 -4.76
N VAL A 540 -25.56 1.15 -5.34
CA VAL A 540 -25.52 1.52 -6.77
C VAL A 540 -24.19 1.02 -7.31
N VAL A 541 -24.24 -0.03 -8.13
CA VAL A 541 -23.09 -0.83 -8.55
C VAL A 541 -22.89 -0.68 -10.06
N PRO A 542 -22.06 0.27 -10.53
CA PRO A 542 -21.75 0.42 -11.94
C PRO A 542 -20.71 -0.62 -12.39
N LYS A 543 -20.93 -1.20 -13.56
CA LYS A 543 -20.01 -2.14 -14.24
C LYS A 543 -19.79 -1.65 -15.66
N ILE A 544 -18.52 -1.46 -16.06
CA ILE A 544 -18.15 -0.89 -17.35
C ILE A 544 -17.46 -1.95 -18.21
N TYR A 545 -18.04 -2.23 -19.37
CA TYR A 545 -17.54 -3.21 -20.32
C TYR A 545 -17.18 -2.53 -21.63
N TYR A 546 -15.97 -2.77 -22.12
CA TYR A 546 -15.58 -2.41 -23.48
C TYR A 546 -16.23 -3.38 -24.48
N LEU A 547 -16.67 -2.88 -25.63
CA LEU A 547 -17.39 -3.68 -26.64
C LEU A 547 -16.56 -3.93 -27.92
N GLY A 548 -15.28 -3.57 -27.90
CA GLY A 548 -14.30 -3.93 -28.93
C GLY A 548 -13.41 -5.10 -28.52
N ASP A 549 -12.58 -5.56 -29.45
CA ASP A 549 -11.56 -6.57 -29.21
C ASP A 549 -10.54 -6.13 -28.15
N HIS A 550 -9.83 -7.09 -27.55
CA HIS A 550 -8.77 -6.79 -26.57
C HIS A 550 -7.66 -5.93 -27.21
N PRO A 551 -7.44 -4.69 -26.76
CA PRO A 551 -6.46 -3.80 -27.38
C PRO A 551 -5.04 -4.18 -26.93
N THR A 552 -4.15 -4.43 -27.88
CA THR A 552 -2.73 -4.79 -27.63
C THR A 552 -1.76 -3.62 -27.90
N SER A 553 -2.28 -2.44 -28.25
CA SER A 553 -1.54 -1.20 -28.48
C SER A 553 -2.20 -0.02 -27.74
N PRO A 554 -1.44 1.01 -27.31
CA PRO A 554 -1.99 2.19 -26.65
C PRO A 554 -3.03 2.92 -27.53
N MET A 555 -4.29 2.96 -27.09
CA MET A 555 -5.33 3.76 -27.73
C MET A 555 -5.11 5.27 -27.50
N GLN A 556 -5.46 6.12 -28.46
CA GLN A 556 -5.46 7.59 -28.26
C GLN A 556 -6.84 8.16 -27.85
N ARG A 557 -7.90 7.34 -28.03
CA ARG A 557 -9.31 7.62 -27.74
C ARG A 557 -10.04 6.28 -27.70
N ALA A 558 -11.29 6.22 -27.23
CA ALA A 558 -12.07 4.98 -27.34
C ALA A 558 -12.23 4.56 -28.83
N GLU A 559 -11.88 3.31 -29.15
CA GLU A 559 -11.93 2.78 -30.53
C GLU A 559 -13.22 1.99 -30.83
N ALA A 560 -13.83 1.42 -29.79
CA ALA A 560 -15.17 0.85 -29.77
C ALA A 560 -16.00 1.40 -28.59
N ASP A 561 -17.31 1.19 -28.63
CA ASP A 561 -18.26 1.66 -27.62
C ASP A 561 -18.08 0.95 -26.27
N PHE A 562 -18.67 1.53 -25.22
CA PHE A 562 -18.75 0.91 -23.90
C PHE A 562 -20.20 0.60 -23.52
N ARG A 563 -20.43 -0.52 -22.82
CA ARG A 563 -21.66 -0.76 -22.06
C ARG A 563 -21.43 -0.31 -20.62
N LEU A 564 -22.13 0.74 -20.21
CA LEU A 564 -22.32 1.06 -18.79
C LEU A 564 -23.55 0.31 -18.30
N GLU A 565 -23.34 -0.66 -17.43
CA GLU A 565 -24.38 -1.33 -16.66
C GLU A 565 -24.41 -0.74 -15.26
N VAL A 566 -25.59 -0.60 -14.66
CA VAL A 566 -25.75 -0.16 -13.27
C VAL A 566 -26.78 -1.05 -12.59
N GLU A 567 -26.33 -1.84 -11.62
CA GLU A 567 -27.17 -2.64 -10.75
C GLU A 567 -27.58 -1.80 -9.54
N ILE A 568 -28.89 -1.62 -9.36
CA ILE A 568 -29.47 -0.82 -8.27
C ILE A 568 -30.11 -1.80 -7.29
N HIS A 569 -29.48 -1.98 -6.13
CA HIS A 569 -29.98 -2.87 -5.08
C HIS A 569 -30.99 -2.10 -4.22
N LEU A 570 -32.20 -2.65 -4.10
CA LEU A 570 -33.28 -2.10 -3.28
C LEU A 570 -33.56 -3.04 -2.11
N ASN A 571 -33.55 -2.50 -0.89
CA ASN A 571 -34.02 -3.20 0.31
C ASN A 571 -35.48 -2.80 0.59
N ILE A 572 -36.36 -3.80 0.73
CA ILE A 572 -37.82 -3.65 0.75
C ILE A 572 -38.31 -3.87 2.17
N VAL A 573 -39.00 -2.88 2.74
CA VAL A 573 -39.30 -2.84 4.17
C VAL A 573 -40.81 -2.94 4.43
N ALA A 574 -41.63 -2.29 3.60
CA ALA A 574 -43.08 -2.32 3.76
C ALA A 574 -43.73 -3.53 3.06
N PRO A 575 -44.59 -4.32 3.74
CA PRO A 575 -45.41 -5.34 3.08
C PRO A 575 -46.38 -4.76 2.03
N THR A 576 -46.63 -3.44 2.00
CA THR A 576 -47.42 -2.77 0.95
C THR A 576 -46.65 -2.56 -0.36
N ALA A 577 -45.32 -2.70 -0.36
CA ALA A 577 -44.47 -2.41 -1.52
C ALA A 577 -44.80 -3.22 -2.78
N TYR A 578 -45.46 -4.39 -2.67
CA TYR A 578 -45.97 -5.13 -3.84
C TYR A 578 -47.04 -4.38 -4.67
N ARG A 579 -47.51 -3.21 -4.22
CA ARG A 579 -48.39 -2.30 -4.96
C ARG A 579 -47.71 -1.01 -5.43
N PHE A 580 -46.50 -0.71 -4.96
CA PHE A 580 -45.85 0.58 -5.19
C PHE A 580 -45.04 0.56 -6.50
N MET A 581 -45.68 0.98 -7.59
CA MET A 581 -45.00 1.19 -8.86
C MET A 581 -44.37 2.58 -8.91
N SER A 582 -43.04 2.63 -8.82
CA SER A 582 -42.24 3.82 -9.09
C SER A 582 -41.22 3.54 -10.19
N ASP A 583 -40.89 4.57 -10.96
CA ASP A 583 -39.85 4.50 -11.98
C ASP A 583 -38.55 5.06 -11.41
N LEU A 584 -37.53 4.20 -11.29
CA LEU A 584 -36.17 4.62 -10.97
C LEU A 584 -35.60 5.38 -12.17
N VAL A 585 -34.78 6.39 -11.90
CA VAL A 585 -34.10 7.20 -12.92
C VAL A 585 -32.59 7.14 -12.70
N LEU A 586 -31.88 6.52 -13.64
CA LEU A 586 -30.43 6.65 -13.79
C LEU A 586 -30.16 7.87 -14.67
N ARG A 587 -29.47 8.88 -14.12
CA ARG A 587 -29.03 10.07 -14.87
C ARG A 587 -27.53 9.96 -15.15
N THR A 588 -27.12 10.24 -16.39
CA THR A 588 -25.70 10.21 -16.82
C THR A 588 -25.44 11.32 -17.86
N PRO A 589 -24.18 11.74 -18.08
CA PRO A 589 -23.84 12.73 -19.12
C PRO A 589 -24.11 12.23 -20.55
N PHE A 590 -24.24 10.91 -20.72
CA PHE A 590 -24.44 10.27 -22.02
C PHE A 590 -25.93 10.15 -22.39
N GLY A 591 -26.82 10.18 -21.40
CA GLY A 591 -28.27 10.07 -21.50
C GLY A 591 -28.89 9.49 -20.22
N ASN A 592 -30.19 9.74 -19.99
CA ASN A 592 -30.92 9.16 -18.86
C ASN A 592 -31.56 7.82 -19.23
N LYS A 593 -31.72 6.93 -18.24
CA LYS A 593 -32.52 5.71 -18.32
C LYS A 593 -33.56 5.70 -17.21
N THR A 594 -34.73 5.14 -17.52
CA THR A 594 -35.83 4.93 -16.57
C THR A 594 -36.19 3.45 -16.55
N ALA A 595 -36.27 2.84 -15.37
CA ALA A 595 -36.73 1.46 -15.21
C ALA A 595 -37.75 1.38 -14.07
N ARG A 596 -38.85 0.68 -14.34
CA ARG A 596 -39.92 0.48 -13.36
C ARG A 596 -39.49 -0.54 -12.31
N VAL A 597 -39.66 -0.21 -11.03
CA VAL A 597 -39.55 -1.22 -9.96
C VAL A 597 -40.71 -2.20 -10.13
N ALA A 598 -40.40 -3.46 -10.41
CA ALA A 598 -41.39 -4.50 -10.61
C ALA A 598 -42.10 -4.86 -9.28
N PRO A 599 -43.40 -5.22 -9.29
CA PRO A 599 -44.10 -5.71 -8.10
C PRO A 599 -43.40 -6.93 -7.50
N VAL A 600 -42.89 -6.78 -6.27
CA VAL A 600 -42.08 -7.80 -5.59
C VAL A 600 -42.97 -8.72 -4.73
N ASN A 601 -42.63 -10.00 -4.60
CA ASN A 601 -43.41 -10.94 -3.81
C ASN A 601 -43.31 -10.66 -2.29
N ARG A 602 -44.38 -10.90 -1.52
CA ARG A 602 -44.47 -10.63 -0.06
C ARG A 602 -43.44 -11.35 0.82
N ARG A 603 -42.63 -12.25 0.28
CA ARG A 603 -41.55 -12.98 0.97
C ARG A 603 -40.14 -12.53 0.57
N GLN A 604 -40.02 -11.50 -0.27
CA GLN A 604 -38.76 -11.05 -0.84
C GLN A 604 -38.42 -9.67 -0.28
N HIS A 605 -37.33 -9.62 0.49
CA HIS A 605 -36.90 -8.44 1.27
C HIS A 605 -35.89 -7.55 0.54
N SER A 606 -35.43 -7.97 -0.63
CA SER A 606 -34.61 -7.15 -1.52
C SER A 606 -34.79 -7.52 -2.99
N THR A 607 -34.51 -6.58 -3.89
CA THR A 607 -34.53 -6.80 -5.35
C THR A 607 -33.40 -6.00 -6.01
N VAL A 608 -33.06 -6.34 -7.25
CA VAL A 608 -32.04 -5.64 -8.04
C VAL A 608 -32.67 -5.16 -9.33
N VAL A 609 -32.48 -3.88 -9.67
CA VAL A 609 -32.91 -3.28 -10.94
C VAL A 609 -31.65 -2.93 -11.74
N THR A 610 -31.37 -3.72 -12.77
CA THR A 610 -30.24 -3.48 -13.68
C THR A 610 -30.67 -2.54 -14.81
N MET A 611 -29.99 -1.41 -14.96
CA MET A 611 -30.10 -0.52 -16.12
C MET A 611 -28.85 -0.60 -16.98
N SER A 612 -29.02 -0.61 -18.31
CA SER A 612 -27.89 -0.72 -19.25
C SER A 612 -27.95 0.37 -20.32
N LEU A 613 -26.80 0.97 -20.60
CA LEU A 613 -26.61 2.06 -21.57
C LEU A 613 -25.39 1.76 -22.45
N ILE A 614 -25.58 1.81 -23.77
CA ILE A 614 -24.45 1.89 -24.70
C ILE A 614 -23.99 3.35 -24.74
N VAL A 615 -22.72 3.57 -24.42
CA VAL A 615 -22.05 4.86 -24.46
C VAL A 615 -21.20 4.90 -25.74
N PRO A 616 -21.58 5.71 -26.74
CA PRO A 616 -20.81 5.84 -27.98
C PRO A 616 -19.39 6.33 -27.69
N LYS A 617 -18.40 5.70 -28.31
CA LYS A 617 -16.98 6.00 -28.13
C LYS A 617 -16.60 7.47 -28.37
N GLU A 618 -17.32 8.17 -29.25
CA GLU A 618 -17.11 9.59 -29.52
C GLU A 618 -17.51 10.51 -28.35
N LYS A 619 -18.17 9.96 -27.31
CA LYS A 619 -18.44 10.65 -26.03
C LYS A 619 -17.47 10.25 -24.91
N VAL A 620 -16.53 9.34 -25.16
CA VAL A 620 -15.67 8.75 -24.13
C VAL A 620 -14.23 9.25 -24.27
N GLU A 621 -13.88 10.21 -23.43
CA GLU A 621 -12.49 10.39 -23.00
C GLU A 621 -12.14 9.29 -21.99
N LEU A 622 -11.02 8.61 -22.24
CA LEU A 622 -10.56 7.45 -21.47
C LEU A 622 -9.88 7.90 -20.16
N TRP A 623 -10.09 7.13 -19.09
CA TRP A 623 -9.32 7.23 -17.85
C TRP A 623 -8.01 6.45 -17.97
N TRP A 624 -6.89 7.04 -17.55
CA TRP A 624 -5.55 6.46 -17.64
C TRP A 624 -4.86 6.34 -16.28
N PRO A 625 -3.81 5.50 -16.13
CA PRO A 625 -2.94 5.56 -14.97
C PRO A 625 -2.09 6.83 -14.94
N ASN A 626 -1.56 7.14 -13.75
CA ASN A 626 -0.58 8.21 -13.53
C ASN A 626 0.60 8.11 -14.52
N GLY A 627 1.01 9.24 -15.07
CA GLY A 627 2.03 9.36 -16.12
C GLY A 627 1.60 8.92 -17.52
N MET A 628 0.44 8.27 -17.68
CA MET A 628 0.02 7.66 -18.96
C MET A 628 -1.12 8.41 -19.66
N GLY A 629 -1.79 9.36 -19.03
CA GLY A 629 -2.83 10.16 -19.69
C GLY A 629 -3.64 11.04 -18.74
N GLY A 630 -4.89 11.31 -19.14
CA GLY A 630 -5.87 12.04 -18.33
C GLY A 630 -6.76 11.11 -17.49
N HIS A 631 -7.23 11.62 -16.36
CA HIS A 631 -7.95 10.87 -15.33
C HIS A 631 -9.46 11.13 -15.41
N GLN A 632 -10.05 11.04 -16.61
CA GLN A 632 -11.42 11.55 -16.80
C GLN A 632 -12.46 10.70 -16.05
N LEU A 633 -13.19 11.37 -15.16
CA LEU A 633 -14.32 10.83 -14.40
C LEU A 633 -15.64 11.45 -14.89
N TYR A 634 -16.74 10.75 -14.66
CA TYR A 634 -18.10 11.16 -15.02
C TYR A 634 -19.04 10.90 -13.85
N ASP A 635 -19.84 11.91 -13.47
CA ASP A 635 -20.87 11.77 -12.44
C ASP A 635 -22.07 11.00 -12.99
N ILE A 636 -22.52 9.98 -12.26
CA ILE A 636 -23.80 9.30 -12.46
C ILE A 636 -24.64 9.38 -11.19
N SER A 637 -25.96 9.49 -11.33
CA SER A 637 -26.87 9.56 -10.19
C SER A 637 -28.09 8.67 -10.35
N VAL A 638 -28.48 7.96 -9.30
CA VAL A 638 -29.71 7.15 -9.26
C VAL A 638 -30.69 7.76 -8.25
N GLY A 639 -31.92 8.00 -8.70
CA GLY A 639 -33.02 8.47 -7.85
C GLY A 639 -34.35 7.84 -8.27
N ILE A 640 -35.44 8.29 -7.63
CA ILE A 640 -36.81 7.83 -7.87
C ILE A 640 -37.62 8.99 -8.44
N ASP A 641 -38.45 8.73 -9.46
CA ASP A 641 -39.26 9.75 -10.15
C ASP A 641 -38.41 10.85 -10.84
N ASN A 642 -39.03 11.72 -11.63
CA ASN A 642 -38.33 12.73 -12.43
C ASN A 642 -37.96 13.99 -11.62
N ARG A 643 -37.72 13.83 -10.31
CA ARG A 643 -37.58 14.88 -9.29
C ARG A 643 -36.16 15.45 -9.19
N SER A 644 -35.96 16.33 -8.20
CA SER A 644 -34.75 17.15 -8.05
C SER A 644 -33.49 16.33 -7.78
N ALA A 645 -32.33 16.82 -8.24
CA ALA A 645 -31.06 16.07 -8.20
C ALA A 645 -30.46 15.90 -6.78
N THR A 646 -31.04 16.54 -5.77
CA THR A 646 -30.69 16.37 -4.35
C THR A 646 -31.27 15.08 -3.75
N GLU A 647 -32.23 14.44 -4.41
CA GLU A 647 -32.93 13.22 -3.96
C GLU A 647 -32.32 11.95 -4.59
N CYS A 648 -30.99 11.94 -4.82
CA CYS A 648 -30.29 10.91 -5.59
C CYS A 648 -29.02 10.42 -4.88
N ILE A 649 -28.69 9.14 -5.05
CA ILE A 649 -27.35 8.60 -4.77
C ILE A 649 -26.45 8.93 -5.95
N HIS A 650 -25.31 9.56 -5.68
CA HIS A 650 -24.31 9.95 -6.68
C HIS A 650 -23.09 9.03 -6.61
N LYS A 651 -22.48 8.72 -7.76
CA LYS A 651 -21.22 7.99 -7.90
C LYS A 651 -20.42 8.58 -9.06
N ARG A 652 -19.08 8.59 -8.95
CA ARG A 652 -18.17 8.91 -10.07
C ARG A 652 -17.70 7.62 -10.72
N VAL A 653 -17.53 7.62 -12.04
CA VAL A 653 -17.00 6.47 -12.81
C VAL A 653 -16.00 6.92 -13.87
N GLY A 654 -14.97 6.12 -14.14
CA GLY A 654 -14.01 6.34 -15.22
C GLY A 654 -14.08 5.23 -16.28
N PHE A 655 -14.02 5.59 -17.56
CA PHE A 655 -14.09 4.63 -18.66
C PHE A 655 -12.70 4.18 -19.09
N ARG A 656 -12.39 2.90 -18.90
CA ARG A 656 -11.12 2.29 -19.31
C ARG A 656 -11.24 0.80 -19.58
N VAL A 657 -10.37 0.29 -20.44
CA VAL A 657 -10.17 -1.16 -20.64
C VAL A 657 -9.08 -1.61 -19.69
N SER A 658 -9.30 -2.67 -18.90
CA SER A 658 -8.26 -3.28 -18.06
C SER A 658 -8.17 -4.79 -18.26
N ALA A 659 -6.94 -5.30 -18.27
CA ALA A 659 -6.64 -6.72 -18.25
C ALA A 659 -5.41 -6.99 -17.37
N LEU A 660 -5.51 -8.01 -16.52
CA LEU A 660 -4.36 -8.71 -15.96
C LEU A 660 -3.96 -9.80 -16.95
N VAL A 661 -2.78 -9.67 -17.56
CA VAL A 661 -2.33 -10.55 -18.64
C VAL A 661 -1.27 -11.51 -18.11
N THR A 662 -1.47 -12.80 -18.38
CA THR A 662 -0.59 -13.91 -17.97
C THR A 662 -0.07 -14.73 -19.17
N THR A 663 -0.41 -14.29 -20.39
CA THR A 663 -0.05 -14.88 -21.68
C THR A 663 0.81 -13.92 -22.52
N ASN A 664 1.30 -14.41 -23.66
CA ASN A 664 1.90 -13.61 -24.71
C ASN A 664 0.79 -13.09 -25.66
N ASP A 665 0.39 -11.84 -25.51
CA ASP A 665 -0.62 -11.19 -26.35
C ASP A 665 -0.04 -10.45 -27.57
N THR A 666 1.27 -10.56 -27.80
CA THR A 666 1.91 -9.99 -29.01
C THR A 666 1.61 -10.80 -30.27
N ALA A 667 1.32 -12.10 -30.12
CA ALA A 667 0.98 -12.98 -31.21
C ALA A 667 -0.56 -13.06 -31.39
N ILE A 668 -1.04 -12.68 -32.58
CA ILE A 668 -2.48 -12.67 -32.92
C ILE A 668 -3.12 -14.06 -32.70
N ASN A 669 -2.42 -15.13 -33.08
CA ASN A 669 -2.90 -16.51 -32.91
C ASN A 669 -3.03 -16.91 -31.44
N GLU A 670 -2.05 -16.55 -30.60
CA GLU A 670 -2.07 -16.85 -29.16
C GLU A 670 -3.14 -16.03 -28.44
N THR A 671 -3.30 -14.75 -28.80
CA THR A 671 -4.36 -13.85 -28.30
C THR A 671 -5.76 -14.40 -28.63
N SER A 672 -5.97 -14.80 -29.88
CA SER A 672 -7.23 -15.39 -30.36
C SER A 672 -7.54 -16.72 -29.66
N TYR A 673 -6.51 -17.54 -29.41
CA TYR A 673 -6.65 -18.81 -28.71
C TYR A 673 -6.94 -18.63 -27.22
N ALA A 674 -6.18 -17.78 -26.52
CA ALA A 674 -6.32 -17.49 -25.09
C ALA A 674 -7.68 -16.84 -24.75
N THR A 675 -8.25 -16.06 -25.67
CA THR A 675 -9.62 -15.52 -25.54
C THR A 675 -10.66 -16.64 -25.38
N LEU A 676 -10.38 -17.84 -25.89
CA LEU A 676 -11.24 -19.03 -25.83
C LEU A 676 -10.82 -20.05 -24.76
N GLN A 677 -9.78 -19.78 -23.96
CA GLN A 677 -9.30 -20.66 -22.89
C GLN A 677 -9.68 -20.15 -21.49
N GLU A 678 -9.66 -21.06 -20.52
CA GLU A 678 -9.81 -20.75 -19.10
C GLU A 678 -8.47 -20.77 -18.34
N GLY A 679 -8.45 -20.17 -17.15
CA GLY A 679 -7.31 -20.17 -16.24
C GLY A 679 -6.33 -19.02 -16.48
N SER A 680 -5.05 -19.24 -16.18
CA SER A 680 -3.96 -18.29 -16.39
C SER A 680 -2.90 -18.90 -17.31
N GLY A 681 -2.27 -18.06 -18.13
CA GLY A 681 -1.08 -18.44 -18.86
C GLY A 681 0.14 -18.60 -17.95
N GLN A 682 1.25 -19.10 -18.50
CA GLN A 682 2.50 -19.31 -17.79
C GLN A 682 3.62 -18.37 -18.29
N HIS A 683 3.23 -17.22 -18.83
CA HIS A 683 4.15 -16.24 -19.42
C HIS A 683 4.60 -15.16 -18.43
N GLY A 684 3.93 -15.01 -17.30
CA GLY A 684 4.25 -14.02 -16.27
C GLY A 684 2.99 -13.31 -15.77
N MET A 685 3.13 -12.05 -15.38
CA MET A 685 2.06 -11.22 -14.86
C MET A 685 2.36 -9.73 -15.13
N TYR A 686 1.49 -9.08 -15.90
CA TYR A 686 1.53 -7.64 -16.15
C TYR A 686 0.12 -7.10 -16.41
N PHE A 687 -0.03 -5.78 -16.38
CA PHE A 687 -1.30 -5.12 -16.64
C PHE A 687 -1.30 -4.44 -18.01
N ARG A 688 -2.45 -4.49 -18.69
CA ARG A 688 -2.77 -3.58 -19.79
C ARG A 688 -3.92 -2.66 -19.41
N ILE A 689 -3.74 -1.36 -19.64
CA ILE A 689 -4.78 -0.34 -19.49
C ILE A 689 -4.91 0.40 -20.82
N ASN A 690 -6.12 0.42 -21.38
CA ASN A 690 -6.43 1.01 -22.69
C ASN A 690 -5.47 0.53 -23.82
N GLY A 691 -5.01 -0.72 -23.69
CA GLY A 691 -4.07 -1.39 -24.57
C GLY A 691 -2.59 -1.03 -24.39
N ALA A 692 -2.25 -0.02 -23.60
CA ALA A 692 -0.88 0.22 -23.18
C ALA A 692 -0.44 -0.80 -22.12
N VAL A 693 0.80 -1.27 -22.22
CA VAL A 693 1.44 -2.08 -21.18
C VAL A 693 1.80 -1.18 -20.01
N VAL A 694 1.47 -1.59 -18.78
CA VAL A 694 1.83 -0.88 -17.56
C VAL A 694 2.99 -1.60 -16.88
N VAL A 695 4.12 -0.92 -16.73
CA VAL A 695 5.10 -1.28 -15.70
C VAL A 695 4.60 -0.67 -14.39
N ALA A 696 4.07 -1.52 -13.51
CA ALA A 696 3.56 -1.12 -12.21
C ALA A 696 4.73 -0.78 -11.28
N ARG A 697 4.75 0.48 -10.83
CA ARG A 697 5.71 1.08 -9.90
C ARG A 697 4.90 1.61 -8.73
N GLY A 698 5.25 1.20 -7.52
CA GLY A 698 4.33 1.41 -6.42
C GLY A 698 4.82 0.98 -5.05
N ALA A 699 3.88 0.89 -4.14
CA ALA A 699 4.09 0.43 -2.78
C ALA A 699 2.80 -0.18 -2.19
N ASN A 700 2.94 -0.86 -1.06
CA ASN A 700 1.85 -1.48 -0.32
C ASN A 700 1.33 -0.50 0.75
N PHE A 701 0.02 -0.21 0.73
CA PHE A 701 -0.66 0.59 1.73
C PHE A 701 -1.11 -0.28 2.92
N ILE A 702 -0.90 0.25 4.11
CA ILE A 702 -1.24 -0.36 5.41
C ILE A 702 -1.93 0.69 6.29
N PRO A 703 -2.69 0.32 7.33
CA PRO A 703 -3.38 1.26 8.22
C PRO A 703 -2.45 2.37 8.76
N THR A 704 -2.85 3.62 8.56
CA THR A 704 -2.04 4.82 8.87
C THR A 704 -1.90 5.14 10.36
N ASP A 705 -2.67 4.45 11.19
CA ASP A 705 -2.66 4.48 12.65
C ASP A 705 -3.32 3.18 13.15
N GLN A 706 -3.11 2.76 14.40
CA GLN A 706 -3.95 1.74 15.05
C GLN A 706 -5.30 2.32 15.45
N LEU A 707 -5.32 3.63 15.66
CA LEU A 707 -6.43 4.40 16.17
C LEU A 707 -7.15 5.02 14.96
N GLU A 708 -7.98 4.21 14.32
CA GLU A 708 -8.61 4.52 13.03
C GLU A 708 -9.40 5.84 13.03
N GLY A 709 -9.92 6.28 14.19
CA GLY A 709 -10.62 7.56 14.34
C GLY A 709 -9.71 8.80 14.35
N ARG A 710 -8.39 8.63 14.32
CA ARG A 710 -7.40 9.71 14.49
C ARG A 710 -6.96 10.37 13.18
N GLN A 711 -7.07 9.67 12.05
CA GLN A 711 -6.55 10.13 10.76
C GLN A 711 -7.65 10.71 9.87
N SER A 712 -7.39 11.87 9.27
CA SER A 712 -8.38 12.57 8.45
C SER A 712 -8.39 12.08 6.99
N ASP A 713 -9.49 12.34 6.28
CA ASP A 713 -9.57 12.19 4.82
C ASP A 713 -8.42 12.90 4.11
N GLN A 714 -8.06 14.10 4.57
CA GLN A 714 -6.97 14.89 3.99
C GLN A 714 -5.59 14.22 4.18
N ALA A 715 -5.37 13.47 5.27
CA ALA A 715 -4.16 12.67 5.45
C ALA A 715 -4.06 11.57 4.39
N HIS A 716 -5.17 10.87 4.13
CA HIS A 716 -5.25 9.83 3.10
C HIS A 716 -5.01 10.39 1.69
N ARG A 717 -5.60 11.55 1.35
CA ARG A 717 -5.34 12.24 0.07
C ARG A 717 -3.88 12.64 -0.07
N ILE A 718 -3.23 13.14 0.99
CA ILE A 718 -1.79 13.50 0.98
C ILE A 718 -0.89 12.27 0.73
N ILE A 719 -1.26 11.08 1.22
CA ILE A 719 -0.51 9.83 0.99
C ILE A 719 -0.61 9.41 -0.48
N VAL A 720 -1.82 9.40 -1.07
CA VAL A 720 -2.01 9.06 -2.49
C VAL A 720 -1.32 10.07 -3.40
N GLN A 721 -1.47 11.36 -3.11
CA GLN A 721 -0.76 12.44 -3.81
C GLN A 721 0.76 12.32 -3.68
N SER A 722 1.26 11.81 -2.55
CA SER A 722 2.68 11.55 -2.37
C SER A 722 3.17 10.41 -3.25
N ALA A 723 2.42 9.31 -3.32
CA ALA A 723 2.70 8.18 -4.21
C ALA A 723 2.69 8.61 -5.69
N ALA A 724 1.63 9.30 -6.14
CA ALA A 724 1.51 9.76 -7.51
C ALA A 724 2.68 10.68 -7.93
N ARG A 725 3.10 11.59 -7.03
CA ARG A 725 4.25 12.48 -7.26
C ARG A 725 5.59 11.74 -7.25
N ALA A 726 5.71 10.64 -6.50
CA ALA A 726 6.84 9.72 -6.55
C ALA A 726 6.88 8.83 -7.82
N ASN A 727 6.11 9.19 -8.87
CA ASN A 727 5.91 8.43 -10.10
C ASN A 727 5.30 7.03 -9.89
N MET A 728 4.63 6.79 -8.75
CA MET A 728 3.89 5.54 -8.56
C MET A 728 2.61 5.57 -9.40
N ASN A 729 2.34 4.47 -10.11
CA ASN A 729 1.12 4.27 -10.90
C ASN A 729 0.28 3.11 -10.38
N MET A 730 0.70 2.44 -9.30
CA MET A 730 -0.08 1.43 -8.59
C MET A 730 0.19 1.48 -7.07
N ILE A 731 -0.83 1.19 -6.27
CA ILE A 731 -0.73 0.82 -4.85
C ILE A 731 -1.40 -0.54 -4.67
N ARG A 732 -0.86 -1.37 -3.78
CA ARG A 732 -1.59 -2.55 -3.26
C ARG A 732 -2.22 -2.22 -1.91
N ILE A 733 -3.51 -2.50 -1.74
CA ILE A 733 -4.17 -2.55 -0.44
C ILE A 733 -3.85 -3.92 0.17
N TRP A 734 -3.18 -3.94 1.33
CA TRP A 734 -2.70 -5.16 1.97
C TRP A 734 -3.80 -5.85 2.82
N GLY A 735 -4.00 -7.15 2.60
CA GLY A 735 -5.15 -7.90 3.12
C GLY A 735 -5.27 -8.07 4.65
N GLY A 736 -4.21 -7.87 5.43
CA GLY A 736 -4.31 -7.86 6.89
C GLY A 736 -4.72 -6.50 7.49
N GLY A 737 -4.94 -5.49 6.64
CA GLY A 737 -5.13 -4.10 7.02
C GLY A 737 -6.57 -3.70 7.29
N MET A 738 -6.93 -2.52 6.82
CA MET A 738 -8.27 -1.93 6.91
C MET A 738 -8.83 -1.66 5.52
N VAL A 739 -10.14 -1.48 5.39
CA VAL A 739 -10.73 -0.83 4.21
C VAL A 739 -10.55 0.70 4.35
N PRO A 740 -9.74 1.36 3.49
CA PRO A 740 -9.56 2.83 3.53
C PRO A 740 -10.88 3.61 3.51
N PRO A 741 -10.88 4.89 3.94
CA PRO A 741 -12.00 5.79 3.71
C PRO A 741 -12.14 6.12 2.21
N ASP A 742 -13.34 6.48 1.78
CA ASP A 742 -13.70 6.84 0.40
C ASP A 742 -12.73 7.90 -0.19
N ALA A 743 -12.29 8.86 0.63
CA ALA A 743 -11.32 9.89 0.24
C ALA A 743 -9.97 9.35 -0.26
N PHE A 744 -9.57 8.14 0.14
CA PHE A 744 -8.39 7.46 -0.41
C PHE A 744 -8.66 6.97 -1.83
N TYR A 745 -9.79 6.30 -2.06
CA TYR A 745 -10.19 5.77 -3.36
C TYR A 745 -10.48 6.89 -4.38
N ASP A 746 -11.16 7.95 -3.93
CA ASP A 746 -11.38 9.18 -4.69
C ASP A 746 -10.05 9.81 -5.14
N ALA A 747 -9.05 9.88 -4.27
CA ALA A 747 -7.73 10.38 -4.65
C ALA A 747 -7.00 9.44 -5.63
N CYS A 748 -7.17 8.13 -5.51
CA CYS A 748 -6.59 7.16 -6.46
C CYS A 748 -7.24 7.29 -7.85
N ASP A 749 -8.55 7.56 -7.92
CA ASP A 749 -9.25 7.83 -9.17
C ASP A 749 -8.87 9.19 -9.78
N GLU A 750 -8.63 10.22 -8.95
CA GLU A 750 -8.27 11.58 -9.38
C GLU A 750 -6.80 11.71 -9.82
N GLU A 751 -5.87 11.05 -9.13
CA GLU A 751 -4.42 11.10 -9.39
C GLU A 751 -3.92 9.95 -10.29
N GLY A 752 -4.82 9.03 -10.70
CA GLY A 752 -4.48 7.93 -11.63
C GLY A 752 -3.77 6.73 -11.02
N VAL A 753 -3.83 6.55 -9.70
CA VAL A 753 -3.12 5.46 -9.02
C VAL A 753 -3.97 4.19 -9.10
N LEU A 754 -3.48 3.17 -9.81
CA LEU A 754 -4.15 1.87 -9.89
C LEU A 754 -4.17 1.18 -8.52
N LEU A 755 -5.22 0.42 -8.25
CA LEU A 755 -5.34 -0.37 -7.03
C LEU A 755 -5.36 -1.87 -7.35
N TYR A 756 -4.39 -2.57 -6.77
CA TYR A 756 -4.42 -4.00 -6.51
C TYR A 756 -5.07 -4.16 -5.14
N HIS A 757 -6.21 -4.84 -5.04
CA HIS A 757 -7.01 -4.85 -3.81
C HIS A 757 -7.11 -6.26 -3.23
N ASP A 758 -6.41 -6.53 -2.12
CA ASP A 758 -6.65 -7.75 -1.34
C ASP A 758 -7.97 -7.63 -0.57
N LEU A 759 -8.77 -8.70 -0.57
CA LEU A 759 -9.79 -8.91 0.44
C LEU A 759 -9.15 -8.95 1.84
N MET A 760 -9.93 -8.60 2.88
CA MET A 760 -9.44 -8.40 4.26
C MET A 760 -9.18 -9.74 4.99
N PHE A 761 -8.24 -10.53 4.46
CA PHE A 761 -7.80 -11.82 4.98
C PHE A 761 -6.27 -11.98 4.90
N VAL A 762 -5.72 -12.65 5.92
CA VAL A 762 -4.36 -13.22 5.98
C VAL A 762 -4.48 -14.67 6.47
N ASP A 763 -3.50 -15.52 6.17
CA ASP A 763 -3.50 -16.91 6.65
C ASP A 763 -3.03 -17.07 8.12
N GLU A 764 -2.62 -15.96 8.76
CA GLU A 764 -2.16 -15.88 10.15
C GLU A 764 -3.28 -15.44 11.13
N ALA A 765 -3.00 -15.58 12.43
CA ALA A 765 -3.77 -15.04 13.56
C ALA A 765 -5.29 -15.35 13.60
N GLY A 766 -5.80 -16.27 12.76
CA GLY A 766 -7.21 -16.63 12.69
C GLY A 766 -8.03 -15.85 11.65
N HIS A 767 -7.41 -14.98 10.84
CA HIS A 767 -8.11 -14.10 9.89
C HIS A 767 -8.42 -14.76 8.51
N ARG A 768 -8.44 -16.09 8.45
CA ARG A 768 -8.88 -16.86 7.27
C ARG A 768 -10.42 -16.79 7.16
N PRO A 769 -11.02 -16.61 5.96
CA PRO A 769 -12.48 -16.57 5.82
C PRO A 769 -13.14 -17.87 6.29
N VAL A 770 -14.26 -17.73 7.00
CA VAL A 770 -15.15 -18.85 7.33
C VAL A 770 -16.36 -18.80 6.39
N LYS A 771 -16.85 -19.96 5.94
CA LYS A 771 -17.96 -20.09 4.98
C LYS A 771 -19.34 -19.80 5.60
N THR A 772 -19.54 -18.57 6.08
CA THR A 772 -20.78 -18.09 6.71
C THR A 772 -21.54 -17.12 5.79
N LEU A 773 -22.81 -16.83 6.12
CA LEU A 773 -23.56 -15.77 5.45
C LEU A 773 -22.98 -14.38 5.77
N THR A 774 -22.45 -14.18 6.98
CA THR A 774 -21.79 -12.93 7.42
C THR A 774 -20.61 -12.59 6.52
N VAL A 775 -19.61 -13.48 6.43
CA VAL A 775 -18.41 -13.27 5.60
C VAL A 775 -18.75 -13.23 4.10
N LYS A 776 -19.81 -13.94 3.66
CA LYS A 776 -20.28 -13.77 2.27
C LYS A 776 -20.88 -12.37 2.03
N ASN A 777 -21.57 -11.80 3.01
CA ASN A 777 -22.13 -10.45 2.92
C ASN A 777 -21.06 -9.37 3.12
N GLU A 778 -20.00 -9.63 3.88
CA GLU A 778 -18.81 -8.79 4.03
C GLU A 778 -18.14 -8.56 2.67
N ILE A 779 -17.74 -9.63 1.97
CA ILE A 779 -17.14 -9.57 0.63
C ILE A 779 -18.07 -8.87 -0.37
N ARG A 780 -19.38 -9.11 -0.27
CA ARG A 780 -20.40 -8.40 -1.08
C ARG A 780 -20.47 -6.92 -0.80
N HIS A 781 -20.44 -6.51 0.46
CA HIS A 781 -20.45 -5.11 0.86
C HIS A 781 -19.21 -4.41 0.28
N LEU A 782 -18.02 -4.99 0.47
CA LEU A 782 -16.74 -4.47 -0.04
C LEU A 782 -16.72 -4.29 -1.56
N VAL A 783 -17.12 -5.32 -2.33
CA VAL A 783 -17.12 -5.25 -3.80
C VAL A 783 -18.16 -4.25 -4.31
N ARG A 784 -19.36 -4.20 -3.72
CA ARG A 784 -20.45 -3.32 -4.17
C ARG A 784 -20.26 -1.86 -3.80
N SER A 785 -19.72 -1.55 -2.62
CA SER A 785 -19.48 -0.17 -2.19
C SER A 785 -18.43 0.52 -3.06
N LEU A 786 -17.38 -0.23 -3.42
CA LEU A 786 -16.22 0.24 -4.19
C LEU A 786 -16.34 0.08 -5.72
N ALA A 787 -17.41 -0.55 -6.22
CA ALA A 787 -17.58 -0.86 -7.64
C ALA A 787 -17.45 0.34 -8.60
N SER A 788 -17.68 1.57 -8.12
CA SER A 788 -17.51 2.84 -8.85
C SER A 788 -16.08 3.14 -9.30
N HIS A 789 -15.06 2.70 -8.56
CA HIS A 789 -13.69 3.23 -8.70
C HIS A 789 -12.95 2.65 -9.92
N PRO A 790 -12.58 3.44 -10.94
CA PRO A 790 -11.69 3.00 -12.02
C PRO A 790 -10.27 2.65 -11.57
N SER A 791 -9.79 3.17 -10.43
CA SER A 791 -8.48 2.78 -9.88
C SER A 791 -8.35 1.27 -9.62
N ILE A 792 -9.38 0.62 -9.04
CA ILE A 792 -9.37 -0.81 -8.74
C ILE A 792 -9.38 -1.64 -10.03
N VAL A 793 -8.29 -2.35 -10.31
CA VAL A 793 -8.10 -3.17 -11.54
C VAL A 793 -8.08 -4.67 -11.30
N VAL A 794 -7.72 -5.11 -10.09
CA VAL A 794 -7.74 -6.52 -9.68
C VAL A 794 -8.21 -6.67 -8.23
N TRP A 795 -9.01 -7.69 -7.98
CA TRP A 795 -9.33 -8.20 -6.65
C TRP A 795 -8.48 -9.45 -6.36
N SER A 796 -7.84 -9.53 -5.19
CA SER A 796 -6.97 -10.62 -4.74
C SER A 796 -7.54 -11.28 -3.48
N GLY A 797 -7.45 -12.61 -3.37
CA GLY A 797 -8.14 -13.36 -2.33
C GLY A 797 -7.64 -13.18 -0.90
N CYS A 798 -6.36 -12.85 -0.71
CA CYS A 798 -5.72 -12.61 0.60
C CYS A 798 -4.23 -12.26 0.45
N ASN A 799 -3.58 -11.92 1.56
CA ASN A 799 -2.12 -11.88 1.68
C ASN A 799 -1.51 -13.24 2.12
N GLU A 800 -0.55 -13.72 1.33
CA GLU A 800 0.43 -14.80 1.58
C GLU A 800 -0.08 -16.24 1.82
N CYS A 801 -1.34 -16.53 1.56
CA CYS A 801 -1.97 -17.81 1.92
C CYS A 801 -1.68 -19.04 1.02
N ASP A 802 -0.84 -18.91 -0.02
CA ASP A 802 -0.54 -19.90 -1.09
C ASP A 802 -1.70 -20.89 -1.38
N VAL A 803 -2.63 -20.47 -2.25
CA VAL A 803 -3.92 -21.16 -2.47
C VAL A 803 -3.73 -22.54 -3.13
N VAL A 804 -3.81 -23.61 -2.33
CA VAL A 804 -3.67 -25.01 -2.78
C VAL A 804 -4.99 -25.76 -2.62
N MET A 805 -5.54 -26.22 -3.75
CA MET A 805 -6.76 -27.04 -3.80
C MET A 805 -6.62 -28.34 -2.98
N GLY A 806 -7.69 -28.74 -2.29
CA GLY A 806 -7.70 -29.89 -1.37
C GLY A 806 -7.04 -29.62 -0.01
N THR A 807 -6.77 -28.36 0.33
CA THR A 807 -6.22 -27.92 1.62
C THR A 807 -7.07 -26.78 2.21
N PRO A 808 -6.90 -26.38 3.48
CA PRO A 808 -7.65 -25.28 4.07
C PRO A 808 -7.54 -23.93 3.33
N SER A 809 -6.47 -23.68 2.54
CA SER A 809 -6.37 -22.46 1.73
C SER A 809 -7.22 -22.49 0.45
N GLU A 810 -7.86 -23.61 0.10
CA GLU A 810 -8.78 -23.65 -1.05
C GLU A 810 -10.03 -22.75 -0.86
N ILE A 811 -10.31 -22.32 0.38
CA ILE A 811 -11.45 -21.44 0.70
C ILE A 811 -11.33 -20.06 0.05
N TYR A 812 -10.11 -19.56 -0.19
CA TYR A 812 -9.88 -18.30 -0.89
C TYR A 812 -10.36 -18.38 -2.34
N ALA A 813 -10.16 -19.51 -3.03
CA ALA A 813 -10.71 -19.77 -4.36
C ALA A 813 -12.21 -20.12 -4.32
N THR A 814 -12.56 -21.16 -3.56
CA THR A 814 -13.88 -21.83 -3.62
C THR A 814 -15.01 -21.09 -2.91
N PHE A 815 -14.70 -20.08 -2.10
CA PHE A 815 -15.68 -19.25 -1.38
C PHE A 815 -15.43 -17.75 -1.55
N ALA A 816 -14.22 -17.26 -1.25
CA ALA A 816 -13.97 -15.81 -1.22
C ALA A 816 -13.97 -15.20 -2.63
N MET A 817 -13.04 -15.62 -3.50
CA MET A 817 -12.98 -15.14 -4.89
C MET A 817 -14.14 -15.64 -5.74
N LYS A 818 -14.76 -16.77 -5.39
CA LYS A 818 -16.07 -17.17 -5.94
C LYS A 818 -17.17 -16.16 -5.62
N THR A 819 -17.18 -15.58 -4.42
CA THR A 819 -18.13 -14.52 -4.05
C THR A 819 -17.81 -13.22 -4.80
N VAL A 820 -16.54 -12.85 -4.95
CA VAL A 820 -16.17 -11.70 -5.81
C VAL A 820 -16.65 -11.92 -7.26
N ALA A 821 -16.44 -13.13 -7.81
CA ALA A 821 -16.85 -13.52 -9.16
C ALA A 821 -18.37 -13.72 -9.35
N GLU A 822 -19.16 -13.71 -8.27
CA GLU A 822 -20.63 -13.61 -8.32
C GLU A 822 -21.11 -12.14 -8.40
N GLU A 823 -20.25 -11.17 -8.05
CA GLU A 823 -20.63 -9.77 -7.85
C GLU A 823 -19.96 -8.81 -8.85
N ASP A 824 -18.71 -9.05 -9.29
CA ASP A 824 -17.98 -8.23 -10.27
C ASP A 824 -17.23 -9.10 -11.31
N ASP A 825 -17.74 -9.13 -12.55
CA ASP A 825 -17.10 -9.72 -13.73
C ASP A 825 -16.45 -8.65 -14.65
N SER A 826 -16.48 -7.38 -14.25
CA SER A 826 -15.92 -6.25 -15.00
C SER A 826 -14.44 -6.00 -14.72
N ARG A 827 -13.89 -6.62 -13.67
CA ARG A 827 -12.48 -6.56 -13.25
C ARG A 827 -11.80 -7.93 -13.30
N SER A 828 -10.47 -7.93 -13.27
CA SER A 828 -9.68 -9.16 -13.14
C SER A 828 -9.71 -9.67 -11.70
N ILE A 829 -9.56 -10.97 -11.49
CA ILE A 829 -9.44 -11.58 -10.16
C ILE A 829 -8.17 -12.43 -10.04
N TRP A 830 -7.65 -12.56 -8.82
CA TRP A 830 -6.40 -13.26 -8.53
C TRP A 830 -6.49 -14.09 -7.23
N PRO A 831 -5.80 -15.23 -7.09
CA PRO A 831 -6.03 -16.14 -5.95
C PRO A 831 -5.57 -15.59 -4.60
N SER A 832 -4.41 -14.94 -4.57
CA SER A 832 -3.71 -14.42 -3.40
C SER A 832 -2.54 -13.54 -3.86
N SER A 833 -2.02 -12.66 -3.01
CA SER A 833 -0.71 -12.03 -3.21
C SER A 833 0.33 -12.64 -2.26
N PRO A 834 1.35 -13.39 -2.73
CA PRO A 834 1.58 -13.74 -4.12
C PRO A 834 0.73 -14.95 -4.55
N SER A 835 0.50 -15.10 -5.84
CA SER A 835 0.09 -16.36 -6.48
C SER A 835 1.07 -16.70 -7.60
N ARG A 836 1.84 -17.78 -7.40
CA ARG A 836 2.99 -18.10 -8.27
C ARG A 836 2.58 -18.41 -9.71
N HIS A 837 1.41 -19.02 -9.90
CA HIS A 837 0.94 -19.55 -11.20
C HIS A 837 -0.49 -19.11 -11.57
N GLY A 838 -1.17 -18.36 -10.70
CA GLY A 838 -2.55 -17.91 -10.90
C GLY A 838 -3.58 -19.04 -10.97
N TRP A 839 -4.60 -18.84 -11.79
CA TRP A 839 -5.75 -19.72 -11.94
C TRP A 839 -5.51 -20.87 -12.93
N ARG A 840 -6.21 -21.99 -12.71
CA ARG A 840 -6.32 -23.13 -13.63
C ARG A 840 -7.65 -23.16 -14.39
N SER A 841 -8.72 -22.60 -13.84
CA SER A 841 -10.08 -22.60 -14.43
C SER A 841 -10.94 -21.43 -13.90
N GLY A 842 -12.08 -21.15 -14.55
CA GLY A 842 -13.10 -20.21 -14.06
C GLY A 842 -12.89 -18.72 -14.39
N VAL A 843 -11.71 -18.35 -14.89
CA VAL A 843 -11.40 -17.01 -15.46
C VAL A 843 -10.95 -17.12 -16.91
N ASN A 844 -11.07 -16.04 -17.69
CA ASN A 844 -10.58 -15.98 -19.07
C ASN A 844 -9.04 -15.88 -19.13
N GLN A 845 -8.38 -16.67 -19.99
CA GLN A 845 -6.92 -16.77 -19.99
C GLN A 845 -6.18 -15.50 -20.45
N LEU A 846 -6.81 -14.64 -21.26
CA LEU A 846 -6.18 -13.42 -21.78
C LEU A 846 -6.19 -12.25 -20.77
N ASN A 847 -7.16 -12.20 -19.85
CA ASN A 847 -7.39 -11.02 -19.01
C ASN A 847 -7.73 -11.31 -17.53
N SER A 848 -7.78 -12.58 -17.13
CA SER A 848 -8.12 -13.06 -15.79
C SER A 848 -9.43 -12.52 -15.20
N ARG A 849 -10.40 -12.12 -16.03
CA ARG A 849 -11.77 -11.78 -15.61
C ARG A 849 -12.60 -13.06 -15.39
N PRO A 850 -13.55 -13.07 -14.43
CA PRO A 850 -14.49 -14.18 -14.26
C PRO A 850 -15.29 -14.52 -15.53
N LEU A 851 -15.60 -15.80 -15.73
CA LEU A 851 -16.41 -16.28 -16.86
C LEU A 851 -17.93 -16.22 -16.60
N GLY A 852 -18.38 -15.18 -15.89
CA GLY A 852 -19.79 -14.97 -15.51
C GLY A 852 -20.40 -16.16 -14.78
N GLY A 853 -21.58 -16.61 -15.21
CA GLY A 853 -22.33 -17.75 -14.62
C GLY A 853 -21.68 -19.14 -14.70
N LYS A 854 -20.38 -19.22 -15.03
CA LYS A 854 -19.52 -20.40 -14.86
C LYS A 854 -18.47 -20.26 -13.75
N SER A 855 -18.46 -19.17 -12.99
CA SER A 855 -17.54 -18.91 -11.86
C SER A 855 -17.60 -19.91 -10.70
N HIS A 856 -18.30 -21.03 -10.88
CA HIS A 856 -18.49 -22.06 -9.88
C HIS A 856 -17.23 -22.90 -9.62
N ASP A 857 -16.35 -23.02 -10.62
CA ASP A 857 -15.20 -23.94 -10.64
C ASP A 857 -13.85 -23.19 -10.69
N LEU A 858 -13.69 -22.14 -9.87
CA LEU A 858 -12.39 -21.50 -9.64
C LEU A 858 -11.43 -22.47 -8.96
N THR A 859 -10.33 -22.81 -9.64
CA THR A 859 -9.25 -23.65 -9.11
C THR A 859 -7.88 -23.07 -9.44
N THR A 860 -6.87 -23.36 -8.63
CA THR A 860 -5.46 -22.98 -8.86
C THR A 860 -4.63 -24.14 -9.42
N TRP A 861 -3.44 -23.83 -9.90
CA TRP A 861 -2.41 -24.85 -10.16
C TRP A 861 -1.69 -25.24 -8.86
N ASP A 862 -1.17 -26.46 -8.76
CA ASP A 862 -0.25 -26.83 -7.67
C ASP A 862 1.01 -25.93 -7.77
N PRO A 863 1.43 -25.22 -6.70
CA PRO A 863 2.60 -24.34 -6.69
C PRO A 863 3.92 -24.97 -7.18
N ARG A 864 3.99 -26.30 -7.26
CA ARG A 864 5.16 -27.08 -7.73
C ARG A 864 5.09 -27.47 -9.21
N SER A 865 4.01 -27.13 -9.92
CA SER A 865 3.76 -27.57 -11.31
C SER A 865 4.73 -26.98 -12.33
N PHE A 866 5.19 -25.74 -12.10
CA PHE A 866 5.97 -24.96 -13.06
C PHE A 866 7.20 -24.32 -12.40
N SER A 867 8.24 -24.08 -13.19
CA SER A 867 9.48 -23.41 -12.77
C SER A 867 9.48 -21.89 -13.02
N SER A 868 8.60 -21.41 -13.92
CA SER A 868 8.22 -20.01 -14.04
C SER A 868 7.42 -19.58 -12.80
N VAL A 869 7.55 -18.32 -12.41
CA VAL A 869 6.79 -17.71 -11.31
C VAL A 869 6.30 -16.35 -11.79
N ALA A 870 4.99 -16.17 -11.82
CA ALA A 870 4.32 -14.96 -12.29
C ALA A 870 4.42 -13.83 -11.26
N GLU A 871 4.07 -14.10 -10.00
CA GLU A 871 4.11 -13.15 -8.89
C GLU A 871 5.04 -13.61 -7.75
N SER A 872 5.77 -12.68 -7.13
CA SER A 872 6.74 -12.96 -6.08
C SER A 872 6.79 -11.89 -4.99
N HIS A 873 7.10 -12.34 -3.77
CA HIS A 873 7.40 -11.53 -2.60
C HIS A 873 8.91 -11.53 -2.29
N GLY A 874 9.38 -10.42 -1.73
CA GLY A 874 10.75 -10.24 -1.24
C GLY A 874 11.80 -9.94 -2.33
N PRO A 875 13.08 -9.78 -1.94
CA PRO A 875 13.60 -9.98 -0.59
C PRO A 875 13.15 -8.89 0.40
N TYR A 876 13.01 -9.31 1.66
CA TYR A 876 12.85 -8.41 2.80
C TYR A 876 14.17 -8.34 3.54
N MET A 877 14.79 -7.17 3.50
CA MET A 877 15.99 -6.88 4.26
C MET A 877 15.58 -6.43 5.67
N ARG A 878 16.08 -7.15 6.66
CA ARG A 878 15.79 -6.93 8.09
C ARG A 878 17.08 -6.62 8.81
N SER A 879 17.08 -5.58 9.64
CA SER A 879 18.20 -5.30 10.53
C SER A 879 18.17 -6.24 11.74
N PHE A 880 19.32 -6.41 12.39
CA PHE A 880 19.41 -6.98 13.72
C PHE A 880 20.52 -6.29 14.52
N SER A 881 20.51 -6.50 15.84
CA SER A 881 21.54 -6.10 16.80
C SER A 881 22.05 -7.36 17.51
N ARG A 882 23.31 -7.40 17.94
CA ARG A 882 23.81 -8.53 18.75
C ARG A 882 23.46 -8.38 20.22
N SER A 883 23.39 -7.14 20.70
CA SER A 883 23.18 -6.78 22.10
C SER A 883 21.73 -6.33 22.35
N TYR A 884 21.14 -5.53 21.46
CA TYR A 884 19.84 -4.88 21.64
C TYR A 884 18.75 -5.48 20.75
N ARG A 885 18.20 -6.62 21.18
CA ARG A 885 17.04 -7.23 20.50
C ARG A 885 15.84 -6.30 20.59
N GLY A 886 15.30 -5.89 19.45
CA GLY A 886 13.95 -5.34 19.32
C GLY A 886 12.96 -6.43 18.93
N MET A 887 11.67 -6.18 19.16
CA MET A 887 10.51 -7.09 19.02
C MET A 887 10.49 -8.00 17.78
N ASN A 888 11.11 -7.60 16.67
CA ASN A 888 11.17 -8.39 15.44
C ASN A 888 12.61 -8.66 14.91
N GLY A 889 13.64 -8.16 15.59
CA GLY A 889 15.03 -8.14 15.12
C GLY A 889 15.86 -9.40 15.40
N ASN A 890 15.27 -10.59 15.42
CA ASN A 890 15.94 -11.79 15.92
C ASN A 890 16.80 -12.55 14.89
N ASP A 891 16.41 -12.51 13.60
CA ASP A 891 17.02 -13.31 12.52
C ASP A 891 17.73 -12.47 11.45
N ALA A 892 18.98 -12.85 11.18
CA ALA A 892 19.96 -12.09 10.40
C ALA A 892 19.80 -12.23 8.88
N HIS A 893 18.63 -11.92 8.32
CA HIS A 893 18.42 -11.86 6.86
C HIS A 893 18.93 -10.54 6.24
N PHE A 894 20.26 -10.40 6.24
CA PHE A 894 21.00 -9.41 5.47
C PHE A 894 21.68 -10.08 4.26
N PRO A 895 20.97 -10.26 3.12
CA PRO A 895 21.65 -10.58 1.87
C PRO A 895 22.51 -9.37 1.48
N TYR A 896 23.83 -9.55 1.44
CA TYR A 896 24.76 -8.51 1.00
C TYR A 896 24.44 -8.10 -0.45
N MET A 897 23.71 -6.99 -0.61
CA MET A 897 23.53 -6.38 -1.92
C MET A 897 24.87 -5.87 -2.42
N ASN A 898 25.24 -6.34 -3.60
CA ASN A 898 26.42 -5.85 -4.28
C ASN A 898 26.22 -4.36 -4.57
N THR A 899 27.14 -3.53 -4.08
CA THR A 899 27.26 -2.12 -4.44
C THR A 899 28.59 -1.97 -5.16
N PRO A 900 28.63 -1.73 -6.49
CA PRO A 900 27.48 -1.61 -7.40
C PRO A 900 26.79 -2.96 -7.69
N PRO A 901 25.53 -2.94 -8.18
CA PRO A 901 24.77 -4.16 -8.47
C PRO A 901 25.42 -5.00 -9.57
N ILE A 902 25.18 -6.31 -9.52
CA ILE A 902 25.57 -7.23 -10.60
C ILE A 902 24.46 -7.20 -11.65
N LEU A 903 24.69 -6.46 -12.73
CA LEU A 903 23.80 -6.43 -13.90
C LEU A 903 24.20 -7.52 -14.90
N LYS A 904 23.25 -7.94 -15.72
CA LYS A 904 23.46 -8.90 -16.82
C LYS A 904 22.58 -8.50 -18.00
N GLU A 905 23.16 -8.53 -19.19
CA GLU A 905 22.43 -8.37 -20.45
C GLU A 905 21.40 -9.51 -20.58
N VAL A 906 20.12 -9.14 -20.73
CA VAL A 906 18.98 -10.07 -20.85
C VAL A 906 17.95 -9.49 -21.83
N ASP A 907 17.23 -10.39 -22.50
CA ASP A 907 16.08 -10.02 -23.33
C ASP A 907 14.91 -9.51 -22.46
N VAL A 908 14.20 -8.49 -22.94
CA VAL A 908 13.01 -7.91 -22.28
C VAL A 908 11.92 -7.59 -23.30
N GLY A 909 10.70 -7.45 -22.82
CA GLY A 909 9.51 -7.18 -23.62
C GLY A 909 8.38 -8.15 -23.27
N VAL A 910 7.14 -7.78 -23.62
CA VAL A 910 5.95 -8.61 -23.39
C VAL A 910 5.92 -9.91 -24.21
N SER A 911 6.79 -10.05 -25.21
CA SER A 911 7.03 -11.32 -25.93
C SER A 911 7.90 -12.32 -25.15
N PHE A 912 8.52 -11.91 -24.03
CA PHE A 912 9.39 -12.77 -23.21
C PHE A 912 8.75 -13.04 -21.84
N PRO A 913 9.04 -14.20 -21.21
CA PRO A 913 8.56 -14.50 -19.87
C PRO A 913 8.96 -13.42 -18.86
N ASN A 914 8.03 -13.07 -17.97
CA ASN A 914 8.17 -11.91 -17.08
C ASN A 914 7.70 -12.18 -15.64
N GLN A 915 7.98 -11.22 -14.75
CA GLN A 915 7.68 -11.32 -13.32
C GLN A 915 7.04 -10.03 -12.76
N PHE A 916 6.21 -10.22 -11.73
CA PHE A 916 5.64 -9.18 -10.88
C PHE A 916 6.17 -9.35 -9.45
N SER A 917 6.75 -8.30 -8.87
CA SER A 917 7.18 -8.26 -7.46
C SER A 917 6.16 -7.42 -6.69
N SER A 918 5.19 -8.06 -6.03
CA SER A 918 4.12 -7.40 -5.26
C SER A 918 4.59 -6.93 -3.86
N GLU A 919 5.71 -7.46 -3.37
CA GLU A 919 6.42 -6.94 -2.20
C GLU A 919 7.94 -7.09 -2.35
N PHE A 920 8.70 -6.14 -1.81
CA PHE A 920 10.14 -6.20 -1.47
C PHE A 920 10.53 -4.94 -0.67
N GLY A 921 11.46 -5.00 0.28
CA GLY A 921 11.72 -3.85 1.16
C GLY A 921 12.93 -3.95 2.08
N SER A 922 13.25 -2.84 2.76
CA SER A 922 14.27 -2.73 3.82
C SER A 922 13.72 -1.94 5.02
N SER A 923 13.81 -2.50 6.24
CA SER A 923 13.29 -1.87 7.47
C SER A 923 14.29 -0.95 8.16
N VAL A 924 13.84 0.28 8.47
CA VAL A 924 14.62 1.34 9.11
C VAL A 924 13.76 2.30 9.93
N MET A 925 14.33 2.82 11.02
CA MET A 925 13.70 3.82 11.88
C MET A 925 13.30 5.10 11.11
N SER A 926 12.26 5.78 11.60
CA SER A 926 11.86 7.11 11.11
C SER A 926 12.84 8.22 11.54
N SER A 927 12.77 9.40 10.92
CA SER A 927 13.61 10.56 11.24
C SER A 927 13.48 11.01 12.69
N PHE A 928 14.52 11.70 13.19
CA PHE A 928 14.52 12.33 14.51
C PHE A 928 13.28 13.22 14.71
N GLU A 929 12.85 13.92 13.67
CA GLU A 929 11.71 14.83 13.71
C GLU A 929 10.42 14.11 14.14
N SER A 930 10.09 12.95 13.55
CA SER A 930 8.96 12.12 14.02
C SER A 930 9.28 11.39 15.33
N MET A 931 10.43 10.72 15.44
CA MET A 931 10.74 9.89 16.63
C MET A 931 10.72 10.73 17.92
N SER A 932 11.28 11.94 17.90
CA SER A 932 11.33 12.87 19.05
C SER A 932 9.97 13.43 19.49
N GLY A 933 8.93 13.34 18.66
CA GLY A 933 7.55 13.67 19.07
C GLY A 933 6.88 12.58 19.92
N THR A 934 7.48 11.39 19.99
CA THR A 934 6.94 10.22 20.70
C THR A 934 7.95 9.58 21.67
N LEU A 935 9.04 10.29 22.00
CA LEU A 935 10.11 9.77 22.86
C LEU A 935 10.63 10.85 23.82
N SER A 936 10.64 10.53 25.12
CA SER A 936 11.30 11.32 26.15
C SER A 936 12.80 11.50 25.87
N GLN A 937 13.36 12.66 26.21
CA GLN A 937 14.72 13.05 25.80
C GLN A 937 15.84 12.09 26.27
N GLN A 938 15.63 11.43 27.41
CA GLN A 938 16.55 10.40 27.95
C GLN A 938 16.67 9.17 27.04
N PHE A 939 15.65 8.90 26.21
CA PHE A 939 15.61 7.78 25.28
C PHE A 939 16.00 8.18 23.84
N TRP A 940 16.53 9.39 23.62
CA TRP A 940 17.04 9.82 22.31
C TRP A 940 18.38 9.12 22.01
N SER A 941 18.30 7.87 21.58
CA SER A 941 19.38 6.98 21.16
C SER A 941 18.78 5.82 20.38
N LEU A 942 19.51 5.24 19.44
CA LEU A 942 19.06 4.03 18.73
C LEU A 942 18.75 2.88 19.70
N HIS A 943 19.53 2.76 20.78
CA HIS A 943 19.34 1.75 21.83
C HIS A 943 18.57 2.29 23.04
N GLY A 944 17.98 3.49 22.95
CA GLY A 944 17.17 4.09 24.01
C GLY A 944 17.93 4.45 25.30
N GLY A 945 19.28 4.44 25.30
CA GLY A 945 20.09 4.80 26.48
C GLY A 945 19.88 3.91 27.72
N SER A 946 19.25 2.75 27.54
CA SER A 946 18.90 1.78 28.58
C SER A 946 19.51 0.42 28.22
N GLY A 947 19.66 -0.48 29.19
CA GLY A 947 20.11 -1.85 28.89
C GLY A 947 19.16 -2.59 27.93
N PRO A 948 19.59 -3.70 27.32
CA PRO A 948 18.74 -4.48 26.41
C PRO A 948 17.64 -5.24 27.15
N ASP A 949 16.45 -5.29 26.54
CA ASP A 949 15.31 -6.06 27.02
C ASP A 949 15.41 -7.53 26.59
N ASN A 950 14.77 -8.42 27.35
CA ASN A 950 14.69 -9.85 27.03
C ASN A 950 13.49 -10.12 26.11
N CYS A 951 13.74 -10.18 24.80
CA CYS A 951 12.71 -10.40 23.78
C CYS A 951 12.54 -11.88 23.41
N THR A 952 11.31 -12.38 23.55
CA THR A 952 10.84 -13.68 23.05
C THR A 952 10.15 -13.48 21.71
N HIS A 953 10.50 -14.30 20.73
CA HIS A 953 10.01 -14.19 19.36
C HIS A 953 9.16 -15.40 18.99
N ASN A 954 7.91 -15.14 18.62
CA ASN A 954 6.92 -16.12 18.19
C ASN A 954 6.31 -15.60 16.88
N HIS A 955 6.09 -16.47 15.89
CA HIS A 955 5.51 -16.05 14.62
C HIS A 955 4.11 -15.42 14.81
N GLY A 956 3.84 -14.31 14.13
CA GLY A 956 2.61 -13.52 14.28
C GLY A 956 2.65 -12.54 15.46
N ASN A 957 1.53 -12.41 16.17
CA ASN A 957 1.31 -11.34 17.15
C ASN A 957 1.90 -11.65 18.56
N ASP A 958 2.43 -12.85 18.80
CA ASP A 958 2.90 -13.27 20.14
C ASP A 958 4.37 -12.91 20.46
N ASN A 959 5.02 -12.03 19.69
CA ASN A 959 6.30 -11.41 20.08
C ASN A 959 6.14 -10.61 21.38
N ASN A 960 7.14 -10.63 22.27
CA ASN A 960 7.10 -9.91 23.54
C ASN A 960 8.50 -9.55 24.06
N CYS A 961 8.68 -8.35 24.63
CA CYS A 961 9.94 -7.91 25.26
C CYS A 961 9.74 -7.58 26.74
N VAL A 962 10.54 -8.21 27.60
CA VAL A 962 10.52 -8.00 29.05
C VAL A 962 11.71 -7.16 29.48
N GLY A 963 11.44 -5.97 30.01
CA GLY A 963 12.41 -5.00 30.47
C GLY A 963 11.84 -3.57 30.42
N VAL A 964 12.69 -2.56 30.22
CA VAL A 964 12.32 -1.13 30.28
C VAL A 964 12.67 -0.35 29.01
N ASN A 965 13.35 -0.95 28.03
CA ASN A 965 13.89 -0.25 26.87
C ASN A 965 12.80 0.13 25.84
N VAL A 966 12.52 1.42 25.71
CA VAL A 966 11.48 1.93 24.80
C VAL A 966 11.75 1.71 23.31
N MET A 967 13.01 1.41 22.94
CA MET A 967 13.38 1.10 21.56
C MET A 967 13.22 -0.39 21.23
N ALA A 968 13.19 -1.28 22.23
CA ALA A 968 12.93 -2.71 22.01
C ALA A 968 11.53 -2.95 21.43
N GLU A 969 10.53 -2.18 21.86
CA GLU A 969 9.15 -2.26 21.34
C GLU A 969 8.97 -1.60 19.94
N ARG A 970 10.02 -1.05 19.33
CA ARG A 970 9.96 -0.36 18.01
C ARG A 970 10.52 -1.23 16.87
N ASN A 971 10.21 -2.52 16.96
CA ASN A 971 10.40 -3.60 15.98
C ASN A 971 11.85 -3.90 15.56
N TYR A 972 12.40 -3.24 14.54
CA TYR A 972 13.74 -3.55 14.02
C TYR A 972 14.76 -2.49 14.45
N PRO A 973 15.94 -2.91 14.98
CA PRO A 973 17.06 -1.99 15.22
C PRO A 973 17.67 -1.50 13.89
N CYS A 974 18.79 -0.76 13.91
CA CYS A 974 19.42 -0.23 12.68
C CYS A 974 20.87 -0.73 12.45
N ASP A 975 21.38 -1.56 13.35
CA ASP A 975 22.81 -1.66 13.62
C ASP A 975 23.58 -2.27 12.45
N THR A 976 23.11 -3.41 11.92
CA THR A 976 23.77 -4.04 10.77
C THR A 976 23.61 -3.27 9.46
N HIS A 977 22.54 -2.48 9.29
CA HIS A 977 22.45 -1.50 8.21
C HIS A 977 23.51 -0.40 8.34
N ILE A 978 23.62 0.22 9.52
CA ILE A 978 24.61 1.28 9.79
C ILE A 978 26.03 0.74 9.65
N PHE A 979 26.34 -0.42 10.23
CA PHE A 979 27.64 -1.07 10.09
C PHE A 979 27.96 -1.41 8.63
N ALA A 980 27.00 -1.92 7.85
CA ALA A 980 27.22 -2.29 6.45
C ALA A 980 27.60 -1.09 5.58
N TYR A 981 26.87 0.03 5.70
CA TYR A 981 27.06 1.21 4.84
C TYR A 981 28.10 2.21 5.36
N PHE A 982 28.18 2.43 6.68
CA PHE A 982 29.01 3.47 7.32
C PHE A 982 30.19 2.94 8.13
N GLY A 983 30.17 1.67 8.55
CA GLY A 983 31.28 1.06 9.30
C GLY A 983 31.39 1.55 10.75
N VAL A 984 30.30 2.06 11.31
CA VAL A 984 30.15 2.32 12.75
C VAL A 984 29.80 0.98 13.42
N GLU A 985 30.53 0.65 14.48
CA GLU A 985 30.33 -0.56 15.28
C GLU A 985 29.18 -0.35 16.31
N GLU A 986 28.65 -1.45 16.84
CA GLU A 986 27.45 -1.47 17.70
C GLU A 986 27.61 -0.68 19.00
N ASP A 987 28.82 -0.65 19.59
CA ASP A 987 29.16 0.09 20.80
C ASP A 987 29.10 1.62 20.63
N ALA A 988 29.29 2.11 19.40
CA ALA A 988 29.15 3.53 19.05
C ALA A 988 27.70 3.94 18.72
N LEU A 989 26.72 3.06 18.95
CA LEU A 989 25.29 3.34 18.81
C LEU A 989 24.56 3.49 20.16
N ASP A 990 25.25 3.19 21.27
CA ASP A 990 24.79 3.46 22.65
C ASP A 990 24.72 4.97 22.99
N ASP A 991 25.39 5.83 22.22
CA ASP A 991 25.41 7.28 22.42
C ASP A 991 23.98 7.86 22.53
N THR A 992 23.79 8.81 23.47
CA THR A 992 22.50 9.41 23.82
C THR A 992 22.44 10.91 23.55
N GLY A 993 21.21 11.43 23.47
CA GLY A 993 20.90 12.84 23.26
C GLY A 993 20.69 13.20 21.78
N LYS A 994 20.15 14.42 21.56
CA LYS A 994 19.64 14.88 20.26
C LYS A 994 20.60 14.64 19.09
N TYR A 995 21.87 15.01 19.24
CA TYR A 995 22.85 14.92 18.16
C TYR A 995 23.21 13.47 17.80
N ALA A 996 23.43 12.62 18.80
CA ALA A 996 23.68 11.19 18.61
C ALA A 996 22.52 10.53 17.87
N PHE A 997 21.29 10.78 18.32
CA PHE A 997 20.09 10.19 17.71
C PHE A 997 19.85 10.71 16.28
N GLN A 998 20.10 11.99 16.00
CA GLN A 998 20.07 12.53 14.63
C GLN A 998 21.07 11.81 13.71
N LYS A 999 22.33 11.67 14.15
CA LYS A 999 23.40 10.93 13.43
C LYS A 999 23.02 9.47 13.17
N GLN A 1000 22.56 8.75 14.18
CA GLN A 1000 22.16 7.34 14.10
C GLN A 1000 20.98 7.13 13.13
N LEU A 1001 19.92 7.93 13.26
CA LEU A 1001 18.73 7.82 12.41
C LEU A 1001 19.01 8.20 10.95
N TYR A 1002 19.82 9.24 10.69
CA TYR A 1002 20.23 9.60 9.33
C TYR A 1002 20.98 8.45 8.64
N MET A 1003 21.95 7.82 9.33
CA MET A 1003 22.67 6.66 8.80
C MET A 1003 21.72 5.48 8.50
N CYS A 1004 20.72 5.25 9.35
CA CYS A 1004 19.71 4.22 9.10
C CYS A 1004 18.86 4.53 7.85
N LEU A 1005 18.26 5.72 7.77
CA LEU A 1005 17.47 6.17 6.61
C LEU A 1005 18.24 6.09 5.28
N MET A 1006 19.53 6.43 5.29
CA MET A 1006 20.37 6.34 4.10
C MET A 1006 20.72 4.90 3.71
N ALA A 1007 20.77 3.95 4.64
CA ALA A 1007 21.00 2.55 4.34
C ALA A 1007 19.82 1.92 3.58
N GLN A 1008 18.56 2.18 4.00
CA GLN A 1008 17.37 1.80 3.21
C GLN A 1008 17.43 2.43 1.82
N THR A 1009 17.71 3.73 1.76
CA THR A 1009 17.72 4.51 0.53
C THR A 1009 18.73 3.95 -0.49
N LEU A 1010 19.95 3.59 -0.05
CA LEU A 1010 20.98 3.00 -0.91
C LEU A 1010 20.71 1.54 -1.30
N TRP A 1011 20.14 0.73 -0.40
CA TRP A 1011 19.78 -0.66 -0.72
C TRP A 1011 18.62 -0.73 -1.72
N MET A 1012 17.54 0.00 -1.45
CA MET A 1012 16.36 0.09 -2.32
C MET A 1012 16.71 0.67 -3.69
N LYS A 1013 17.62 1.66 -3.75
CA LYS A 1013 18.19 2.15 -5.01
C LYS A 1013 18.79 1.01 -5.83
N GLY A 1014 19.73 0.26 -5.24
CA GLY A 1014 20.40 -0.85 -5.92
C GLY A 1014 19.46 -1.97 -6.33
N GLU A 1015 18.44 -2.27 -5.52
CA GLU A 1015 17.49 -3.36 -5.81
C GLU A 1015 16.45 -2.96 -6.88
N ILE A 1016 16.02 -1.69 -6.92
CA ILE A 1016 15.18 -1.17 -8.01
C ILE A 1016 15.98 -1.08 -9.31
N GLU A 1017 17.25 -0.64 -9.29
CA GLU A 1017 18.13 -0.65 -10.48
C GLU A 1017 18.42 -2.09 -10.97
N SER A 1018 18.49 -3.06 -10.05
CA SER A 1018 18.55 -4.51 -10.31
C SER A 1018 17.25 -5.07 -10.90
N ARG A 1019 16.08 -4.55 -10.52
CA ARG A 1019 14.76 -4.96 -11.05
C ARG A 1019 14.45 -4.35 -12.41
N ARG A 1020 14.70 -3.04 -12.59
CA ARG A 1020 14.59 -2.33 -13.89
C ARG A 1020 15.50 -2.92 -14.97
N SER A 1021 16.56 -3.64 -14.61
CA SER A 1021 17.44 -4.32 -15.57
C SER A 1021 16.92 -5.69 -16.07
N LYS A 1022 15.77 -6.17 -15.57
CA LYS A 1022 15.19 -7.49 -15.86
C LYS A 1022 13.83 -7.34 -16.56
N ASN A 1023 13.29 -8.43 -17.11
CA ASN A 1023 11.94 -8.43 -17.67
C ASN A 1023 10.85 -8.45 -16.57
N MET A 1024 10.81 -7.40 -15.77
CA MET A 1024 9.88 -7.20 -14.65
C MET A 1024 8.88 -6.09 -14.99
N TYR A 1025 7.59 -6.35 -14.72
CA TYR A 1025 6.47 -5.43 -14.94
C TYR A 1025 5.73 -5.03 -13.66
N GLY A 1026 6.12 -5.56 -12.51
CA GLY A 1026 5.64 -5.11 -11.20
C GLY A 1026 6.76 -4.92 -10.20
N MET A 1027 6.80 -3.76 -9.57
CA MET A 1027 7.70 -3.40 -8.48
C MET A 1027 6.91 -2.60 -7.44
N LEU A 1028 6.23 -3.31 -6.53
CA LEU A 1028 5.54 -2.72 -5.40
C LEU A 1028 6.40 -2.87 -4.14
N ILE A 1029 6.82 -1.74 -3.58
CA ILE A 1029 7.64 -1.67 -2.37
C ILE A 1029 6.83 -2.10 -1.14
N TRP A 1030 7.39 -2.94 -0.30
CA TRP A 1030 7.00 -3.05 1.11
C TRP A 1030 7.80 -1.97 1.87
N GLN A 1031 7.20 -0.90 2.38
CA GLN A 1031 5.78 -0.48 2.28
C GLN A 1031 5.66 1.03 2.04
N LEU A 1032 4.44 1.53 1.80
CA LEU A 1032 4.21 2.95 1.49
C LEU A 1032 4.38 3.83 2.73
N ASN A 1033 3.61 3.55 3.78
CA ASN A 1033 3.50 4.36 4.99
C ASN A 1033 3.79 3.55 6.25
N GLU A 1034 4.21 4.20 7.33
CA GLU A 1034 4.24 3.58 8.66
C GLU A 1034 2.88 3.67 9.37
N ASN A 1035 2.69 2.81 10.38
CA ASN A 1035 1.54 2.78 11.29
C ASN A 1035 1.78 3.56 12.60
N PHE A 1036 3.05 3.65 13.03
CA PHE A 1036 3.56 4.43 14.16
C PHE A 1036 5.06 4.73 13.97
N PRO A 1037 5.70 5.62 14.76
CA PRO A 1037 7.13 5.93 14.63
C PRO A 1037 8.01 4.76 15.10
N THR A 1038 8.50 3.96 14.14
CA THR A 1038 9.09 2.64 14.38
C THR A 1038 10.19 2.30 13.37
N GLY A 1039 10.88 1.18 13.59
CA GLY A 1039 11.80 0.53 12.65
C GLY A 1039 11.09 -0.22 11.53
N GLY A 1040 10.19 0.45 10.80
CA GLY A 1040 9.34 -0.14 9.77
C GLY A 1040 9.90 -0.03 8.36
N TRP A 1041 9.15 -0.53 7.37
CA TRP A 1041 9.56 -0.48 5.94
C TRP A 1041 9.00 0.72 5.18
N GLY A 1042 8.23 1.60 5.83
CA GLY A 1042 7.58 2.73 5.17
C GLY A 1042 8.59 3.61 4.43
N CYS A 1043 8.21 4.13 3.27
CA CYS A 1043 8.97 5.20 2.59
C CYS A 1043 8.40 6.59 2.91
N ILE A 1044 7.18 6.65 3.45
CA ILE A 1044 6.55 7.77 4.15
C ILE A 1044 6.51 7.43 5.65
N GLU A 1045 7.03 8.32 6.49
CA GLU A 1045 7.02 8.21 7.96
C GLU A 1045 5.59 8.36 8.52
N TYR A 1046 5.34 7.82 9.72
CA TYR A 1046 4.09 8.07 10.43
C TYR A 1046 3.84 9.59 10.60
N GLY A 1047 2.57 9.99 10.63
CA GLY A 1047 2.24 11.31 11.13
C GLY A 1047 0.74 11.60 11.26
N LYS A 1048 0.38 12.09 12.45
CA LYS A 1048 -0.78 12.95 12.72
C LYS A 1048 -0.32 14.41 12.73
N ASP A 1049 -1.19 15.40 12.51
CA ASP A 1049 -0.77 16.81 12.60
C ASP A 1049 -0.45 17.19 14.05
N THR A 1050 0.72 17.80 14.31
CA THR A 1050 1.15 18.25 15.65
C THR A 1050 1.58 19.71 15.66
N LYS A 1051 1.30 20.40 16.76
CA LYS A 1051 1.58 21.84 16.93
C LYS A 1051 3.07 22.19 16.92
N ASP A 1052 3.97 21.23 17.19
CA ASP A 1052 5.42 21.42 17.20
C ASP A 1052 6.13 20.92 15.92
N GLY A 1053 5.35 20.38 14.97
CA GLY A 1053 5.85 19.86 13.69
C GLY A 1053 6.67 18.57 13.80
N SER A 1054 6.63 17.88 14.93
CA SER A 1054 7.27 16.55 15.08
C SER A 1054 6.60 15.52 14.18
N GLN A 1055 5.28 15.44 14.22
CA GLN A 1055 4.44 14.62 13.33
C GLN A 1055 3.64 15.53 12.36
N LEU A 1056 3.44 15.07 11.12
CA LEU A 1056 2.78 15.81 10.05
C LEU A 1056 1.65 14.98 9.44
N SER A 1057 0.47 15.56 9.21
CA SER A 1057 -0.65 14.85 8.59
C SER A 1057 -0.30 14.31 7.19
N GLY A 1058 -0.51 13.01 6.97
CA GLY A 1058 -0.12 12.32 5.73
C GLY A 1058 1.35 11.91 5.66
N GLY A 1059 2.13 12.15 6.73
CA GLY A 1059 3.49 11.66 6.92
C GLY A 1059 4.59 12.51 6.26
N ARG A 1060 5.84 12.28 6.70
CA ARG A 1060 7.04 12.91 6.14
C ARG A 1060 7.73 11.96 5.18
N TRP A 1061 8.25 12.46 4.06
CA TRP A 1061 8.98 11.62 3.11
C TRP A 1061 10.36 11.22 3.66
N LYS A 1062 10.67 9.92 3.71
CA LYS A 1062 12.05 9.43 3.90
C LYS A 1062 12.88 9.73 2.64
N PRO A 1063 14.23 9.76 2.70
CA PRO A 1063 15.06 10.11 1.54
C PRO A 1063 14.83 9.23 0.30
N LEU A 1064 14.40 7.98 0.50
CA LEU A 1064 13.96 7.06 -0.56
C LEU A 1064 12.87 7.65 -1.46
N MET A 1065 11.79 8.25 -0.91
CA MET A 1065 10.68 8.80 -1.71
C MET A 1065 11.16 9.87 -2.70
N HIS A 1066 12.15 10.66 -2.31
CA HIS A 1066 12.74 11.66 -3.19
C HIS A 1066 13.57 11.04 -4.33
N LEU A 1067 14.21 9.89 -4.13
CA LEU A 1067 14.84 9.13 -5.23
C LEU A 1067 13.80 8.46 -6.15
N LEU A 1068 12.63 8.08 -5.64
CA LEU A 1068 11.51 7.60 -6.48
C LEU A 1068 10.96 8.73 -7.38
N GLU A 1069 10.74 9.93 -6.81
CA GLU A 1069 10.34 11.17 -7.52
C GLU A 1069 11.41 11.62 -8.53
N SER A 1070 12.70 11.57 -8.16
CA SER A 1070 13.79 12.14 -8.97
C SER A 1070 14.35 11.21 -10.04
N SER A 1071 14.36 9.89 -9.85
CA SER A 1071 15.01 8.96 -10.80
C SER A 1071 14.40 7.56 -10.88
N LEU A 1072 14.28 6.84 -9.76
CA LEU A 1072 14.09 5.37 -9.76
C LEU A 1072 12.76 4.90 -10.37
N PHE A 1073 11.68 5.63 -10.11
CA PHE A 1073 10.35 5.33 -10.65
C PHE A 1073 9.98 6.18 -11.87
N ARG A 1074 10.89 6.96 -12.45
CA ARG A 1074 10.65 7.60 -13.76
C ARG A 1074 10.50 6.57 -14.87
N ASP A 1075 9.72 6.91 -15.89
CA ASP A 1075 9.54 6.09 -17.09
C ASP A 1075 10.88 5.73 -17.72
N GLN A 1076 11.76 6.71 -17.89
CA GLN A 1076 13.13 6.47 -18.35
C GLN A 1076 14.12 6.47 -17.18
N ILE A 1077 15.04 5.51 -17.20
CA ILE A 1077 16.11 5.37 -16.20
C ILE A 1077 17.43 5.03 -16.90
N VAL A 1078 18.54 5.47 -16.29
CA VAL A 1078 19.89 5.00 -16.59
C VAL A 1078 20.51 4.44 -15.31
N ALA A 1079 21.16 3.27 -15.41
CA ALA A 1079 21.87 2.67 -14.29
C ALA A 1079 23.11 1.91 -14.77
N CYS A 1080 24.05 1.69 -13.85
CA CYS A 1080 25.28 0.94 -14.07
C CYS A 1080 25.51 -0.09 -12.96
N GLY A 1081 26.32 -1.09 -13.27
CA GLY A 1081 26.72 -2.17 -12.38
C GLY A 1081 28.22 -2.42 -12.37
N GLN A 1082 28.62 -3.58 -11.86
CA GLN A 1082 30.00 -4.05 -11.93
C GLN A 1082 30.55 -4.09 -13.37
N GLU A 1083 31.87 -4.00 -13.52
CA GLU A 1083 32.58 -3.97 -14.80
C GLU A 1083 32.18 -2.83 -15.77
N GLY A 1084 31.52 -1.78 -15.27
CA GLY A 1084 31.08 -0.65 -16.10
C GLY A 1084 29.97 -1.00 -17.10
N LEU A 1085 29.28 -2.13 -16.92
CA LEU A 1085 28.07 -2.48 -17.66
C LEU A 1085 26.91 -1.57 -17.21
N CYS A 1086 26.26 -0.94 -18.18
CA CYS A 1086 25.17 0.02 -17.96
C CYS A 1086 24.01 -0.23 -18.93
N TYR A 1087 22.84 0.30 -18.60
CA TYR A 1087 21.70 0.34 -19.50
C TYR A 1087 20.96 1.67 -19.43
N VAL A 1088 20.26 2.00 -20.51
CA VAL A 1088 19.15 2.96 -20.50
C VAL A 1088 17.87 2.19 -20.84
N ARG A 1089 16.77 2.45 -20.13
CA ARG A 1089 15.46 1.79 -20.35
C ARG A 1089 14.33 2.82 -20.43
N ASN A 1090 13.28 2.52 -21.19
CA ASN A 1090 12.08 3.33 -21.32
C ASN A 1090 10.80 2.53 -21.06
N ASP A 1091 10.11 2.81 -19.96
CA ASP A 1091 8.83 2.19 -19.60
C ASP A 1091 7.62 3.03 -20.08
N GLY A 1092 7.85 4.21 -20.65
CA GLY A 1092 6.81 5.11 -21.14
C GLY A 1092 6.26 4.71 -22.51
N MET A 1093 4.99 5.02 -22.77
CA MET A 1093 4.20 4.55 -23.94
C MET A 1093 4.66 5.02 -25.33
N SER A 1094 5.81 5.68 -25.45
CA SER A 1094 6.25 6.35 -26.69
C SER A 1094 7.76 6.34 -26.82
N ALA A 1095 8.24 6.44 -28.06
CA ALA A 1095 9.66 6.48 -28.34
C ALA A 1095 10.29 7.83 -27.91
N VAL A 1096 11.47 7.77 -27.32
CA VAL A 1096 12.18 8.90 -26.70
C VAL A 1096 13.64 8.95 -27.12
N GLY A 1097 14.13 10.14 -27.44
CA GLY A 1097 15.56 10.40 -27.64
C GLY A 1097 16.23 10.62 -26.30
N ALA A 1098 17.23 9.81 -25.97
CA ALA A 1098 17.88 9.76 -24.65
C ALA A 1098 19.36 10.12 -24.76
N ILE A 1099 19.82 11.09 -23.95
CA ILE A 1099 21.25 11.38 -23.77
C ILE A 1099 21.60 11.06 -22.31
N ALA A 1100 22.37 10.00 -22.11
CA ALA A 1100 22.96 9.67 -20.81
C ALA A 1100 24.38 10.25 -20.73
N THR A 1101 24.62 11.08 -19.72
CA THR A 1101 25.86 11.81 -19.47
C THR A 1101 26.46 11.34 -18.16
N PHE A 1102 27.73 10.92 -18.20
CA PHE A 1102 28.47 10.37 -17.07
C PHE A 1102 29.61 11.32 -16.69
N GLU A 1103 29.65 11.75 -15.43
CA GLU A 1103 30.68 12.65 -14.90
C GLU A 1103 31.46 11.94 -13.79
N ALA A 1104 32.76 11.72 -13.98
CA ALA A 1104 33.63 11.07 -13.00
C ALA A 1104 34.27 12.09 -12.05
N TRP A 1105 33.98 12.01 -10.75
CA TRP A 1105 34.48 12.94 -9.73
C TRP A 1105 35.44 12.24 -8.75
N ASN A 1106 36.46 12.95 -8.28
CA ASN A 1106 37.50 12.43 -7.37
C ASN A 1106 37.45 13.17 -6.03
N LEU A 1107 37.25 12.43 -4.93
CA LEU A 1107 36.97 13.01 -3.61
C LEU A 1107 38.24 13.42 -2.82
N HIS A 1108 39.43 12.97 -3.24
CA HIS A 1108 40.66 13.10 -2.44
C HIS A 1108 41.37 14.46 -2.53
N ARG A 1109 41.14 15.26 -3.58
CA ARG A 1109 41.89 16.50 -3.80
C ARG A 1109 41.25 17.67 -3.05
N ARG A 1110 42.04 18.39 -2.24
CA ARG A 1110 41.62 19.57 -1.44
C ARG A 1110 40.80 20.62 -2.19
N ASN A 1111 40.96 20.72 -3.51
CA ASN A 1111 40.28 21.73 -4.34
C ASN A 1111 38.89 21.29 -4.83
N GLY A 1112 38.55 19.98 -4.84
CA GLY A 1112 37.23 19.44 -5.21
C GLY A 1112 36.68 19.70 -6.63
N LEU A 1113 37.27 20.63 -7.39
CA LEU A 1113 36.67 21.29 -8.56
C LEU A 1113 36.76 20.55 -9.90
N GLU A 1114 37.53 19.45 -9.99
CA GLU A 1114 37.86 18.81 -11.28
C GLU A 1114 36.99 17.57 -11.54
N ASN A 1115 36.06 17.68 -12.47
CA ASN A 1115 35.50 16.53 -13.20
C ASN A 1115 36.64 15.88 -14.01
N VAL A 1116 36.91 14.61 -13.77
CA VAL A 1116 38.11 13.89 -14.26
C VAL A 1116 37.91 13.30 -15.64
N ASN A 1117 36.70 12.84 -15.96
CA ASN A 1117 36.36 12.32 -17.29
C ASN A 1117 34.83 12.43 -17.52
N LYS A 1118 34.42 12.73 -18.76
CA LYS A 1118 33.02 12.89 -19.16
C LYS A 1118 32.70 12.02 -20.37
N PHE A 1119 31.78 11.07 -20.21
CA PHE A 1119 31.30 10.20 -21.28
C PHE A 1119 29.84 10.53 -21.61
N LEU A 1120 29.45 10.41 -22.88
CA LEU A 1120 28.09 10.61 -23.35
C LEU A 1120 27.65 9.43 -24.21
N TYR A 1121 26.48 8.89 -23.88
CA TYR A 1121 25.78 7.87 -24.65
C TYR A 1121 24.46 8.47 -25.15
N ASN A 1122 24.32 8.61 -26.47
CA ASN A 1122 23.15 9.19 -27.12
C ASN A 1122 22.43 8.12 -27.95
N THR A 1123 21.14 7.96 -27.74
CA THR A 1123 20.33 6.93 -28.42
C THR A 1123 18.86 7.35 -28.56
N THR A 1124 18.06 6.48 -29.18
CA THR A 1124 16.59 6.52 -29.15
C THR A 1124 16.07 5.16 -28.66
N LEU A 1125 15.09 5.18 -27.77
CA LEU A 1125 14.44 4.01 -27.16
C LEU A 1125 12.95 4.00 -27.52
N ASN A 1126 12.42 2.85 -27.91
CA ASN A 1126 10.99 2.61 -28.07
C ASN A 1126 10.30 2.34 -26.71
N SER A 1127 8.98 2.20 -26.72
CA SER A 1127 8.21 1.81 -25.53
C SER A 1127 8.58 0.40 -25.08
N GLY A 1128 8.97 0.23 -23.81
CA GLY A 1128 9.38 -1.05 -23.22
C GLY A 1128 10.82 -1.47 -23.56
N GLU A 1129 11.60 -0.64 -24.25
CA GLU A 1129 12.95 -1.01 -24.70
C GLU A 1129 14.02 -0.79 -23.62
N ILE A 1130 14.99 -1.71 -23.56
CA ILE A 1130 16.26 -1.55 -22.85
C ILE A 1130 17.41 -1.57 -23.87
N GLN A 1131 18.41 -0.72 -23.69
CA GLN A 1131 19.65 -0.76 -24.45
C GLN A 1131 20.85 -0.81 -23.51
N TRP A 1132 21.74 -1.76 -23.79
CA TRP A 1132 22.93 -2.06 -23.00
C TRP A 1132 24.18 -1.46 -23.63
N PHE A 1133 25.10 -0.99 -22.80
CA PHE A 1133 26.40 -0.48 -23.22
C PHE A 1133 27.42 -0.62 -22.08
N ARG A 1134 28.71 -0.40 -22.39
CA ARG A 1134 29.78 -0.37 -21.38
C ARG A 1134 30.48 0.98 -21.40
N LEU A 1135 30.88 1.44 -20.22
CA LEU A 1135 31.77 2.60 -20.09
C LEU A 1135 33.15 2.27 -20.69
N PRO A 1136 33.85 3.23 -21.31
CA PRO A 1136 35.19 2.99 -21.86
C PRO A 1136 36.21 2.50 -20.81
N ASN A 1137 37.16 1.65 -21.21
CA ASN A 1137 38.19 1.11 -20.28
C ASN A 1137 39.13 2.18 -19.69
N ASP A 1138 39.19 3.37 -20.31
CA ASP A 1138 39.90 4.57 -19.87
C ASP A 1138 39.02 5.55 -19.08
N PHE A 1139 37.71 5.27 -18.97
CA PHE A 1139 36.82 5.95 -18.05
C PHE A 1139 37.14 5.47 -16.64
N VAL A 1140 37.84 6.33 -15.87
CA VAL A 1140 38.60 5.89 -14.68
C VAL A 1140 37.71 5.28 -13.60
N ILE A 1141 38.07 4.07 -13.18
CA ILE A 1141 37.47 3.30 -12.07
C ILE A 1141 38.55 3.16 -10.98
N GLY A 1142 38.21 3.49 -9.73
CA GLY A 1142 39.11 3.56 -8.59
C GLY A 1142 38.40 4.02 -7.31
N ASP A 1143 38.82 3.49 -6.16
CA ASP A 1143 38.09 3.50 -4.88
C ASP A 1143 37.83 4.89 -4.26
N ASN A 1144 38.42 5.95 -4.83
CA ASN A 1144 38.26 7.35 -4.43
C ASN A 1144 37.37 8.17 -5.40
N GLN A 1145 36.63 7.50 -6.29
CA GLN A 1145 35.81 8.12 -7.31
C GLN A 1145 34.33 7.74 -7.23
N VAL A 1146 33.48 8.68 -7.63
CA VAL A 1146 32.03 8.55 -7.74
C VAL A 1146 31.56 9.10 -9.07
N PHE A 1147 30.47 8.57 -9.61
CA PHE A 1147 29.93 9.02 -10.89
C PHE A 1147 28.55 9.65 -10.73
N LEU A 1148 28.36 10.82 -11.36
CA LEU A 1148 27.05 11.44 -11.52
C LEU A 1148 26.51 11.09 -12.90
N LEU A 1149 25.31 10.51 -12.93
CA LEU A 1149 24.62 10.03 -14.12
C LEU A 1149 23.45 10.96 -14.38
N ASN A 1150 23.52 11.79 -15.42
CA ASN A 1150 22.39 12.60 -15.88
C ASN A 1150 21.78 11.94 -17.12
N LEU A 1151 20.47 11.71 -17.11
CA LEU A 1151 19.71 11.25 -18.26
C LEU A 1151 18.75 12.35 -18.70
N ASP A 1152 18.98 12.88 -19.90
CA ASP A 1152 18.10 13.86 -20.53
C ASP A 1152 17.24 13.15 -21.60
N THR A 1153 15.95 12.95 -21.35
CA THR A 1153 15.01 12.33 -22.31
C THR A 1153 14.05 13.36 -22.91
N GLY A 1154 13.61 13.14 -24.15
CA GLY A 1154 12.61 13.99 -24.81
C GLY A 1154 12.07 13.34 -26.07
N LEU A 1155 11.03 13.94 -26.67
CA LEU A 1155 10.48 13.46 -27.94
C LEU A 1155 11.56 13.62 -29.04
N PRO A 1156 11.80 12.59 -29.89
CA PRO A 1156 12.81 12.65 -30.94
C PRO A 1156 12.65 13.88 -31.84
N GLY A 1157 13.73 14.63 -32.04
CA GLY A 1157 13.73 15.87 -32.83
C GLY A 1157 13.23 17.13 -32.10
N THR A 1158 12.81 17.04 -30.84
CA THR A 1158 12.41 18.21 -30.03
C THR A 1158 13.55 18.75 -29.16
N SER A 1159 13.48 20.04 -28.82
CA SER A 1159 14.42 20.70 -27.90
C SER A 1159 14.06 20.53 -26.42
N THR A 1160 12.81 20.17 -26.11
CA THR A 1160 12.33 20.01 -24.74
C THR A 1160 12.81 18.66 -24.19
N ARG A 1161 13.55 18.68 -23.09
CA ARG A 1161 14.02 17.48 -22.39
C ARG A 1161 13.67 17.52 -20.91
N VAL A 1162 13.47 16.34 -20.34
CA VAL A 1162 13.32 16.08 -18.90
C VAL A 1162 14.62 15.43 -18.43
N SER A 1163 15.23 16.00 -17.41
CA SER A 1163 16.48 15.51 -16.82
C SER A 1163 16.22 14.72 -15.55
N SER A 1164 16.99 13.65 -15.32
CA SER A 1164 17.09 12.96 -14.03
C SER A 1164 18.55 12.69 -13.67
N GLU A 1165 18.96 13.00 -12.44
CA GLU A 1165 20.28 12.64 -11.91
C GLU A 1165 20.20 11.37 -11.04
N SER A 1166 21.18 10.48 -11.17
CA SER A 1166 21.44 9.35 -10.29
C SER A 1166 22.92 9.31 -9.91
N VAL A 1167 23.24 8.74 -8.74
CA VAL A 1167 24.63 8.58 -8.27
C VAL A 1167 25.01 7.10 -8.35
N PHE A 1168 26.15 6.82 -8.97
CA PHE A 1168 26.70 5.46 -9.08
C PHE A 1168 27.96 5.35 -8.21
N LEU A 1169 27.91 4.43 -7.24
CA LEU A 1169 28.95 4.18 -6.24
C LEU A 1169 29.71 2.90 -6.60
N GLN A 1170 31.04 2.96 -6.62
CA GLN A 1170 31.91 1.83 -6.99
C GLN A 1170 32.08 0.77 -5.89
N THR A 1171 31.70 1.10 -4.66
CA THR A 1171 31.77 0.24 -3.48
C THR A 1171 30.83 0.78 -2.40
N MET A 1172 30.68 0.07 -1.27
CA MET A 1172 29.91 0.57 -0.11
C MET A 1172 30.48 1.91 0.41
N PRO A 1173 29.68 2.86 0.91
CA PRO A 1173 30.14 4.21 1.26
C PRO A 1173 31.36 4.22 2.20
N LYS A 1174 31.38 3.38 3.24
CA LYS A 1174 32.51 3.21 4.17
C LYS A 1174 33.85 2.81 3.53
N ASN A 1175 33.84 2.30 2.30
CA ASN A 1175 35.03 1.93 1.54
C ASN A 1175 35.46 3.02 0.55
N ILE A 1176 34.63 4.04 0.28
CA ILE A 1176 34.93 5.10 -0.70
C ILE A 1176 35.92 6.09 -0.09
N THR A 1177 37.16 6.10 -0.58
CA THR A 1177 38.25 6.83 0.08
C THR A 1177 38.14 8.33 -0.18
N GLY A 1178 38.15 9.14 0.90
CA GLY A 1178 37.94 10.58 0.84
C GLY A 1178 36.48 11.03 0.96
N LEU A 1179 35.52 10.10 1.04
CA LEU A 1179 34.10 10.44 1.24
C LEU A 1179 33.82 10.98 2.65
N GLY A 1180 34.59 10.57 3.66
CA GLY A 1180 34.53 11.10 5.03
C GLY A 1180 35.26 12.44 5.24
N GLY A 1181 35.76 13.08 4.18
CA GLY A 1181 36.41 14.38 4.26
C GLY A 1181 35.47 15.50 4.71
N SER A 1182 36.03 16.56 5.31
CA SER A 1182 35.24 17.76 5.65
C SER A 1182 34.65 18.39 4.39
N VAL A 1183 33.32 18.39 4.30
CA VAL A 1183 32.51 19.11 3.31
C VAL A 1183 31.66 20.11 4.08
N SER A 1184 31.61 21.36 3.64
CA SER A 1184 30.84 22.43 4.27
C SER A 1184 29.72 22.86 3.34
N ILE A 1185 28.48 22.55 3.71
CA ILE A 1185 27.27 22.99 3.02
C ILE A 1185 26.69 24.17 3.79
N LYS A 1186 26.58 25.33 3.15
CA LYS A 1186 26.08 26.57 3.73
C LYS A 1186 24.69 26.87 3.21
N ILE A 1187 23.74 27.10 4.12
CA ILE A 1187 22.46 27.72 3.76
C ILE A 1187 22.72 29.22 3.51
N LEU A 1188 22.56 29.66 2.27
CA LEU A 1188 22.77 31.04 1.85
C LEU A 1188 21.56 31.93 2.19
N SER A 1189 20.34 31.41 2.07
CA SER A 1189 19.12 32.12 2.48
C SER A 1189 17.92 31.19 2.61
N ILE A 1190 16.96 31.58 3.45
CA ILE A 1190 15.62 30.96 3.53
C ILE A 1190 14.59 32.09 3.42
N GLN A 1191 13.82 32.11 2.33
CA GLN A 1191 12.97 33.23 1.94
C GLN A 1191 11.54 32.73 1.67
N GLY A 1192 10.52 33.46 2.12
CA GLY A 1192 9.13 33.21 1.74
C GLY A 1192 8.85 33.77 0.34
N VAL A 1193 7.99 33.10 -0.42
CA VAL A 1193 7.55 33.52 -1.76
C VAL A 1193 6.05 33.35 -1.94
N GLU A 1194 5.51 33.87 -3.05
CA GLU A 1194 4.08 33.85 -3.36
C GLU A 1194 3.44 32.45 -3.28
N LYS A 1195 2.14 32.41 -2.98
CA LYS A 1195 1.37 31.19 -2.66
C LYS A 1195 1.90 30.42 -1.45
N GLY A 1196 2.45 31.10 -0.44
CA GLY A 1196 2.78 30.50 0.86
C GLY A 1196 3.94 29.51 0.85
N ARG A 1197 4.79 29.52 -0.18
CA ARG A 1197 5.94 28.62 -0.34
C ARG A 1197 7.22 29.26 0.23
N ALA A 1198 8.28 28.48 0.37
CA ALA A 1198 9.60 28.98 0.73
C ALA A 1198 10.68 28.52 -0.27
N LEU A 1199 11.75 29.30 -0.38
CA LEU A 1199 12.97 28.95 -1.11
C LEU A 1199 14.13 28.81 -0.12
N VAL A 1200 14.85 27.69 -0.19
CA VAL A 1200 16.08 27.41 0.55
C VAL A 1200 17.24 27.38 -0.45
N SER A 1201 18.12 28.38 -0.38
CA SER A 1201 19.34 28.43 -1.19
C SER A 1201 20.52 27.86 -0.40
N LEU A 1202 21.30 26.98 -1.03
CA LEU A 1202 22.48 26.34 -0.43
C LEU A 1202 23.66 26.24 -1.42
N GLU A 1203 24.87 26.17 -0.87
CA GLU A 1203 26.14 26.07 -1.60
C GLU A 1203 27.09 25.14 -0.83
N SER A 1204 27.90 24.36 -1.55
CA SER A 1204 28.88 23.43 -0.94
C SER A 1204 30.30 23.79 -1.37
N ASP A 1205 31.28 23.66 -0.46
CA ASP A 1205 32.70 23.87 -0.78
C ASP A 1205 33.29 22.74 -1.65
N ARG A 1206 32.66 21.57 -1.65
CA ARG A 1206 33.06 20.34 -2.38
C ARG A 1206 31.84 19.62 -2.97
N LEU A 1207 32.07 18.51 -3.66
CA LEU A 1207 30.99 17.62 -4.07
C LEU A 1207 30.35 16.97 -2.84
N ALA A 1208 29.09 17.30 -2.56
CA ALA A 1208 28.25 16.60 -1.60
C ALA A 1208 27.32 15.64 -2.33
N LEU A 1209 27.16 14.42 -1.79
CA LEU A 1209 26.30 13.36 -2.35
C LEU A 1209 25.13 13.09 -1.42
N PHE A 1210 23.95 12.87 -2.00
CA PHE A 1210 22.70 12.60 -1.29
C PHE A 1210 22.45 13.63 -0.18
N VAL A 1211 22.45 14.91 -0.55
CA VAL A 1211 22.16 16.02 0.36
C VAL A 1211 20.69 15.94 0.77
N VAL A 1212 20.44 15.69 2.06
CA VAL A 1212 19.10 15.60 2.64
C VAL A 1212 18.84 16.85 3.47
N LEU A 1213 17.73 17.51 3.16
CA LEU A 1213 17.15 18.61 3.93
C LEU A 1213 15.98 18.05 4.74
N THR A 1214 15.99 18.27 6.05
CA THR A 1214 14.97 17.79 7.00
C THR A 1214 14.50 18.95 7.87
N THR A 1215 13.21 19.01 8.21
CA THR A 1215 12.61 20.11 9.00
C THR A 1215 11.36 19.65 9.74
N ARG A 1216 10.95 20.40 10.77
CA ARG A 1216 9.64 20.30 11.44
C ARG A 1216 8.55 21.16 10.79
N ALA A 1217 8.89 22.05 9.84
CA ALA A 1217 7.86 22.81 9.14
C ALA A 1217 6.91 21.88 8.37
N LYS A 1218 5.60 22.18 8.38
CA LYS A 1218 4.58 21.41 7.66
C LYS A 1218 4.72 21.64 6.14
N GLY A 1219 4.96 20.56 5.40
CA GLY A 1219 5.20 20.58 3.96
C GLY A 1219 6.31 19.61 3.55
N ARG A 1220 6.76 19.71 2.30
CA ARG A 1220 7.86 18.91 1.74
C ARG A 1220 8.74 19.73 0.78
N PHE A 1221 10.00 19.33 0.66
CA PHE A 1221 10.91 19.86 -0.37
C PHE A 1221 10.50 19.35 -1.76
N ALA A 1222 10.60 20.21 -2.77
CA ALA A 1222 10.34 19.91 -4.18
C ALA A 1222 11.49 19.15 -4.86
N GLU A 1223 12.65 19.07 -4.21
CA GLU A 1223 13.79 18.23 -4.57
C GLU A 1223 14.57 17.94 -3.28
N ASN A 1224 15.06 16.72 -3.09
CA ASN A 1224 15.83 16.32 -1.92
C ASN A 1224 16.71 15.11 -2.26
N CYS A 1225 17.62 14.70 -1.36
CA CYS A 1225 18.50 13.53 -1.55
C CYS A 1225 19.41 13.64 -2.82
N PHE A 1226 19.78 14.85 -3.21
CA PHE A 1226 20.45 15.17 -4.49
C PHE A 1226 21.96 15.35 -4.37
N SER A 1227 22.68 15.43 -5.49
CA SER A 1227 24.10 15.87 -5.50
C SER A 1227 24.20 17.41 -5.53
N LEU A 1228 25.24 17.95 -4.89
CA LEU A 1228 25.58 19.37 -4.93
C LEU A 1228 27.06 19.54 -5.28
N ARG A 1229 27.35 20.13 -6.44
CA ARG A 1229 28.72 20.29 -6.95
C ARG A 1229 29.45 21.43 -6.21
N PRO A 1230 30.80 21.45 -6.18
CA PRO A 1230 31.56 22.52 -5.52
C PRO A 1230 31.19 23.90 -6.09
N LEU A 1231 30.97 24.89 -5.21
CA LEU A 1231 30.57 26.27 -5.54
C LEU A 1231 29.27 26.38 -6.35
N GLN A 1232 28.50 25.30 -6.48
CA GLN A 1232 27.18 25.33 -7.10
C GLN A 1232 26.18 25.91 -6.10
N LYS A 1233 25.61 27.08 -6.41
CA LYS A 1233 24.43 27.60 -5.72
C LYS A 1233 23.20 26.88 -6.23
N LYS A 1234 22.58 26.07 -5.37
CA LYS A 1234 21.32 25.39 -5.63
C LYS A 1234 20.22 26.04 -4.79
N THR A 1235 19.01 26.15 -5.33
CA THR A 1235 17.84 26.66 -4.59
C THR A 1235 16.72 25.66 -4.72
N VAL A 1236 16.21 25.21 -3.58
CA VAL A 1236 15.16 24.21 -3.45
C VAL A 1236 13.90 24.90 -2.95
N GLU A 1237 12.76 24.59 -3.58
CA GLU A 1237 11.46 25.06 -3.10
C GLU A 1237 10.92 24.13 -2.01
N PHE A 1238 10.44 24.68 -0.90
CA PHE A 1238 9.68 23.98 0.12
C PHE A 1238 8.20 24.38 0.00
N ARG A 1239 7.33 23.38 -0.12
CA ARG A 1239 5.91 23.51 -0.47
C ARG A 1239 5.02 23.05 0.68
N PRO A 1240 3.90 23.73 0.98
CA PRO A 1240 2.87 23.15 1.83
C PRO A 1240 2.30 21.87 1.16
N PHE A 1241 1.66 21.00 1.94
CA PHE A 1241 0.98 19.82 1.38
C PHE A 1241 -0.32 20.21 0.66
N ILE A 1242 -1.04 21.22 1.17
CA ILE A 1242 -2.31 21.70 0.64
C ILE A 1242 -2.06 23.02 -0.12
N GLU A 1243 -2.58 23.16 -1.36
CA GLU A 1243 -2.43 24.41 -2.10
C GLU A 1243 -3.25 25.54 -1.44
N GLY A 1244 -2.57 26.64 -1.13
CA GLY A 1244 -3.15 27.81 -0.47
C GLY A 1244 -2.82 27.94 1.02
N GLU A 1245 -2.31 26.89 1.67
CA GLU A 1245 -1.67 27.02 2.99
C GLU A 1245 -0.35 27.81 2.90
N SER A 1246 0.13 28.32 4.03
CA SER A 1246 1.42 29.02 4.14
C SER A 1246 2.40 28.27 5.04
N VAL A 1247 3.59 28.01 4.51
CA VAL A 1247 4.74 27.47 5.26
C VAL A 1247 5.09 28.40 6.44
N ASP A 1248 5.25 27.82 7.63
CA ASP A 1248 5.86 28.52 8.76
C ASP A 1248 7.36 28.74 8.49
N LEU A 1249 7.69 29.95 8.05
CA LEU A 1249 9.06 30.38 7.74
C LEU A 1249 9.95 30.45 8.99
N ASN A 1250 9.39 30.63 10.19
CA ASN A 1250 10.16 30.69 11.42
C ASN A 1250 10.53 29.27 11.86
N LEU A 1251 9.56 28.35 11.91
CA LEU A 1251 9.81 26.93 12.21
C LEU A 1251 10.72 26.29 11.15
N LEU A 1252 10.56 26.64 9.86
CA LEU A 1252 11.49 26.20 8.82
C LEU A 1252 12.92 26.67 9.12
N LYS A 1253 13.13 27.95 9.40
CA LYS A 1253 14.45 28.51 9.73
C LYS A 1253 15.07 27.93 10.99
N SER A 1254 14.27 27.64 12.02
CA SER A 1254 14.76 27.18 13.33
C SER A 1254 14.91 25.66 13.46
N SER A 1255 14.37 24.87 12.50
CA SER A 1255 14.40 23.40 12.55
C SER A 1255 15.03 22.73 11.34
N ILE A 1256 15.41 23.48 10.30
CA ILE A 1256 16.07 22.90 9.13
C ILE A 1256 17.45 22.33 9.50
N ARG A 1257 17.69 21.08 9.08
CA ARG A 1257 18.97 20.38 9.14
C ARG A 1257 19.36 19.97 7.73
N VAL A 1258 20.66 20.00 7.43
CA VAL A 1258 21.23 19.58 6.14
C VAL A 1258 22.30 18.54 6.40
N GLU A 1259 22.13 17.35 5.82
CA GLU A 1259 23.03 16.20 5.99
C GLU A 1259 23.45 15.68 4.60
N HIS A 1260 24.56 14.94 4.53
CA HIS A 1260 25.05 14.34 3.28
C HIS A 1260 25.76 13.01 3.56
N LEU A 1261 25.85 12.12 2.57
CA LEU A 1261 26.30 10.73 2.76
C LEU A 1261 27.68 10.58 3.45
N GLY A 1262 28.59 11.53 3.21
CA GLY A 1262 29.95 11.52 3.77
C GLY A 1262 30.08 12.01 5.21
N LEU A 1263 29.07 12.68 5.77
CA LEU A 1263 29.19 13.46 7.01
C LEU A 1263 29.76 12.62 8.18
N TYR A 1264 29.24 11.41 8.35
CA TYR A 1264 29.54 10.51 9.46
C TYR A 1264 30.54 9.38 9.11
N ILE A 1265 31.21 9.45 7.96
CA ILE A 1265 32.24 8.46 7.56
C ILE A 1265 33.61 8.83 8.15
N ARG A 1266 34.32 7.83 8.68
CA ARG A 1266 35.57 7.98 9.46
C ARG A 1266 36.83 7.88 8.58
N ASP A 1267 37.24 8.99 7.98
CA ASP A 1267 38.50 9.14 7.21
C ASP A 1267 39.78 9.25 8.12
N GLY A 1268 39.74 8.79 9.37
CA GLY A 1268 40.88 8.83 10.29
C GLY A 1268 41.24 10.23 10.84
N ILE A 1269 40.34 11.20 10.73
CA ILE A 1269 40.47 12.57 11.27
C ILE A 1269 39.44 12.73 12.42
N ALA A 1270 39.82 13.43 13.49
CA ALA A 1270 38.98 13.60 14.69
C ALA A 1270 37.62 14.26 14.41
N GLU A 1271 36.59 13.88 15.18
CA GLU A 1271 35.19 14.27 14.92
C GLU A 1271 34.88 15.75 15.30
N ASP A 1272 35.68 16.37 16.18
CA ASP A 1272 35.40 17.64 16.89
C ASP A 1272 35.35 18.93 16.02
N ALA A 1273 35.43 18.83 14.69
CA ALA A 1273 35.61 19.98 13.80
C ALA A 1273 34.66 20.01 12.57
N LYS A 1274 33.60 19.18 12.57
CA LYS A 1274 32.81 18.92 11.34
C LYS A 1274 31.47 19.67 11.19
N ILE A 1275 30.91 20.31 12.22
CA ILE A 1275 29.55 20.91 12.15
C ILE A 1275 29.52 22.33 12.73
N GLN A 1276 29.14 23.28 11.88
CA GLN A 1276 28.58 24.62 12.17
C GLN A 1276 27.52 24.94 11.12
#